data_AF-A0AAV8RQT6-F1
#
_entry.id   AF-A0AAV8RQT6-F1
#
_cell.length_a   1.000
_cell.length_b   1.000
_cell.length_c   1.000
_cell.angle_alpha   90.00
_cell.angle_beta   90.00
_cell.angle_gamma   90.00
#
_symmetry.space_group_name_H-M   'P 1'
#
loop_
_entity.id
_entity.type
_entity.pdbx_description
1 polymer ?
#
loop_
_entity_poly.entity_id
_entity_poly.type
_entity_poly.pdbx_seq_one_letter_code
_entity_poly.pdbx_strand_id
1 'polypeptide(L)'
;MEPGWRRFLFLVSSSIQVIFMLFPANLQPSNAQDIHAEGFCSMYGICGQRSDGKVLNCPNRTHSVKPDELLSSKIQSLCPTITSNVCCSADQFDTLRGQVQQAIPLLVGCPACLRNFLNLFCELSCSPNQSLFVNVTSIKKVNGTLAVDAIDFFVTRYFGEQLFNSCKDVKFGSMNTRAMDFVGAGAQNYADWLAFLGRQANLNEPGSPYAITFRSNTSDSTGMKPMNTTVYTCGDSSLGCSCGDCPSSAVCLDSSTPAPHVKQSCSINIGSLKIKCLDFSLAIVYLFLASAFLLWGFVYRKKRAGPSRTKMNVRDDNNHNSGEKEAPPQISEAVPPVVKAHRPSVIQLYMSNFFRKYGIFVSKNPTLILCLSLVVPLLLCLGLIHFKVETRPEKLWVGPGSKAAKEKQYFDSHLAPFYRIEQLILAGISGSDAEKPPNIVTDKNLKLLFELQKKVDDLRANYSGSMVSLTDICLKPLGKDCATQSVLQYFKMDPQNYDAYGGLDHVQYCFQHFSSAENCLSAFRAPLDPSTALGGFSGNNYSEASAFVITYPVNNELDETSTKYKNAVAWEKAFIRLIQDELVPMVQSQNLSISFSSESSIQEELKRESTADVITIIVSYLVMFAYISIMLGDRGHLSTFFVSSKLLLGLSGVVLVMLSVLGSVGFYSAIGIKSTLIIMEVIPFLVLAVGVDNMCILVHAVKRQPCELLLEERISNALVEVGPSITLASLSEVLAFAVGSFIPMPACRVFSMFAALAVLLDFFLQVTAFVSLIIFDFLRAEDDRVDCVPCIKLTSSKISDEGTVKEDPGLLARYMKEVHAPLLSLRGVKIIVIAVFVGFAFASIALCTRVQPGLEQKVVLPRNSYLQDYFDDLAKYLRVGPPLYFVVKDFNYSLEARNTNQICSISQCDSNSLLNEIAKASLVPASSYIAKPAASWLDDFLIWLSPDAFSCCREFVNGSYCPPDDQPPCCQPNDGSCTLGIECEDCTTCFRYLDLHDGRPSTMQFREKLPWFLNALPSSNCAKGGKGAYTSSVDLSGYESGIIEASAFRTYHTPLNKQSDYVNSMKAAQDFSSKMSDSLKMEIFPYAVFYIYFEQYLDIWRTALINISIGLGAVFVVCLVLTSSIWISAIILLVLAMIVIDMLGIMAVLDIQLNAISVVNLVMSIGIAVEFCVHITHSFLVSSGDRETRTKLAVSTMGASVFSGITLTKLVGVVVLRFSKSEVFVVYYFQMYLALVLIGFLHGLVFLPVVLSICGPPSRSMPVYMRPHQQDD
;
A
#
# COMPACT_ATOMS: atom_id res chain seq x y z
N MET A 1 53.11 6.76 -1.36
CA MET A 1 54.54 6.44 -1.20
C MET A 1 54.80 6.21 0.28
N GLU A 2 54.89 4.96 0.71
CA GLU A 2 55.81 4.58 1.80
C GLU A 2 57.27 4.79 1.33
N PRO A 3 58.31 4.71 2.19
CA PRO A 3 58.41 4.22 3.59
C PRO A 3 59.11 5.28 4.50
N GLY A 4 59.43 5.15 5.78
CA GLY A 4 59.54 4.07 6.76
C GLY A 4 60.79 4.32 7.64
N TRP A 5 60.65 4.17 8.97
CA TRP A 5 61.73 3.91 9.97
C TRP A 5 62.76 5.07 10.18
N ARG A 6 63.36 5.35 11.35
CA ARG A 6 63.64 4.61 12.59
C ARG A 6 64.21 5.61 13.63
N ARG A 7 63.87 5.40 14.92
CA ARG A 7 64.74 5.54 16.11
C ARG A 7 65.82 6.64 16.10
N PHE A 8 65.64 7.76 16.85
CA PHE A 8 66.76 8.42 17.56
C PHE A 8 66.39 9.57 18.53
N LEU A 9 65.32 9.49 19.35
CA LEU A 9 65.11 10.49 20.40
C LEU A 9 64.82 9.84 21.76
N PHE A 10 65.83 9.11 22.20
CA PHE A 10 66.20 9.01 23.60
C PHE A 10 66.75 10.38 24.04
N LEU A 11 66.54 10.72 25.32
CA LEU A 11 67.20 11.77 26.12
C LEU A 11 66.51 13.14 26.22
N VAL A 12 65.89 13.34 27.39
CA VAL A 12 66.12 14.44 28.35
C VAL A 12 64.96 15.41 28.62
N SER A 13 64.73 15.57 29.92
CA SER A 13 63.95 16.60 30.65
C SER A 13 62.46 16.30 30.86
N SER A 14 61.88 16.38 32.06
CA SER A 14 62.34 17.00 33.31
C SER A 14 61.78 16.30 34.54
N SER A 15 62.69 16.07 35.48
CA SER A 15 62.46 15.83 36.89
C SER A 15 62.05 17.13 37.59
N ILE A 16 61.00 17.09 38.41
CA ILE A 16 60.97 17.81 39.70
C ILE A 16 60.66 16.75 40.77
N GLN A 17 61.49 16.75 41.80
CA GLN A 17 61.69 15.70 42.78
C GLN A 17 61.55 16.31 44.18
N VAL A 18 61.31 15.42 45.16
CA VAL A 18 61.50 15.56 46.62
C VAL A 18 60.43 16.42 47.34
N ILE A 19 59.78 16.05 48.45
CA ILE A 19 60.14 15.28 49.67
C ILE A 19 58.84 14.71 50.29
N PHE A 20 58.79 13.41 50.61
CA PHE A 20 58.36 12.85 51.91
C PHE A 20 58.38 11.31 51.83
N MET A 21 59.44 10.70 52.36
CA MET A 21 59.52 9.26 52.64
C MET A 21 60.14 9.07 54.03
N LEU A 22 59.41 8.40 54.92
CA LEU A 22 59.90 7.66 56.09
C LEU A 22 58.96 6.45 56.31
N PHE A 23 59.41 5.27 55.85
CA PHE A 23 59.19 3.86 56.26
C PHE A 23 57.81 3.34 56.78
N PRO A 24 57.56 1.99 56.78
CA PRO A 24 58.29 0.88 56.17
C PRO A 24 57.45 -0.01 55.24
N ALA A 25 58.15 -0.78 54.41
CA ALA A 25 57.60 -1.95 53.74
C ALA A 25 57.17 -3.00 54.78
N ASN A 26 55.87 -3.33 54.81
CA ASN A 26 55.42 -4.56 55.43
C ASN A 26 55.60 -5.70 54.42
N LEU A 27 56.57 -6.57 54.72
CA LEU A 27 56.51 -7.96 54.29
C LEU A 27 55.18 -8.55 54.78
N GLN A 28 54.39 -9.13 53.88
CA GLN A 28 53.45 -10.19 54.23
C GLN A 28 53.91 -11.51 53.56
N PRO A 29 53.69 -12.63 54.25
CA PRO A 29 54.54 -13.81 54.14
C PRO A 29 54.21 -14.66 52.92
N SER A 30 55.26 -15.14 52.26
CA SER A 30 55.23 -16.39 51.51
C SER A 30 54.99 -17.55 52.48
N ASN A 31 53.89 -18.30 52.34
CA ASN A 31 53.85 -19.77 52.47
C ASN A 31 52.43 -20.32 52.30
N ALA A 32 52.17 -20.89 51.12
CA ALA A 32 51.52 -22.19 50.90
C ALA A 32 51.39 -22.38 49.38
N GLN A 33 52.01 -23.42 48.82
CA GLN A 33 51.82 -23.78 47.41
C GLN A 33 50.32 -23.95 47.13
N ASP A 34 49.81 -23.32 46.07
CA ASP A 34 48.44 -23.53 45.63
C ASP A 34 48.26 -25.01 45.23
N ILE A 35 47.50 -25.76 46.03
CA ILE A 35 47.18 -27.16 45.75
C ILE A 35 46.02 -27.18 44.76
N HIS A 36 46.35 -27.29 43.46
CA HIS A 36 45.38 -27.56 42.41
C HIS A 36 45.31 -29.07 42.16
N ALA A 37 44.46 -29.77 42.92
CA ALA A 37 44.30 -31.22 42.86
C ALA A 37 42.81 -31.63 42.79
N GLU A 38 42.54 -32.88 42.40
CA GLU A 38 41.18 -33.43 42.40
C GLU A 38 40.64 -33.57 43.85
N GLY A 39 39.34 -33.32 44.04
CA GLY A 39 38.66 -33.42 45.32
C GLY A 39 38.88 -32.26 46.30
N PHE A 40 39.48 -31.15 45.85
CA PHE A 40 39.72 -29.93 46.64
C PHE A 40 38.88 -28.73 46.16
N CYS A 41 38.54 -27.88 47.12
CA CYS A 41 37.77 -26.65 46.93
C CYS A 41 38.70 -25.43 47.02
N SER A 42 38.48 -24.43 46.16
CA SER A 42 39.15 -23.13 46.23
C SER A 42 38.42 -22.15 47.16
N MET A 43 37.10 -22.31 47.28
CA MET A 43 36.22 -21.50 48.10
C MET A 43 35.22 -22.39 48.83
N TYR A 44 34.86 -22.06 50.08
CA TYR A 44 33.86 -22.81 50.84
C TYR A 44 33.24 -21.96 51.96
N GLY A 45 31.91 -21.80 51.95
CA GLY A 45 31.15 -20.95 52.88
C GLY A 45 31.10 -19.47 52.50
N ILE A 46 30.25 -18.71 53.20
CA ILE A 46 30.07 -17.25 53.04
C ILE A 46 30.80 -16.53 54.18
N CYS A 47 31.66 -15.57 53.85
CA CYS A 47 32.51 -14.87 54.82
C CYS A 47 32.28 -13.36 54.87
N GLY A 48 31.45 -12.77 54.02
CA GLY A 48 31.21 -11.34 54.05
C GLY A 48 29.98 -10.97 53.24
N GLN A 49 29.50 -9.75 53.45
CA GLN A 49 28.39 -9.17 52.71
C GLN A 49 28.74 -7.72 52.34
N ARG A 50 28.50 -7.35 51.09
CA ARG A 50 28.60 -5.98 50.60
C ARG A 50 27.45 -5.14 51.15
N SER A 51 27.56 -3.82 51.07
CA SER A 51 26.53 -2.88 51.54
C SER A 51 25.20 -2.96 50.79
N ASP A 52 25.20 -3.54 49.58
CA ASP A 52 24.02 -3.82 48.75
C ASP A 52 23.39 -5.21 49.02
N GLY A 53 23.82 -5.89 50.10
CA GLY A 53 23.30 -7.18 50.49
C GLY A 53 23.94 -8.38 49.77
N LYS A 54 24.83 -8.15 48.78
CA LYS A 54 25.49 -9.24 48.04
C LYS A 54 26.54 -9.96 48.89
N VAL A 55 26.41 -11.28 48.99
CA VAL A 55 27.32 -12.13 49.78
C VAL A 55 28.62 -12.45 49.05
N LEU A 56 29.70 -12.63 49.80
CA LEU A 56 31.05 -12.95 49.33
C LEU A 56 31.54 -14.27 49.92
N ASN A 57 32.12 -15.11 49.08
CA ASN A 57 32.61 -16.44 49.46
C ASN A 57 33.89 -16.35 50.30
N CYS A 58 34.12 -17.36 51.14
CA CYS A 58 35.37 -17.53 51.88
C CYS A 58 36.47 -18.12 50.99
N PRO A 59 37.73 -17.62 51.05
CA PRO A 59 38.88 -18.23 50.39
C PRO A 59 39.41 -19.45 51.19
N ASN A 60 38.50 -20.35 51.60
CA ASN A 60 38.82 -21.53 52.40
C ASN A 60 39.13 -22.73 51.50
N ARG A 61 40.37 -23.21 51.59
CA ARG A 61 40.83 -24.41 50.89
C ARG A 61 40.52 -25.65 51.71
N THR A 62 39.57 -26.45 51.25
CA THR A 62 39.10 -27.64 51.98
C THR A 62 38.89 -28.81 51.03
N HIS A 63 38.79 -30.03 51.56
CA HIS A 63 38.34 -31.18 50.78
C HIS A 63 36.84 -31.05 50.48
N SER A 64 36.43 -31.52 49.30
CA SER A 64 35.02 -31.63 48.95
C SER A 64 34.25 -32.46 49.99
N VAL A 65 33.07 -31.98 50.37
CA VAL A 65 32.26 -32.54 51.47
C VAL A 65 31.10 -33.33 50.89
N LYS A 66 30.73 -34.45 51.52
CA LYS A 66 29.52 -35.18 51.15
C LYS A 66 28.29 -34.41 51.66
N PRO A 67 27.36 -33.97 50.78
CA PRO A 67 26.17 -33.24 51.21
C PRO A 67 25.20 -34.16 51.98
N ASP A 68 24.42 -33.58 52.88
CA ASP A 68 23.26 -34.22 53.51
C ASP A 68 22.12 -34.46 52.49
N GLU A 69 21.16 -35.34 52.80
CA GLU A 69 20.10 -35.73 51.84
C GLU A 69 19.28 -34.54 51.33
N LEU A 70 18.99 -33.57 52.21
CA LEU A 70 18.23 -32.38 51.86
C LEU A 70 19.01 -31.45 50.93
N LEU A 71 20.29 -31.18 51.23
CA LEU A 71 21.16 -30.42 50.35
C LEU A 71 21.41 -31.16 49.02
N SER A 72 21.58 -32.48 49.05
CA SER A 72 21.75 -33.29 47.83
C SER A 72 20.53 -33.19 46.92
N SER A 73 19.31 -33.25 47.46
CA SER A 73 18.08 -33.03 46.71
C SER A 73 17.99 -31.61 46.12
N LYS A 74 18.33 -30.58 46.91
CA LYS A 74 18.39 -29.18 46.43
C LYS A 74 19.40 -29.03 45.29
N ILE A 75 20.59 -29.60 45.41
CA ILE A 75 21.63 -29.53 44.37
C ILE A 75 21.16 -30.23 43.11
N GLN A 76 20.56 -31.41 43.21
CA GLN A 76 20.04 -32.15 42.06
C GLN A 76 18.92 -31.41 41.32
N SER A 77 18.15 -30.53 41.98
CA SER A 77 17.09 -29.77 41.30
C SER A 77 17.62 -28.70 40.34
N LEU A 78 18.78 -28.11 40.61
CA LEU A 78 19.39 -27.06 39.76
C LEU A 78 20.57 -27.60 38.93
N CYS A 79 21.42 -28.40 39.58
CA CYS A 79 22.71 -28.89 39.10
C CYS A 79 22.74 -30.44 39.05
N PRO A 80 21.92 -31.10 38.21
CA PRO A 80 21.81 -32.56 38.18
C PRO A 80 23.08 -33.28 37.70
N THR A 81 24.04 -32.56 37.11
CA THR A 81 25.36 -33.09 36.73
C THR A 81 26.25 -33.38 37.94
N ILE A 82 25.97 -32.78 39.11
CA ILE A 82 26.75 -32.95 40.34
C ILE A 82 26.07 -34.02 41.21
N THR A 83 26.65 -35.21 41.25
CA THR A 83 26.08 -36.38 41.95
C THR A 83 26.91 -36.89 43.13
N SER A 84 28.07 -36.28 43.39
CA SER A 84 29.04 -36.75 44.38
C SER A 84 29.33 -35.70 45.46
N ASN A 85 30.55 -35.66 46.01
CA ASN A 85 30.95 -34.62 46.97
C ASN A 85 30.81 -33.22 46.34
N VAL A 86 30.70 -32.18 47.18
CA VAL A 86 30.45 -30.81 46.74
C VAL A 86 31.35 -29.82 47.48
N CYS A 87 31.61 -28.69 46.82
CA CYS A 87 32.39 -27.57 47.36
C CYS A 87 31.54 -26.36 47.78
N CYS A 88 30.27 -26.57 48.10
CA CYS A 88 29.37 -25.50 48.54
C CYS A 88 28.59 -25.87 49.81
N SER A 89 28.25 -24.86 50.63
CA SER A 89 27.31 -24.98 51.74
C SER A 89 25.86 -24.78 51.29
N ALA A 90 24.89 -25.10 52.16
CA ALA A 90 23.46 -24.87 51.89
C ALA A 90 23.17 -23.38 51.58
N ASP A 91 23.71 -22.46 52.37
CA ASP A 91 23.50 -21.02 52.16
C ASP A 91 24.13 -20.51 50.84
N GLN A 92 25.31 -21.05 50.46
CA GLN A 92 25.92 -20.74 49.17
C GLN A 92 25.07 -21.24 48.00
N PHE A 93 24.49 -22.43 48.14
CA PHE A 93 23.60 -22.98 47.12
C PHE A 93 22.28 -22.22 47.01
N ASP A 94 21.65 -21.86 48.13
CA ASP A 94 20.43 -21.05 48.13
C ASP A 94 20.70 -19.65 47.54
N THR A 95 21.88 -19.07 47.81
CA THR A 95 22.35 -17.83 47.14
C THR A 95 22.49 -18.02 45.62
N LEU A 96 23.19 -19.08 45.19
CA LEU A 96 23.37 -19.39 43.76
C LEU A 96 22.00 -19.50 43.07
N ARG A 97 21.08 -20.24 43.69
CA ARG A 97 19.71 -20.44 43.21
C ARG A 97 18.97 -19.11 43.04
N GLY A 98 19.08 -18.21 44.01
CA GLY A 98 18.49 -16.86 43.90
C GLY A 98 19.12 -16.02 42.78
N GLN A 99 20.44 -16.09 42.59
CA GLN A 99 21.15 -15.29 41.59
C GLN A 99 20.85 -15.74 40.16
N VAL A 100 20.82 -17.04 39.88
CA VAL A 100 20.53 -17.53 38.52
C VAL A 100 19.06 -17.33 38.13
N GLN A 101 18.16 -17.16 39.10
CA GLN A 101 16.72 -17.05 38.87
C GLN A 101 16.33 -15.88 37.98
N GLN A 102 17.08 -14.78 38.00
CA GLN A 102 16.79 -13.63 37.13
C GLN A 102 17.02 -13.95 35.64
N ALA A 103 17.94 -14.88 35.33
CA ALA A 103 18.25 -15.29 33.96
C ALA A 103 17.36 -16.46 33.47
N ILE A 104 16.85 -17.30 34.38
CA ILE A 104 16.09 -18.51 34.02
C ILE A 104 14.86 -18.19 33.14
N PRO A 105 13.94 -17.26 33.50
CA PRO A 105 12.77 -16.94 32.69
C PRO A 105 13.10 -16.44 31.27
N LEU A 106 14.32 -15.95 31.04
CA LEU A 106 14.79 -15.47 29.74
C LEU A 106 15.34 -16.60 28.86
N LEU A 107 15.94 -17.63 29.46
CA LEU A 107 16.65 -18.71 28.75
C LEU A 107 15.86 -20.02 28.65
N VAL A 108 14.82 -20.20 29.47
CA VAL A 108 14.03 -21.44 29.57
C VAL A 108 13.30 -21.84 28.28
N GLY A 109 13.11 -20.92 27.34
CA GLY A 109 12.61 -21.24 25.99
C GLY A 109 13.50 -22.26 25.23
N CYS A 110 14.80 -22.29 25.53
CA CYS A 110 15.77 -23.23 24.97
C CYS A 110 16.44 -24.06 26.08
N PRO A 111 15.99 -25.31 26.34
CA PRO A 111 16.52 -26.15 27.41
C PRO A 111 18.02 -26.42 27.32
N ALA A 112 18.59 -26.59 26.11
CA ALA A 112 20.04 -26.75 25.93
C ALA A 112 20.82 -25.51 26.40
N CYS A 113 20.37 -24.32 26.01
CA CYS A 113 20.97 -23.06 26.47
C CYS A 113 20.92 -22.92 28.00
N LEU A 114 19.72 -23.10 28.56
CA LEU A 114 19.52 -23.02 30.01
C LEU A 114 20.42 -24.00 30.75
N ARG A 115 20.51 -25.25 30.29
CA ARG A 115 21.36 -26.27 30.90
C ARG A 115 22.84 -25.90 30.85
N ASN A 116 23.34 -25.44 29.71
CA ASN A 116 24.73 -25.01 29.57
C ASN A 116 25.05 -23.81 30.47
N PHE A 117 24.13 -22.84 30.56
CA PHE A 117 24.27 -21.67 31.42
C PHE A 117 24.32 -22.04 32.91
N LEU A 118 23.42 -22.92 33.35
CA LEU A 118 23.43 -23.42 34.74
C LEU A 118 24.70 -24.23 35.04
N ASN A 119 25.14 -25.10 34.12
CA ASN A 119 26.37 -25.88 34.30
C ASN A 119 27.59 -25.00 34.58
N LEU A 120 27.70 -23.83 33.92
CA LEU A 120 28.81 -22.89 34.16
C LEU A 120 28.89 -22.45 35.62
N PHE A 121 27.76 -22.07 36.23
CA PHE A 121 27.71 -21.56 37.61
C PHE A 121 27.64 -22.68 38.66
N CYS A 122 27.04 -23.82 38.33
CA CYS A 122 27.05 -25.02 39.14
C CYS A 122 28.49 -25.52 39.35
N GLU A 123 29.28 -25.61 38.28
CA GLU A 123 30.68 -26.03 38.35
C GLU A 123 31.55 -25.00 39.08
N LEU A 124 31.33 -23.71 38.83
CA LEU A 124 32.01 -22.64 39.54
C LEU A 124 31.80 -22.71 41.06
N SER A 125 30.58 -23.01 41.50
CA SER A 125 30.18 -22.86 42.91
C SER A 125 30.29 -24.16 43.72
N CYS A 126 29.88 -25.29 43.14
CA CYS A 126 29.64 -26.53 43.90
C CYS A 126 30.48 -27.73 43.43
N SER A 127 31.27 -27.62 42.36
CA SER A 127 32.02 -28.75 41.81
C SER A 127 32.97 -29.39 42.83
N PRO A 128 33.04 -30.73 42.97
CA PRO A 128 34.01 -31.40 43.85
C PRO A 128 35.47 -31.13 43.48
N ASN A 129 35.72 -30.70 42.23
CA ASN A 129 37.04 -30.47 41.67
C ASN A 129 37.30 -28.98 41.39
N GLN A 130 36.62 -28.08 42.12
CA GLN A 130 36.67 -26.63 41.91
C GLN A 130 38.10 -26.08 41.83
N SER A 131 39.05 -26.62 42.60
CA SER A 131 40.44 -26.15 42.60
C SER A 131 41.23 -26.39 41.31
N LEU A 132 40.75 -27.26 40.42
CA LEU A 132 41.43 -27.49 39.13
C LEU A 132 41.25 -26.33 38.15
N PHE A 133 40.14 -25.58 38.24
CA PHE A 133 39.77 -24.56 37.27
C PHE A 133 39.40 -23.21 37.89
N VAL A 134 39.34 -23.07 39.22
CA VAL A 134 39.13 -21.79 39.90
C VAL A 134 40.36 -21.40 40.72
N ASN A 135 40.93 -20.23 40.44
CA ASN A 135 42.02 -19.64 41.22
C ASN A 135 41.57 -18.34 41.90
N VAL A 136 41.84 -18.17 43.19
CA VAL A 136 41.51 -16.94 43.92
C VAL A 136 42.65 -15.94 43.77
N THR A 137 42.42 -14.83 43.07
CA THR A 137 43.47 -13.86 42.74
C THR A 137 43.54 -12.69 43.72
N SER A 138 42.41 -12.26 44.27
CA SER A 138 42.33 -11.18 45.26
C SER A 138 41.40 -11.56 46.41
N ILE A 139 41.77 -11.13 47.62
CA ILE A 139 41.01 -11.32 48.86
C ILE A 139 40.90 -9.95 49.56
N LYS A 140 39.71 -9.63 50.06
CA LYS A 140 39.41 -8.40 50.79
C LYS A 140 38.89 -8.70 52.19
N LYS A 141 39.20 -7.83 53.15
CA LYS A 141 38.68 -7.94 54.51
C LYS A 141 37.35 -7.20 54.63
N VAL A 142 36.29 -7.90 55.01
CA VAL A 142 34.93 -7.36 55.17
C VAL A 142 34.43 -7.78 56.55
N ASN A 143 34.02 -6.83 57.41
CA ASN A 143 33.53 -7.10 58.77
C ASN A 143 34.43 -8.00 59.64
N GLY A 144 35.75 -7.97 59.43
CA GLY A 144 36.72 -8.73 60.23
C GLY A 144 37.14 -10.08 59.64
N THR A 145 36.37 -10.62 58.70
CA THR A 145 36.61 -11.89 57.99
C THR A 145 37.23 -11.65 56.61
N LEU A 146 38.03 -12.61 56.12
CA LEU A 146 38.61 -12.57 54.77
C LEU A 146 37.61 -13.13 53.76
N ALA A 147 37.30 -12.37 52.72
CA ALA A 147 36.35 -12.73 51.69
C ALA A 147 36.99 -12.58 50.30
N VAL A 148 36.53 -13.38 49.35
CA VAL A 148 37.01 -13.36 47.96
C VAL A 148 36.59 -12.06 47.28
N ASP A 149 37.55 -11.43 46.59
CA ASP A 149 37.38 -10.14 45.90
C ASP A 149 37.55 -10.27 44.37
N ALA A 150 38.42 -11.19 43.92
CA ALA A 150 38.54 -11.56 42.51
C ALA A 150 39.00 -13.02 42.32
N ILE A 151 38.56 -13.64 41.23
CA ILE A 151 38.96 -15.00 40.83
C ILE A 151 39.30 -15.06 39.34
N ASP A 152 40.14 -16.03 38.98
CA ASP A 152 40.33 -16.52 37.62
C ASP A 152 39.56 -17.84 37.46
N PHE A 153 38.72 -17.94 36.43
CA PHE A 153 37.96 -19.16 36.10
C PHE A 153 38.37 -19.67 34.72
N PHE A 154 38.97 -20.86 34.69
CA PHE A 154 39.49 -21.49 33.48
C PHE A 154 38.42 -22.33 32.79
N VAL A 155 37.96 -21.89 31.61
CA VAL A 155 36.89 -22.53 30.83
C VAL A 155 37.43 -22.85 29.45
N THR A 156 37.16 -24.06 28.94
CA THR A 156 37.61 -24.44 27.59
C THR A 156 36.93 -23.57 26.53
N ARG A 157 37.68 -23.25 25.46
CA ARG A 157 37.14 -22.50 24.32
C ARG A 157 35.92 -23.18 23.70
N TYR A 158 35.95 -24.50 23.58
CA TYR A 158 34.83 -25.29 23.06
C TYR A 158 33.55 -25.10 23.90
N PHE A 159 33.67 -25.17 25.23
CA PHE A 159 32.53 -24.93 26.12
C PHE A 159 31.96 -23.51 25.95
N GLY A 160 32.82 -22.48 25.94
CA GLY A 160 32.40 -21.09 25.76
C GLY A 160 31.68 -20.86 24.42
N GLU A 161 32.25 -21.36 23.31
CA GLU A 161 31.66 -21.22 21.98
C GLU A 161 30.30 -21.92 21.87
N GLN A 162 30.17 -23.14 22.41
CA GLN A 162 28.91 -23.89 22.36
C GLN A 162 27.85 -23.30 23.30
N LEU A 163 28.23 -22.83 24.49
CA LEU A 163 27.35 -22.08 25.38
C LEU A 163 26.76 -20.87 24.65
N PHE A 164 27.61 -20.03 24.04
CA PHE A 164 27.15 -18.87 23.27
C PHE A 164 26.26 -19.25 22.09
N ASN A 165 26.68 -20.23 21.28
CA ASN A 165 25.92 -20.66 20.12
C ASN A 165 24.55 -21.25 20.47
N SER A 166 24.43 -21.91 21.63
CA SER A 166 23.14 -22.42 22.11
C SER A 166 22.18 -21.31 22.55
N CYS A 167 22.67 -20.12 22.92
CA CYS A 167 21.90 -19.06 23.57
C CYS A 167 21.70 -17.78 22.75
N LYS A 168 22.53 -17.50 21.74
CA LYS A 168 22.58 -16.22 21.02
C LYS A 168 21.30 -15.83 20.26
N ASP A 169 20.46 -16.81 19.93
CA ASP A 169 19.23 -16.62 19.15
C ASP A 169 17.95 -16.84 19.99
N VAL A 170 18.08 -17.13 21.29
CA VAL A 170 16.93 -17.39 22.18
C VAL A 170 16.05 -16.15 22.22
N LYS A 171 14.74 -16.33 22.03
CA LYS A 171 13.81 -15.21 21.84
C LYS A 171 13.28 -14.72 23.18
N PHE A 172 13.07 -13.41 23.27
CA PHE A 172 12.28 -12.79 24.33
C PHE A 172 10.94 -12.31 23.75
N GLY A 173 9.92 -13.17 23.87
CA GLY A 173 8.61 -13.03 23.21
C GLY A 173 7.93 -11.68 23.42
N SER A 174 7.82 -11.21 24.67
CA SER A 174 7.10 -9.99 25.04
C SER A 174 7.53 -8.74 24.26
N MET A 175 8.82 -8.63 23.92
CA MET A 175 9.38 -7.50 23.17
C MET A 175 9.77 -7.81 21.73
N ASN A 176 9.70 -9.08 21.32
CA ASN A 176 10.19 -9.55 20.03
C ASN A 176 11.68 -9.19 19.79
N THR A 177 12.49 -9.37 20.84
CA THR A 177 13.96 -9.18 20.87
C THR A 177 14.67 -10.46 21.28
N ARG A 178 16.00 -10.45 21.40
CA ARG A 178 16.78 -11.63 21.82
C ARG A 178 17.00 -11.59 23.33
N ALA A 179 17.00 -12.76 23.98
CA ALA A 179 17.34 -12.87 25.39
C ALA A 179 18.77 -12.40 25.68
N MET A 180 19.69 -12.57 24.72
CA MET A 180 21.09 -12.13 24.81
C MET A 180 21.23 -10.61 25.01
N ASP A 181 20.25 -9.81 24.55
CA ASP A 181 20.23 -8.37 24.76
C ASP A 181 20.09 -8.02 26.26
N PHE A 182 19.53 -8.93 27.06
CA PHE A 182 19.36 -8.80 28.51
C PHE A 182 20.47 -9.50 29.28
N VAL A 183 20.73 -10.79 28.98
CA VAL A 183 21.67 -11.62 29.77
C VAL A 183 23.14 -11.48 29.35
N GLY A 184 23.42 -10.79 28.24
CA GLY A 184 24.76 -10.63 27.71
C GLY A 184 25.08 -9.23 27.21
N ALA A 185 24.20 -8.24 27.48
CA ALA A 185 24.31 -6.87 26.97
C ALA A 185 24.60 -6.82 25.45
N GLY A 186 23.95 -7.69 24.66
CA GLY A 186 24.10 -7.72 23.21
C GLY A 186 25.42 -8.32 22.71
N ALA A 187 26.09 -9.14 23.53
CA ALA A 187 27.35 -9.81 23.17
C ALA A 187 27.28 -10.52 21.80
N GLN A 188 28.32 -10.29 20.96
CA GLN A 188 28.40 -10.89 19.62
C GLN A 188 29.20 -12.19 19.57
N ASN A 189 29.99 -12.47 20.61
CA ASN A 189 30.79 -13.68 20.73
C ASN A 189 30.84 -14.13 22.20
N TYR A 190 31.35 -15.35 22.43
CA TYR A 190 31.40 -15.93 23.77
C TYR A 190 32.33 -15.18 24.72
N ALA A 191 33.41 -14.55 24.22
CA ALA A 191 34.37 -13.86 25.07
C ALA A 191 33.75 -12.58 25.64
N ASP A 192 33.03 -11.82 24.82
CA ASP A 192 32.28 -10.64 25.26
C ASP A 192 31.21 -11.03 26.28
N TRP A 193 30.51 -12.14 26.04
CA TRP A 193 29.47 -12.60 26.97
C TRP A 193 30.05 -13.03 28.32
N LEU A 194 31.13 -13.83 28.32
CA LEU A 194 31.81 -14.22 29.56
C LEU A 194 32.42 -13.01 30.28
N ALA A 195 32.97 -12.04 29.55
CA ALA A 195 33.47 -10.79 30.14
C ALA A 195 32.33 -10.01 30.83
N PHE A 196 31.14 -9.94 30.21
CA PHE A 196 29.96 -9.35 30.82
C PHE A 196 29.54 -10.07 32.11
N LEU A 197 29.43 -11.41 32.07
CA LEU A 197 29.07 -12.22 33.24
C LEU A 197 30.09 -12.11 34.37
N GLY A 198 31.37 -11.93 34.04
CA GLY A 198 32.45 -11.84 35.01
C GLY A 198 32.70 -10.44 35.57
N ARG A 199 32.04 -9.41 35.04
CA ARG A 199 32.14 -8.04 35.53
C ARG A 199 31.58 -7.96 36.96
N GLN A 200 32.36 -7.39 37.87
CA GLN A 200 31.86 -7.06 39.20
C GLN A 200 30.76 -6.00 39.06
N ALA A 201 29.57 -6.32 39.56
CA ALA A 201 28.43 -5.41 39.49
C ALA A 201 28.60 -4.22 40.47
N ASN A 202 28.10 -3.06 40.03
CA ASN A 202 28.02 -1.86 40.86
C ASN A 202 27.03 -2.05 42.01
N LEU A 203 27.00 -1.09 42.96
CA LEU A 203 26.04 -1.10 44.06
C LEU A 203 24.60 -1.12 43.52
N ASN A 204 23.78 -2.05 44.01
CA ASN A 204 22.38 -2.25 43.62
C ASN A 204 22.12 -2.64 42.15
N GLU A 205 23.15 -2.91 41.34
CA GLU A 205 22.98 -3.49 40.00
C GLU A 205 22.95 -5.02 40.07
N PRO A 206 22.17 -5.73 39.22
CA PRO A 206 22.28 -7.18 39.09
C PRO A 206 23.64 -7.59 38.49
N GLY A 207 24.12 -8.79 38.85
CA GLY A 207 25.39 -9.34 38.35
C GLY A 207 26.38 -9.73 39.46
N SER A 208 27.60 -10.11 39.07
CA SER A 208 28.56 -10.80 39.94
C SER A 208 28.96 -9.97 41.17
N PRO A 209 28.99 -10.57 42.38
CA PRO A 209 29.35 -9.86 43.62
C PRO A 209 30.85 -9.48 43.70
N TYR A 210 31.71 -10.25 43.02
CA TYR A 210 33.16 -10.07 42.92
C TYR A 210 33.62 -10.26 41.45
N ALA A 211 34.83 -9.84 41.11
CA ALA A 211 35.31 -9.93 39.73
C ALA A 211 35.69 -11.37 39.34
N ILE A 212 35.24 -11.83 38.17
CA ILE A 212 35.57 -13.16 37.62
C ILE A 212 36.25 -12.96 36.27
N THR A 213 37.50 -13.35 36.15
CA THR A 213 38.24 -13.30 34.89
C THR A 213 38.22 -14.68 34.23
N PHE A 214 37.52 -14.81 33.11
CA PHE A 214 37.47 -16.06 32.35
C PHE A 214 38.73 -16.23 31.49
N ARG A 215 39.39 -17.39 31.59
CA ARG A 215 40.60 -17.72 30.82
C ARG A 215 40.46 -19.05 30.10
N SER A 216 41.05 -19.17 28.91
CA SER A 216 40.98 -20.42 28.12
C SER A 216 42.22 -21.30 28.25
N ASN A 217 43.36 -20.72 28.64
CA ASN A 217 44.65 -21.40 28.66
C ASN A 217 45.20 -21.45 30.08
N THR A 218 45.67 -22.62 30.51
CA THR A 218 46.44 -22.81 31.75
C THR A 218 47.93 -22.94 31.42
N SER A 219 48.82 -22.61 32.35
CA SER A 219 50.24 -22.98 32.23
C SER A 219 50.44 -24.39 32.80
N ASP A 220 51.06 -25.28 32.02
CA ASP A 220 51.27 -26.70 32.38
C ASP A 220 52.03 -26.91 33.72
N SER A 221 52.67 -25.87 34.25
CA SER A 221 53.42 -25.87 35.51
C SER A 221 52.59 -25.77 36.79
N THR A 222 51.26 -25.58 36.72
CA THR A 222 50.42 -25.23 37.90
C THR A 222 49.43 -26.32 38.35
N GLY A 223 49.31 -27.44 37.63
CA GLY A 223 48.32 -28.50 37.95
C GLY A 223 46.86 -28.14 37.64
N MET A 224 46.59 -26.90 37.20
CA MET A 224 45.26 -26.45 36.79
C MET A 224 44.87 -26.98 35.41
N LYS A 225 43.61 -27.38 35.26
CA LYS A 225 43.01 -27.83 34.00
C LYS A 225 41.73 -27.03 33.76
N PRO A 226 41.48 -26.52 32.54
CA PRO A 226 40.24 -25.82 32.26
C PRO A 226 39.04 -26.76 32.39
N MET A 227 37.90 -26.21 32.79
CA MET A 227 36.65 -26.95 32.96
C MET A 227 36.23 -27.61 31.64
N ASN A 228 36.06 -28.93 31.70
CA ASN A 228 35.65 -29.77 30.57
C ASN A 228 34.43 -30.62 30.95
N THR A 229 33.27 -29.97 30.99
CA THR A 229 31.98 -30.61 31.30
C THR A 229 31.16 -30.83 30.03
N THR A 230 30.11 -31.65 30.10
CA THR A 230 29.23 -31.93 28.96
C THR A 230 28.49 -30.68 28.51
N VAL A 231 28.44 -30.46 27.19
CA VAL A 231 27.73 -29.33 26.56
C VAL A 231 26.67 -29.85 25.62
N TYR A 232 25.51 -29.22 25.66
CA TYR A 232 24.36 -29.56 24.82
C TYR A 232 24.24 -28.61 23.64
N THR A 233 23.94 -29.14 22.47
CA THR A 233 23.67 -28.36 21.26
C THR A 233 22.16 -28.18 21.07
N CYS A 234 21.74 -27.17 20.29
CA CYS A 234 20.32 -26.94 20.02
C CYS A 234 19.60 -28.13 19.35
N GLY A 235 20.34 -29.00 18.69
CA GLY A 235 19.82 -30.15 17.95
C GLY A 235 19.73 -31.45 18.78
N ASP A 236 20.13 -31.42 20.05
CA ASP A 236 20.07 -32.61 20.90
C ASP A 236 18.62 -33.06 21.14
N SER A 237 18.36 -34.36 21.08
CA SER A 237 17.01 -34.91 21.17
C SER A 237 16.35 -34.75 22.55
N SER A 238 17.13 -34.74 23.63
CA SER A 238 16.62 -34.64 25.01
C SER A 238 16.43 -33.20 25.49
N LEU A 239 17.17 -32.24 24.94
CA LEU A 239 17.17 -30.82 25.33
C LEU A 239 17.03 -29.89 24.12
N GLY A 240 16.36 -30.37 23.07
CA GLY A 240 16.22 -29.67 21.81
C GLY A 240 15.48 -28.34 21.95
N CYS A 241 15.95 -27.34 21.20
CA CYS A 241 15.34 -26.02 21.19
C CYS A 241 14.39 -25.84 20.01
N SER A 242 13.49 -24.87 20.13
CA SER A 242 12.55 -24.52 19.07
C SER A 242 13.26 -23.83 17.90
N CYS A 243 12.56 -23.70 16.77
CA CYS A 243 13.11 -22.99 15.63
C CYS A 243 13.23 -21.47 15.88
N GLY A 244 12.31 -20.91 16.66
CA GLY A 244 12.33 -19.50 17.05
C GLY A 244 13.43 -19.14 18.03
N ASP A 245 13.86 -20.09 18.87
CA ASP A 245 14.90 -19.89 19.89
C ASP A 245 16.30 -20.32 19.42
N CYS A 246 16.39 -21.26 18.47
CA CYS A 246 17.66 -21.63 17.87
C CYS A 246 17.47 -22.07 16.40
N PRO A 247 17.92 -21.26 15.43
CA PRO A 247 17.86 -21.59 14.00
C PRO A 247 18.64 -22.87 13.62
N SER A 248 19.62 -23.26 14.45
CA SER A 248 20.41 -24.50 14.26
C SER A 248 19.74 -25.74 14.85
N SER A 249 18.51 -25.65 15.34
CA SER A 249 17.73 -26.79 15.81
C SER A 249 17.33 -27.73 14.65
N ALA A 250 17.16 -29.01 14.96
CA ALA A 250 16.69 -30.00 13.98
C ALA A 250 15.32 -29.61 13.36
N VAL A 251 14.47 -28.96 14.15
CA VAL A 251 13.14 -28.47 13.74
C VAL A 251 13.21 -27.45 12.59
N CYS A 252 14.24 -26.59 12.55
CA CYS A 252 14.45 -25.68 11.42
C CYS A 252 15.11 -26.36 10.22
N LEU A 253 16.01 -27.32 10.46
CA LEU A 253 16.85 -27.96 9.43
C LEU A 253 16.09 -29.00 8.59
N ASP A 254 15.08 -29.65 9.15
CA ASP A 254 14.32 -30.72 8.49
C ASP A 254 13.42 -30.25 7.34
N SER A 255 13.15 -28.95 7.21
CA SER A 255 12.49 -28.43 6.01
C SER A 255 13.53 -28.11 4.95
N SER A 256 13.55 -28.89 3.87
CA SER A 256 14.04 -28.40 2.57
C SER A 256 13.50 -26.98 2.41
N THR A 257 14.38 -25.98 2.41
CA THR A 257 13.99 -24.60 2.12
C THR A 257 13.05 -24.68 0.92
N PRO A 258 11.78 -24.23 1.02
CA PRO A 258 11.00 -24.09 -0.18
C PRO A 258 11.81 -23.12 -1.01
N ALA A 259 12.43 -23.62 -2.08
CA ALA A 259 13.09 -22.79 -3.06
C ALA A 259 12.12 -21.65 -3.31
N PRO A 260 12.56 -20.38 -3.21
CA PRO A 260 11.66 -19.26 -3.25
C PRO A 260 10.71 -19.51 -4.41
N HIS A 261 9.41 -19.52 -4.15
CA HIS A 261 8.39 -19.51 -5.20
C HIS A 261 8.47 -18.16 -5.91
N VAL A 262 9.65 -17.83 -6.46
CA VAL A 262 9.74 -17.20 -7.75
C VAL A 262 8.91 -18.14 -8.61
N LYS A 263 7.64 -17.79 -8.87
CA LYS A 263 6.99 -18.21 -10.10
C LYS A 263 8.04 -17.98 -11.16
N GLN A 264 8.71 -19.04 -11.61
CA GLN A 264 9.76 -18.93 -12.60
C GLN A 264 9.09 -18.26 -13.77
N SER A 265 9.31 -16.96 -13.91
CA SER A 265 9.02 -16.26 -15.13
C SER A 265 9.93 -16.96 -16.12
N CYS A 266 9.37 -17.90 -16.87
CA CYS A 266 10.07 -18.65 -17.91
C CYS A 266 10.96 -17.63 -18.62
N SER A 267 12.28 -17.84 -18.59
CA SER A 267 13.25 -16.93 -19.18
C SER A 267 14.19 -17.76 -20.04
N ILE A 268 14.28 -17.41 -21.32
CA ILE A 268 15.16 -18.07 -22.28
C ILE A 268 16.43 -17.25 -22.35
N ASN A 269 17.58 -17.90 -22.18
CA ASN A 269 18.88 -17.29 -22.39
C ASN A 269 19.29 -17.50 -23.85
N ILE A 270 19.46 -16.42 -24.60
CA ILE A 270 20.12 -16.43 -25.92
C ILE A 270 21.44 -15.67 -25.76
N GLY A 271 22.55 -16.40 -25.66
CA GLY A 271 23.87 -15.82 -25.41
C GLY A 271 23.93 -15.10 -24.04
N SER A 272 24.32 -13.82 -24.03
CA SER A 272 24.43 -12.99 -22.83
C SER A 272 23.12 -12.29 -22.41
N LEU A 273 22.04 -12.42 -23.20
CA LEU A 273 20.76 -11.76 -22.94
C LEU A 273 19.75 -12.72 -22.28
N LYS A 274 19.23 -12.32 -21.12
CA LYS A 274 18.08 -12.94 -20.44
C LYS A 274 16.78 -12.33 -20.98
N ILE A 275 15.96 -13.11 -21.69
CA ILE A 275 14.68 -12.67 -22.26
C ILE A 275 13.54 -13.45 -21.62
N LYS A 276 12.43 -12.81 -21.25
CA LYS A 276 11.24 -13.51 -20.72
C LYS A 276 10.57 -14.33 -21.84
N CYS A 277 10.07 -15.53 -21.54
CA CYS A 277 9.40 -16.42 -22.50
C CYS A 277 8.16 -15.78 -23.11
N LEU A 278 7.47 -14.91 -22.37
CA LEU A 278 6.36 -14.13 -22.91
C LEU A 278 6.85 -13.21 -24.03
N ASP A 279 7.90 -12.42 -23.79
CA ASP A 279 8.51 -11.52 -24.78
C ASP A 279 9.04 -12.29 -25.99
N PHE A 280 9.62 -13.47 -25.77
CA PHE A 280 10.09 -14.36 -26.83
C PHE A 280 8.93 -14.96 -27.64
N SER A 281 7.86 -15.41 -26.98
CA SER A 281 6.66 -15.92 -27.65
C SER A 281 5.95 -14.84 -28.47
N LEU A 282 5.89 -13.61 -27.94
CA LEU A 282 5.38 -12.43 -28.65
C LEU A 282 6.26 -12.10 -29.86
N ALA A 283 7.58 -12.16 -29.72
CA ALA A 283 8.51 -11.95 -30.83
C ALA A 283 8.31 -12.97 -31.97
N ILE A 284 8.08 -14.25 -31.64
CA ILE A 284 7.77 -15.29 -32.64
C ILE A 284 6.41 -15.01 -33.31
N VAL A 285 5.40 -14.64 -32.52
CA VAL A 285 4.08 -14.27 -33.06
C VAL A 285 4.19 -13.03 -33.97
N TYR A 286 5.02 -12.05 -33.63
CA TYR A 286 5.30 -10.88 -34.47
C TYR A 286 6.00 -11.26 -35.77
N LEU A 287 6.98 -12.15 -35.73
CA LEU A 287 7.65 -12.65 -36.95
C LEU A 287 6.68 -13.44 -37.84
N PHE A 288 5.79 -14.24 -37.25
CA PHE A 288 4.76 -14.98 -37.99
C PHE A 288 3.71 -14.03 -38.60
N LEU A 289 3.23 -13.04 -37.85
CA LEU A 289 2.25 -12.06 -38.35
C LEU A 289 2.85 -11.12 -39.39
N ALA A 290 4.11 -10.69 -39.21
CA ALA A 290 4.82 -9.89 -40.20
C ALA A 290 5.07 -10.69 -41.49
N SER A 291 5.49 -11.95 -41.39
CA SER A 291 5.67 -12.81 -42.56
C SER A 291 4.33 -13.13 -43.25
N ALA A 292 3.26 -13.39 -42.51
CA ALA A 292 1.91 -13.57 -43.04
C ALA A 292 1.37 -12.30 -43.71
N PHE A 293 1.64 -11.12 -43.16
CA PHE A 293 1.28 -9.83 -43.76
C PHE A 293 2.05 -9.57 -45.06
N LEU A 294 3.36 -9.86 -45.08
CA LEU A 294 4.18 -9.78 -46.29
C LEU A 294 3.73 -10.80 -47.34
N LEU A 295 3.38 -12.02 -46.94
CA LEU A 295 2.82 -13.05 -47.81
C LEU A 295 1.47 -12.63 -48.38
N TRP A 296 0.58 -12.06 -47.56
CA TRP A 296 -0.71 -11.55 -47.98
C TRP A 296 -0.55 -10.37 -48.94
N GLY A 297 0.35 -9.43 -48.66
CA GLY A 297 0.71 -8.33 -49.57
C GLY A 297 1.26 -8.83 -50.91
N PHE A 298 2.08 -9.88 -50.89
CA PHE A 298 2.65 -10.50 -52.09
C PHE A 298 1.59 -11.27 -52.90
N VAL A 299 0.72 -12.03 -52.24
CA VAL A 299 -0.42 -12.75 -52.86
C VAL A 299 -1.45 -11.78 -53.41
N TYR A 300 -1.74 -10.68 -52.70
CA TYR A 300 -2.66 -9.63 -53.16
C TYR A 300 -2.11 -8.89 -54.38
N ARG A 301 -0.77 -8.65 -54.43
CA ARG A 301 -0.09 -8.17 -55.65
C ARG A 301 -0.18 -9.17 -56.81
N LYS A 302 -0.04 -10.47 -56.53
CA LYS A 302 -0.02 -11.54 -57.55
C LYS A 302 -1.42 -11.89 -58.10
N LYS A 303 -2.49 -11.81 -57.29
CA LYS A 303 -3.88 -12.13 -57.68
C LYS A 303 -4.52 -11.12 -58.66
N ARG A 304 -3.89 -9.96 -58.88
CA ARG A 304 -4.30 -8.96 -59.88
C ARG A 304 -3.32 -8.78 -61.05
N ALA A 305 -2.17 -9.46 -61.01
CA ALA A 305 -1.16 -9.42 -62.07
C ALA A 305 -1.28 -10.56 -63.10
N GLY A 306 -2.38 -11.33 -63.10
CA GLY A 306 -2.68 -12.38 -64.10
C GLY A 306 -4.07 -12.19 -64.74
N PRO A 307 -4.25 -12.47 -66.04
CA PRO A 307 -5.27 -11.85 -66.87
C PRO A 307 -6.64 -12.55 -66.79
N SER A 308 -7.73 -11.79 -66.83
CA SER A 308 -9.03 -12.30 -67.27
C SER A 308 -9.60 -11.37 -68.33
N ARG A 309 -9.12 -11.61 -69.55
CA ARG A 309 -9.86 -11.39 -70.80
C ARG A 309 -10.55 -12.72 -71.08
N THR A 310 -11.87 -12.76 -71.01
CA THR A 310 -12.64 -13.75 -71.77
C THR A 310 -13.51 -12.97 -72.74
N LYS A 311 -13.10 -13.02 -74.01
CA LYS A 311 -13.86 -12.52 -75.15
C LYS A 311 -15.21 -13.26 -75.22
N MET A 312 -16.29 -12.51 -75.42
CA MET A 312 -17.45 -13.01 -76.16
C MET A 312 -17.41 -12.34 -77.52
N ASN A 313 -17.45 -13.15 -78.58
CA ASN A 313 -17.24 -12.78 -79.98
C ASN A 313 -18.26 -11.74 -80.46
N VAL A 314 -17.77 -10.64 -81.03
CA VAL A 314 -18.45 -9.95 -82.13
C VAL A 314 -17.42 -9.78 -83.24
N ARG A 315 -17.82 -10.25 -84.42
CA ARG A 315 -17.07 -10.34 -85.67
C ARG A 315 -16.80 -8.92 -86.17
N ASP A 316 -15.57 -8.68 -86.62
CA ASP A 316 -15.22 -7.55 -87.48
C ASP A 316 -16.08 -7.57 -88.75
N ASP A 317 -16.62 -6.40 -89.11
CA ASP A 317 -16.55 -5.90 -90.47
C ASP A 317 -16.27 -4.40 -90.38
N ASN A 318 -15.02 -4.04 -90.71
CA ASN A 318 -14.56 -2.68 -90.87
C ASN A 318 -14.56 -2.38 -92.36
N ASN A 319 -15.22 -1.31 -92.80
CA ASN A 319 -14.97 -0.74 -94.10
C ASN A 319 -14.92 0.79 -94.05
N HIS A 320 -13.71 1.29 -94.34
CA HIS A 320 -13.35 2.53 -95.02
C HIS A 320 -13.61 3.93 -94.44
N ASN A 321 -12.52 4.72 -94.57
CA ASN A 321 -12.44 6.16 -94.90
C ASN A 321 -12.60 7.15 -93.73
N SER A 322 -11.53 7.85 -93.31
CA SER A 322 -10.76 8.95 -93.94
C SER A 322 -11.31 10.34 -93.62
N GLY A 323 -10.44 11.24 -93.17
CA GLY A 323 -10.56 12.67 -93.47
C GLY A 323 -11.16 13.56 -92.38
N GLU A 324 -10.33 14.49 -91.93
CA GLU A 324 -10.59 15.92 -91.74
C GLU A 324 -11.69 16.45 -90.78
N LYS A 325 -11.17 17.30 -89.86
CA LYS A 325 -11.56 18.68 -89.51
C LYS A 325 -13.00 19.04 -89.10
N GLU A 326 -12.96 20.00 -88.18
CA GLU A 326 -13.92 21.07 -87.89
C GLU A 326 -15.06 20.80 -86.90
N ALA A 327 -15.29 21.85 -86.11
CA ALA A 327 -16.14 21.94 -84.94
C ALA A 327 -17.63 22.14 -85.32
N PRO A 328 -18.45 22.60 -84.36
CA PRO A 328 -19.25 21.85 -83.40
C PRO A 328 -20.69 21.66 -83.92
N PRO A 329 -21.53 20.77 -83.35
CA PRO A 329 -22.69 21.31 -82.60
C PRO A 329 -23.34 20.40 -81.53
N GLN A 330 -24.05 21.08 -80.63
CA GLN A 330 -25.37 20.78 -80.04
C GLN A 330 -25.66 19.47 -79.28
N ILE A 331 -26.13 19.73 -78.06
CA ILE A 331 -27.09 19.02 -77.20
C ILE A 331 -27.82 17.85 -77.88
N SER A 332 -27.63 16.66 -77.33
CA SER A 332 -28.59 15.55 -77.39
C SER A 332 -28.79 15.00 -75.98
N GLU A 333 -30.05 14.88 -75.60
CA GLU A 333 -30.54 14.38 -74.32
C GLU A 333 -29.91 13.03 -73.97
N ALA A 334 -29.16 13.00 -72.87
CA ALA A 334 -28.77 11.76 -72.21
C ALA A 334 -29.84 11.38 -71.20
N VAL A 335 -30.56 10.30 -71.52
CA VAL A 335 -31.40 9.49 -70.63
C VAL A 335 -30.84 9.46 -69.20
N PRO A 336 -31.62 9.75 -68.15
CA PRO A 336 -31.11 9.75 -66.78
C PRO A 336 -30.61 8.35 -66.39
N PRO A 337 -29.45 8.23 -65.73
CA PRO A 337 -28.96 6.95 -65.26
C PRO A 337 -29.94 6.39 -64.24
N VAL A 338 -30.35 5.13 -64.46
CA VAL A 338 -31.17 4.32 -63.55
C VAL A 338 -30.66 4.45 -62.11
N VAL A 339 -31.40 5.20 -61.30
CA VAL A 339 -31.13 5.36 -59.86
C VAL A 339 -31.45 4.04 -59.17
N LYS A 340 -30.41 3.29 -58.82
CA LYS A 340 -30.54 2.09 -57.97
C LYS A 340 -30.95 2.55 -56.57
N ALA A 341 -32.20 2.36 -56.21
CA ALA A 341 -32.72 2.68 -54.88
C ALA A 341 -32.12 1.74 -53.81
N HIS A 342 -31.59 2.33 -52.75
CA HIS A 342 -31.02 1.66 -51.58
C HIS A 342 -32.16 1.14 -50.68
N ARG A 343 -32.18 -0.16 -50.30
CA ARG A 343 -33.08 -0.63 -49.24
C ARG A 343 -32.34 -0.61 -47.88
N PRO A 344 -32.66 0.32 -46.97
CA PRO A 344 -32.12 0.33 -45.61
C PRO A 344 -32.53 -0.93 -44.83
N SER A 345 -31.81 -1.28 -43.76
CA SER A 345 -32.26 -2.36 -42.86
C SER A 345 -33.64 -2.02 -42.26
N VAL A 346 -34.41 -3.02 -41.82
CA VAL A 346 -35.73 -2.80 -41.20
C VAL A 346 -35.63 -1.83 -40.01
N ILE A 347 -34.58 -1.97 -39.21
CA ILE A 347 -34.30 -1.12 -38.05
C ILE A 347 -33.92 0.30 -38.49
N GLN A 348 -33.08 0.44 -39.51
CA GLN A 348 -32.66 1.75 -40.02
C GLN A 348 -33.83 2.49 -40.70
N LEU A 349 -34.72 1.77 -41.37
CA LEU A 349 -35.97 2.32 -41.93
C LEU A 349 -36.92 2.78 -40.81
N TYR A 350 -37.06 1.98 -39.75
CA TYR A 350 -37.86 2.34 -38.59
C TYR A 350 -37.31 3.60 -37.90
N MET A 351 -36.00 3.66 -37.64
CA MET A 351 -35.33 4.83 -37.07
C MET A 351 -35.47 6.07 -37.95
N SER A 352 -35.25 5.95 -39.26
CA SER A 352 -35.44 7.04 -40.21
C SER A 352 -36.89 7.57 -40.21
N ASN A 353 -37.88 6.68 -40.20
CA ASN A 353 -39.29 7.07 -40.14
C ASN A 353 -39.67 7.70 -38.79
N PHE A 354 -39.10 7.20 -37.69
CA PHE A 354 -39.29 7.77 -36.35
C PHE A 354 -38.74 9.20 -36.30
N PHE A 355 -37.47 9.41 -36.66
CA PHE A 355 -36.86 10.74 -36.64
C PHE A 355 -37.50 11.71 -37.63
N ARG A 356 -38.02 11.24 -38.77
CA ARG A 356 -38.78 12.07 -39.72
C ARG A 356 -40.08 12.57 -39.10
N LYS A 357 -40.91 11.66 -38.55
CA LYS A 357 -42.18 12.04 -37.90
C LYS A 357 -41.95 12.91 -36.66
N TYR A 358 -40.95 12.55 -35.88
CA TYR A 358 -40.58 13.26 -34.67
C TYR A 358 -40.04 14.67 -34.98
N GLY A 359 -39.19 14.83 -36.00
CA GLY A 359 -38.68 16.14 -36.42
C GLY A 359 -39.79 17.11 -36.83
N ILE A 360 -40.78 16.64 -37.62
CA ILE A 360 -41.96 17.42 -38.00
C ILE A 360 -42.83 17.76 -36.78
N PHE A 361 -42.97 16.82 -35.85
CA PHE A 361 -43.73 17.05 -34.62
C PHE A 361 -43.08 18.12 -33.74
N VAL A 362 -41.75 18.08 -33.60
CA VAL A 362 -40.98 19.05 -32.81
C VAL A 362 -41.00 20.43 -33.44
N SER A 363 -40.85 20.51 -34.77
CA SER A 363 -40.89 21.80 -35.48
C SER A 363 -42.23 22.51 -35.36
N LYS A 364 -43.34 21.77 -35.26
CA LYS A 364 -44.68 22.34 -35.11
C LYS A 364 -45.01 22.78 -33.67
N ASN A 365 -44.40 22.16 -32.66
CA ASN A 365 -44.71 22.42 -31.25
C ASN A 365 -43.44 22.66 -30.38
N PRO A 366 -42.54 23.59 -30.74
CA PRO A 366 -41.25 23.75 -30.05
C PRO A 366 -41.39 24.24 -28.61
N THR A 367 -42.36 25.11 -28.31
CA THR A 367 -42.61 25.63 -26.95
C THR A 367 -43.07 24.52 -25.99
N LEU A 368 -44.04 23.72 -26.42
CA LEU A 368 -44.59 22.62 -25.63
C LEU A 368 -43.50 21.61 -25.25
N ILE A 369 -42.65 21.23 -26.22
CA ILE A 369 -41.61 20.21 -26.02
C ILE A 369 -40.48 20.76 -25.15
N LEU A 370 -40.09 22.02 -25.32
CA LEU A 370 -39.12 22.66 -24.44
C LEU A 370 -39.60 22.67 -22.98
N CYS A 371 -40.86 23.05 -22.74
CA CYS A 371 -41.42 23.02 -21.38
C CYS A 371 -41.49 21.59 -20.82
N LEU A 372 -41.98 20.62 -21.60
CA LEU A 372 -42.12 19.23 -21.14
C LEU A 372 -40.77 18.58 -20.83
N SER A 373 -39.75 18.84 -21.65
CA SER A 373 -38.40 18.28 -21.47
C SER A 373 -37.67 18.83 -20.25
N LEU A 374 -37.95 20.06 -19.82
CA LEU A 374 -37.34 20.67 -18.63
C LEU A 374 -37.98 20.19 -17.31
N VAL A 375 -39.23 19.74 -17.32
CA VAL A 375 -39.94 19.29 -16.09
C VAL A 375 -39.21 18.13 -15.42
N VAL A 376 -38.80 17.12 -16.18
CA VAL A 376 -38.22 15.90 -15.61
C VAL A 376 -36.89 16.19 -14.89
N PRO A 377 -35.87 16.82 -15.51
CA PRO A 377 -34.64 17.15 -14.80
C PRO A 377 -34.85 18.07 -13.59
N LEU A 378 -35.74 19.07 -13.69
CA LEU A 378 -36.04 19.98 -12.58
C LEU A 378 -36.63 19.24 -11.37
N LEU A 379 -37.51 18.26 -11.61
CA LEU A 379 -38.02 17.39 -10.55
C LEU A 379 -36.91 16.53 -9.93
N LEU A 380 -36.01 15.98 -10.75
CA LEU A 380 -34.86 15.22 -10.23
C LEU A 380 -33.91 16.09 -9.39
N CYS A 381 -33.73 17.36 -9.75
CA CYS A 381 -32.92 18.31 -8.98
C CYS A 381 -33.47 18.57 -7.57
N LEU A 382 -34.76 18.34 -7.28
CA LEU A 382 -35.29 18.44 -5.90
C LEU A 382 -34.60 17.45 -4.94
N GLY A 383 -34.07 16.34 -5.46
CA GLY A 383 -33.31 15.37 -4.68
C GLY A 383 -32.00 15.90 -4.09
N LEU A 384 -31.51 17.05 -4.59
CA LEU A 384 -30.31 17.73 -4.05
C LEU A 384 -30.48 18.21 -2.60
N ILE A 385 -31.72 18.27 -2.07
CA ILE A 385 -31.97 18.58 -0.65
C ILE A 385 -31.29 17.57 0.28
N HIS A 386 -31.12 16.32 -0.15
CA HIS A 386 -30.46 15.25 0.62
C HIS A 386 -28.98 15.07 0.25
N PHE A 387 -28.37 16.04 -0.44
CA PHE A 387 -26.99 15.97 -0.89
C PHE A 387 -25.99 15.82 0.27
N LYS A 388 -25.17 14.76 0.21
CA LYS A 388 -24.09 14.48 1.17
C LYS A 388 -22.87 13.96 0.42
N VAL A 389 -21.67 14.38 0.85
CA VAL A 389 -20.38 13.95 0.28
C VAL A 389 -19.70 12.97 1.22
N GLU A 390 -19.20 11.85 0.70
CA GLU A 390 -18.37 10.90 1.45
C GLU A 390 -16.89 11.24 1.29
N THR A 391 -16.19 11.44 2.41
CA THR A 391 -14.75 11.80 2.44
C THR A 391 -13.88 10.73 3.09
N ARG A 392 -14.46 9.67 3.64
CA ARG A 392 -13.70 8.62 4.35
C ARG A 392 -13.01 7.69 3.36
N PRO A 393 -11.67 7.52 3.44
CA PRO A 393 -10.92 6.68 2.51
C PRO A 393 -11.40 5.22 2.50
N GLU A 394 -11.68 4.65 3.67
CA GLU A 394 -12.15 3.27 3.79
C GLU A 394 -13.46 3.01 3.01
N LYS A 395 -14.44 3.92 3.06
CA LYS A 395 -15.72 3.76 2.37
C LYS A 395 -15.63 4.04 0.87
N LEU A 396 -14.61 4.78 0.43
CA LEU A 396 -14.40 5.14 -0.97
C LEU A 396 -13.64 4.05 -1.72
N TRP A 397 -12.62 3.48 -1.09
CA TRP A 397 -11.63 2.62 -1.77
C TRP A 397 -11.71 1.13 -1.40
N VAL A 398 -12.45 0.77 -0.36
CA VAL A 398 -12.61 -0.64 0.06
C VAL A 398 -13.96 -1.18 -0.41
N GLY A 399 -13.95 -2.31 -1.13
CA GLY A 399 -15.15 -2.93 -1.68
C GLY A 399 -16.10 -3.45 -0.59
N PRO A 400 -17.43 -3.30 -0.75
CA PRO A 400 -18.40 -3.85 0.19
C PRO A 400 -18.35 -5.37 0.13
N GLY A 401 -17.86 -6.00 1.22
CA GLY A 401 -17.65 -7.44 1.30
C GLY A 401 -16.22 -7.92 1.05
N SER A 402 -15.25 -7.01 0.95
CA SER A 402 -13.80 -7.35 0.94
C SER A 402 -13.43 -8.27 2.10
N LYS A 403 -12.51 -9.22 1.86
CA LYS A 403 -12.06 -10.16 2.89
C LYS A 403 -11.26 -9.41 3.97
N ALA A 404 -10.34 -8.53 3.56
CA ALA A 404 -9.55 -7.73 4.50
C ALA A 404 -10.43 -6.81 5.36
N ALA A 405 -11.53 -6.28 4.82
CA ALA A 405 -12.49 -5.49 5.60
C ALA A 405 -13.20 -6.32 6.69
N LYS A 406 -13.57 -7.57 6.39
CA LYS A 406 -14.17 -8.50 7.37
C LYS A 406 -13.16 -8.93 8.42
N GLU A 407 -11.93 -9.19 8.01
CA GLU A 407 -10.81 -9.54 8.91
C GLU A 407 -10.49 -8.39 9.86
N LYS A 408 -10.44 -7.14 9.35
CA LYS A 408 -10.32 -5.94 10.17
C LYS A 408 -11.47 -5.82 11.18
N GLN A 409 -12.71 -5.97 10.72
CA GLN A 409 -13.88 -5.89 11.60
C GLN A 409 -13.84 -6.98 12.69
N TYR A 410 -13.40 -8.20 12.36
CA TYR A 410 -13.22 -9.28 13.33
C TYR A 410 -12.13 -8.92 14.35
N PHE A 411 -10.96 -8.46 13.88
CA PHE A 411 -9.86 -8.02 14.73
C PHE A 411 -10.30 -6.91 15.69
N ASP A 412 -10.92 -5.85 15.17
CA ASP A 412 -11.28 -4.69 16.00
C ASP A 412 -12.42 -5.00 17.00
N SER A 413 -13.26 -6.01 16.75
CA SER A 413 -14.40 -6.36 17.63
C SER A 413 -14.06 -7.33 18.76
N HIS A 414 -13.15 -8.29 18.52
CA HIS A 414 -12.75 -9.30 19.52
C HIS A 414 -11.45 -8.92 20.22
N LEU A 415 -10.58 -8.16 19.54
CA LEU A 415 -9.32 -7.66 20.08
C LEU A 415 -9.37 -6.13 20.18
N ALA A 416 -8.33 -5.51 20.76
CA ALA A 416 -8.31 -4.04 20.83
C ALA A 416 -8.09 -3.43 19.44
N PRO A 417 -8.84 -2.38 19.05
CA PRO A 417 -8.64 -1.70 17.79
C PRO A 417 -7.21 -1.14 17.72
N PHE A 418 -6.62 -1.18 16.53
CA PHE A 418 -5.26 -0.67 16.34
C PHE A 418 -5.21 0.83 16.72
N TYR A 419 -4.20 1.19 17.53
CA TYR A 419 -4.01 2.55 18.05
C TYR A 419 -3.71 3.54 16.92
N ARG A 420 -4.02 4.81 17.17
CA ARG A 420 -3.74 5.94 16.26
C ARG A 420 -2.28 6.36 16.43
N ILE A 421 -1.64 6.75 15.33
CA ILE A 421 -0.20 7.04 15.30
C ILE A 421 0.00 8.49 14.89
N GLU A 422 0.57 9.29 15.79
CA GLU A 422 1.07 10.62 15.47
C GLU A 422 2.60 10.57 15.46
N GLN A 423 3.20 10.89 14.32
CA GLN A 423 4.64 10.69 14.10
C GLN A 423 5.31 11.97 13.60
N LEU A 424 6.51 12.25 14.14
CA LEU A 424 7.40 13.30 13.66
C LEU A 424 8.75 12.69 13.32
N ILE A 425 9.31 13.11 12.19
CA ILE A 425 10.63 12.74 11.71
C ILE A 425 11.44 14.03 11.64
N LEU A 426 12.46 14.14 12.50
CA LEU A 426 13.40 15.25 12.50
C LEU A 426 14.69 14.75 11.83
N ALA A 427 15.11 15.38 10.74
CA ALA A 427 16.24 14.93 9.94
C ALA A 427 17.25 16.07 9.66
N GLY A 428 18.52 15.70 9.47
CA GLY A 428 19.54 16.64 9.00
C GLY A 428 19.36 16.97 7.52
N ILE A 429 19.43 18.26 7.15
CA ILE A 429 19.35 18.68 5.75
C ILE A 429 20.62 18.22 5.01
N SER A 430 20.46 17.36 4.01
CA SER A 430 21.55 17.02 3.09
C SER A 430 21.80 18.19 2.14
N GLY A 431 23.02 18.74 2.13
CA GLY A 431 23.48 19.57 1.01
C GLY A 431 23.44 18.77 -0.29
N SER A 432 23.21 19.42 -1.43
CA SER A 432 22.98 18.81 -2.75
C SER A 432 24.07 17.85 -3.25
N ASP A 433 25.25 17.81 -2.61
CA ASP A 433 26.41 17.00 -3.01
C ASP A 433 26.85 15.94 -1.96
N ALA A 434 26.14 15.76 -0.84
CA ALA A 434 26.50 14.78 0.20
C ALA A 434 25.64 13.50 0.11
N GLU A 435 26.26 12.35 -0.22
CA GLU A 435 25.61 11.03 -0.29
C GLU A 435 24.99 10.55 1.04
N LYS A 436 25.41 11.11 2.18
CA LYS A 436 24.87 10.79 3.51
C LYS A 436 24.49 12.06 4.28
N PRO A 437 23.27 12.14 4.84
CA PRO A 437 22.90 13.22 5.75
C PRO A 437 23.78 13.23 7.01
N PRO A 438 24.01 14.41 7.62
CA PRO A 438 24.83 14.52 8.82
C PRO A 438 24.23 13.74 10.00
N ASN A 439 25.09 13.32 10.92
CA ASN A 439 24.68 12.68 12.16
C ASN A 439 23.78 13.62 12.97
N ILE A 440 22.60 13.15 13.36
CA ILE A 440 21.64 13.94 14.13
C ILE A 440 21.83 13.82 15.64
N VAL A 441 22.48 12.76 16.12
CA VAL A 441 22.70 12.48 17.54
C VAL A 441 23.81 13.39 18.09
N THR A 442 23.43 14.61 18.43
CA THR A 442 24.32 15.64 19.00
C THR A 442 23.66 16.32 20.20
N ASP A 443 24.46 16.84 21.13
CA ASP A 443 23.98 17.54 22.34
C ASP A 443 23.01 18.69 22.00
N LYS A 444 23.35 19.48 20.98
CA LYS A 444 22.51 20.59 20.50
C LYS A 444 21.14 20.10 20.02
N ASN A 445 21.11 19.03 19.23
CA ASN A 445 19.86 18.51 18.67
C ASN A 445 19.01 17.80 19.72
N LEU A 446 19.62 17.13 20.71
CA LEU A 446 18.90 16.51 21.83
C LEU A 446 18.24 17.56 22.73
N LYS A 447 18.93 18.67 23.02
CA LYS A 447 18.34 19.80 23.76
C LYS A 447 17.18 20.43 23.00
N LEU A 448 17.33 20.63 21.69
CA LEU A 448 16.23 21.07 20.82
C LEU A 448 15.05 20.08 20.89
N LEU A 449 15.31 18.77 20.88
CA LEU A 449 14.27 17.76 20.96
C LEU A 449 13.47 17.84 22.27
N PHE A 450 14.11 18.15 23.41
CA PHE A 450 13.41 18.40 24.67
C PHE A 450 12.46 19.61 24.57
N GLU A 451 12.90 20.71 23.96
CA GLU A 451 12.05 21.89 23.76
C GLU A 451 10.84 21.58 22.88
N LEU A 452 11.05 20.82 21.79
CA LEU A 452 9.98 20.44 20.86
C LEU A 452 8.95 19.52 21.54
N GLN A 453 9.39 18.46 22.22
CA GLN A 453 8.48 17.52 22.87
C GLN A 453 7.74 18.15 24.05
N LYS A 454 8.40 19.05 24.80
CA LYS A 454 7.72 19.81 25.86
C LYS A 454 6.53 20.61 25.34
N LYS A 455 6.66 21.25 24.18
CA LYS A 455 5.54 21.97 23.54
C LYS A 455 4.38 21.04 23.16
N VAL A 456 4.68 19.81 22.74
CA VAL A 456 3.67 18.79 22.42
C VAL A 456 2.98 18.28 23.69
N ASP A 457 3.72 18.03 24.77
CA ASP A 457 3.18 17.55 26.05
C ASP A 457 2.31 18.60 26.77
N ASP A 458 2.68 19.88 26.64
CA ASP A 458 1.94 21.03 27.18
C ASP A 458 0.68 21.37 26.35
N LEU A 459 0.53 20.78 25.15
CA LEU A 459 -0.61 21.04 24.27
C LEU A 459 -1.93 20.66 24.96
N ARG A 460 -2.90 21.57 24.88
CA ARG A 460 -4.28 21.35 25.34
C ARG A 460 -5.25 21.74 24.23
N ALA A 461 -6.11 20.80 23.84
CA ALA A 461 -7.12 21.02 22.82
C ALA A 461 -8.50 21.20 23.46
N ASN A 462 -9.25 22.21 23.05
CA ASN A 462 -10.62 22.43 23.53
C ASN A 462 -11.62 21.71 22.62
N TYR A 463 -12.37 20.76 23.19
CA TYR A 463 -13.50 20.13 22.51
C TYR A 463 -14.74 20.13 23.41
N SER A 464 -15.83 20.73 22.93
CA SER A 464 -17.11 20.83 23.65
C SER A 464 -17.00 21.40 25.08
N GLY A 465 -16.06 22.33 25.31
CA GLY A 465 -15.82 22.96 26.61
C GLY A 465 -14.91 22.17 27.55
N SER A 466 -14.45 20.99 27.16
CA SER A 466 -13.46 20.19 27.90
C SER A 466 -12.06 20.39 27.31
N MET A 467 -11.06 20.61 28.16
CA MET A 467 -9.66 20.68 27.76
C MET A 467 -9.05 19.28 27.77
N VAL A 468 -8.63 18.81 26.61
CA VAL A 468 -8.05 17.48 26.39
C VAL A 468 -6.53 17.60 26.29
N SER A 469 -5.82 16.79 27.07
CA SER A 469 -4.36 16.67 27.04
C SER A 469 -3.91 15.35 26.43
N LEU A 470 -2.62 15.25 26.06
CA LEU A 470 -2.04 14.00 25.56
C LEU A 470 -2.18 12.86 26.58
N THR A 471 -2.01 13.15 27.87
CA THR A 471 -2.09 12.14 28.93
C THR A 471 -3.51 11.58 29.12
N ASP A 472 -4.55 12.24 28.62
CA ASP A 472 -5.93 11.74 28.67
C ASP A 472 -6.22 10.72 27.56
N ILE A 473 -5.50 10.78 26.44
CA ILE A 473 -5.80 10.02 25.21
C ILE A 473 -4.73 8.99 24.83
N CYS A 474 -3.49 9.16 25.31
CA CYS A 474 -2.36 8.30 24.95
C CYS A 474 -2.51 6.84 25.40
N LEU A 475 -1.83 5.93 24.71
CA LEU A 475 -1.71 4.52 25.11
C LEU A 475 -0.83 4.38 26.36
N LYS A 476 -1.30 3.63 27.36
CA LYS A 476 -0.62 3.40 28.65
C LYS A 476 -0.49 1.89 28.91
N PRO A 477 0.63 1.26 28.50
CA PRO A 477 0.81 -0.18 28.62
C PRO A 477 1.06 -0.61 30.07
N LEU A 478 1.84 0.18 30.81
CA LEU A 478 2.22 -0.07 32.20
C LEU A 478 2.07 1.23 33.00
N GLY A 479 1.31 1.20 34.10
CA GLY A 479 1.17 2.35 34.99
C GLY A 479 0.33 3.50 34.43
N LYS A 480 0.80 4.74 34.61
CA LYS A 480 0.05 5.98 34.28
C LYS A 480 0.68 6.79 33.14
N ASP A 481 1.92 6.49 32.77
CA ASP A 481 2.71 7.24 31.78
C ASP A 481 2.41 6.78 30.34
N CYS A 482 2.51 7.72 29.40
CA CYS A 482 2.26 7.48 27.98
C CYS A 482 3.40 6.68 27.34
N ALA A 483 3.07 5.77 26.43
CA ALA A 483 4.03 5.01 25.61
C ALA A 483 4.65 5.84 24.48
N THR A 484 5.09 7.07 24.75
CA THR A 484 5.77 7.92 23.76
C THR A 484 7.10 7.29 23.37
N GLN A 485 7.33 7.06 22.08
CA GLN A 485 8.57 6.51 21.55
C GLN A 485 9.46 7.66 21.08
N SER A 486 10.53 7.94 21.82
CA SER A 486 11.52 8.97 21.53
C SER A 486 12.82 8.66 22.26
N VAL A 487 13.96 9.06 21.71
CA VAL A 487 15.29 8.93 22.36
C VAL A 487 15.30 9.59 23.76
N LEU A 488 14.44 10.58 24.00
CA LEU A 488 14.33 11.25 25.31
C LEU A 488 13.79 10.35 26.43
N GLN A 489 13.21 9.19 26.09
CA GLN A 489 12.78 8.22 27.09
C GLN A 489 13.94 7.59 27.88
N TYR A 490 15.16 7.59 27.35
CA TYR A 490 16.35 7.20 28.12
C TYR A 490 16.60 8.14 29.32
N PHE A 491 15.99 9.33 29.31
CA PHE A 491 16.03 10.30 30.40
C PHE A 491 14.66 10.44 31.09
N LYS A 492 13.73 9.50 30.84
CA LYS A 492 12.35 9.53 31.35
C LYS A 492 11.61 10.83 30.98
N MET A 493 11.95 11.40 29.82
CA MET A 493 11.40 12.67 29.33
C MET A 493 11.70 13.89 30.24
N ASP A 494 12.66 13.79 31.16
CA ASP A 494 13.04 14.88 32.07
C ASP A 494 14.42 15.48 31.69
N PRO A 495 14.48 16.79 31.37
CA PRO A 495 15.73 17.49 31.11
C PRO A 495 16.75 17.42 32.25
N GLN A 496 16.32 17.31 33.52
CA GLN A 496 17.26 17.24 34.65
C GLN A 496 18.06 15.94 34.65
N ASN A 497 17.45 14.85 34.21
CA ASN A 497 18.13 13.56 34.08
C ASN A 497 19.18 13.57 32.96
N TYR A 498 19.01 14.42 31.94
CA TYR A 498 19.99 14.56 30.86
C TYR A 498 21.36 15.01 31.39
N ASP A 499 21.38 16.07 32.20
CA ASP A 499 22.61 16.57 32.80
C ASP A 499 23.15 15.61 33.88
N ALA A 500 22.25 14.97 34.64
CA ALA A 500 22.63 14.06 35.73
C ALA A 500 23.26 12.74 35.24
N TYR A 501 22.79 12.19 34.11
CA TYR A 501 23.25 10.89 33.61
C TYR A 501 24.45 10.97 32.67
N GLY A 502 24.95 12.17 32.36
CA GLY A 502 26.12 12.37 31.50
C GLY A 502 25.78 12.67 30.03
N GLY A 503 24.56 13.16 29.74
CA GLY A 503 24.16 13.67 28.43
C GLY A 503 24.37 12.69 27.29
N LEU A 504 25.20 13.08 26.30
CA LEU A 504 25.43 12.30 25.07
C LEU A 504 26.05 10.92 25.34
N ASP A 505 26.94 10.81 26.32
CA ASP A 505 27.62 9.54 26.65
C ASP A 505 26.60 8.52 27.19
N HIS A 506 25.58 8.99 27.92
CA HIS A 506 24.47 8.15 28.37
C HIS A 506 23.63 7.64 27.20
N VAL A 507 23.34 8.49 26.21
CA VAL A 507 22.59 8.07 25.02
C VAL A 507 23.33 6.96 24.28
N GLN A 508 24.63 7.14 24.05
CA GLN A 508 25.45 6.14 23.37
C GLN A 508 25.53 4.83 24.16
N TYR A 509 25.62 4.93 25.49
CA TYR A 509 25.56 3.78 26.39
C TYR A 509 24.20 3.06 26.26
N CYS A 510 23.09 3.78 26.29
CA CYS A 510 21.76 3.20 26.16
C CYS A 510 21.50 2.61 24.77
N PHE A 511 22.10 3.11 23.70
CA PHE A 511 21.99 2.45 22.39
C PHE A 511 22.52 1.02 22.39
N GLN A 512 23.50 0.72 23.24
CA GLN A 512 24.06 -0.62 23.40
C GLN A 512 23.35 -1.40 24.51
N HIS A 513 22.88 -0.72 25.57
CA HIS A 513 22.38 -1.33 26.81
C HIS A 513 20.92 -0.99 27.14
N PHE A 514 20.09 -0.66 26.13
CA PHE A 514 18.70 -0.22 26.31
C PHE A 514 17.83 -1.23 27.07
N SER A 515 18.17 -2.51 26.99
CA SER A 515 17.49 -3.64 27.64
C SER A 515 18.09 -4.07 28.98
N SER A 516 19.38 -3.83 29.21
CA SER A 516 20.13 -4.39 30.34
C SER A 516 20.38 -3.39 31.47
N ALA A 517 20.32 -2.08 31.19
CA ALA A 517 20.52 -1.04 32.20
C ALA A 517 19.21 -0.40 32.63
N GLU A 518 18.91 -0.42 33.95
CA GLU A 518 17.68 0.17 34.51
C GLU A 518 17.55 1.66 34.21
N ASN A 519 18.66 2.40 34.19
CA ASN A 519 18.67 3.83 33.86
C ASN A 519 18.25 4.12 32.42
N CYS A 520 18.34 3.13 31.52
CA CYS A 520 17.92 3.23 30.12
C CYS A 520 16.46 2.81 29.88
N LEU A 521 15.72 2.40 30.92
CA LEU A 521 14.30 2.10 30.79
C LEU A 521 13.49 3.40 30.63
N SER A 522 12.41 3.31 29.85
CA SER A 522 11.49 4.44 29.63
C SER A 522 10.76 4.86 30.91
N ALA A 523 10.12 6.04 30.88
CA ALA A 523 9.26 6.48 31.99
C ALA A 523 8.14 5.46 32.30
N PHE A 524 7.59 4.82 31.26
CA PHE A 524 6.58 3.76 31.37
C PHE A 524 7.18 2.37 31.66
N ARG A 525 8.45 2.31 32.12
CA ARG A 525 9.13 1.10 32.62
C ARG A 525 9.27 -0.02 31.59
N ALA A 526 9.48 0.31 30.33
CA ALA A 526 9.80 -0.66 29.29
C ALA A 526 11.08 -0.27 28.55
N PRO A 527 11.83 -1.22 27.98
CA PRO A 527 12.97 -0.90 27.13
C PRO A 527 12.49 -0.25 25.83
N LEU A 528 13.24 0.74 25.36
CA LEU A 528 13.00 1.38 24.07
C LEU A 528 14.01 0.87 23.06
N ASP A 529 13.53 0.18 22.01
CA ASP A 529 14.39 -0.27 20.90
C ASP A 529 14.86 0.95 20.09
N PRO A 530 16.19 1.20 19.97
CA PRO A 530 16.72 2.34 19.22
C PRO A 530 16.25 2.38 17.76
N SER A 531 15.97 1.22 17.15
CA SER A 531 15.51 1.15 15.75
C SER A 531 14.12 1.76 15.52
N THR A 532 13.33 1.94 16.59
CA THR A 532 12.01 2.57 16.55
C THR A 532 12.05 4.09 16.77
N ALA A 533 13.14 4.59 17.39
CA ALA A 533 13.32 6.00 17.73
C ALA A 533 14.35 6.73 16.83
N LEU A 534 15.09 5.99 16.01
CA LEU A 534 16.12 6.51 15.10
C LEU A 534 15.88 6.06 13.67
N GLY A 535 16.37 6.86 12.72
CA GLY A 535 16.28 6.59 11.30
C GLY A 535 17.60 6.80 10.55
N GLY A 536 17.72 6.15 9.40
CA GLY A 536 18.82 6.37 8.44
C GLY A 536 20.20 5.89 8.89
N PHE A 537 20.26 4.90 9.78
CA PHE A 537 21.50 4.20 10.17
C PHE A 537 21.70 2.90 9.35
N SER A 538 22.88 2.28 9.48
CA SER A 538 23.21 1.00 8.85
C SER A 538 23.61 -0.06 9.89
N GLY A 539 23.05 -1.26 9.78
CA GLY A 539 23.25 -2.33 10.76
C GLY A 539 22.80 -1.91 12.16
N ASN A 540 23.65 -2.13 13.16
CA ASN A 540 23.40 -1.78 14.56
C ASN A 540 24.14 -0.51 15.02
N ASN A 541 24.65 0.32 14.07
CA ASN A 541 25.38 1.53 14.42
C ASN A 541 24.44 2.74 14.58
N TYR A 542 23.76 2.80 15.73
CA TYR A 542 22.78 3.84 16.05
C TYR A 542 23.39 5.23 16.20
N SER A 543 24.68 5.32 16.52
CA SER A 543 25.40 6.59 16.67
C SER A 543 25.56 7.35 15.35
N GLU A 544 25.40 6.69 14.19
CA GLU A 544 25.42 7.30 12.86
C GLU A 544 24.02 7.66 12.33
N ALA A 545 22.98 7.59 13.18
CA ALA A 545 21.62 7.91 12.77
C ALA A 545 21.53 9.35 12.22
N SER A 546 20.72 9.50 11.17
CA SER A 546 20.53 10.77 10.46
C SER A 546 19.17 11.40 10.69
N ALA A 547 18.26 10.68 11.37
CA ALA A 547 16.96 11.18 11.76
C ALA A 547 16.54 10.68 13.15
N PHE A 548 15.82 11.52 13.90
CA PHE A 548 15.03 11.12 15.07
C PHE A 548 13.60 10.81 14.62
N VAL A 549 13.06 9.69 15.08
CA VAL A 549 11.67 9.30 14.85
C VAL A 549 10.95 9.37 16.19
N ILE A 550 9.96 10.25 16.29
CA ILE A 550 9.15 10.45 17.47
C ILE A 550 7.75 9.93 17.16
N THR A 551 7.26 9.00 17.96
CA THR A 551 5.92 8.42 17.78
C THR A 551 5.10 8.54 19.06
N TYR A 552 3.90 9.10 18.95
CA TYR A 552 2.89 9.17 20.00
C TYR A 552 1.77 8.18 19.66
N PRO A 553 1.60 7.08 20.41
CA PRO A 553 0.47 6.18 20.23
C PRO A 553 -0.74 6.68 21.01
N VAL A 554 -1.87 6.88 20.34
CA VAL A 554 -3.15 7.34 20.93
C VAL A 554 -4.20 6.22 20.84
N ASN A 555 -5.00 6.05 21.90
CA ASN A 555 -6.02 5.00 21.92
C ASN A 555 -7.07 5.25 20.83
N ASN A 556 -7.44 4.18 20.12
CA ASN A 556 -8.48 4.23 19.09
C ASN A 556 -9.79 3.68 19.66
N GLU A 557 -10.92 4.14 19.11
CA GLU A 557 -12.26 3.71 19.51
C GLU A 557 -13.07 3.42 18.24
N LEU A 558 -13.86 2.34 18.25
CA LEU A 558 -14.65 1.89 17.10
C LEU A 558 -15.80 2.85 16.78
N ASP A 559 -16.41 3.44 17.81
CA ASP A 559 -17.54 4.35 17.63
C ASP A 559 -17.04 5.77 17.36
N GLU A 560 -17.10 6.18 16.09
CA GLU A 560 -16.77 7.53 15.61
C GLU A 560 -17.63 8.62 16.29
N THR A 561 -18.79 8.27 16.86
CA THR A 561 -19.65 9.22 17.57
C THR A 561 -19.23 9.46 19.02
N SER A 562 -18.38 8.57 19.57
CA SER A 562 -17.89 8.62 20.93
C SER A 562 -17.12 9.92 21.23
N THR A 563 -17.26 10.42 22.45
CA THR A 563 -16.55 11.63 22.89
C THR A 563 -15.04 11.43 22.86
N LYS A 564 -14.54 10.23 23.19
CA LYS A 564 -13.11 9.91 23.18
C LYS A 564 -12.49 10.01 21.79
N TYR A 565 -13.14 9.45 20.77
CA TYR A 565 -12.68 9.56 19.38
C TYR A 565 -12.58 11.03 18.96
N LYS A 566 -13.62 11.83 19.24
CA LYS A 566 -13.65 13.25 18.89
C LYS A 566 -12.63 14.08 19.67
N ASN A 567 -12.35 13.72 20.92
CA ASN A 567 -11.30 14.31 21.73
C ASN A 567 -9.91 14.05 21.10
N ALA A 568 -9.64 12.83 20.65
CA ALA A 568 -8.39 12.48 19.97
C ALA A 568 -8.22 13.29 18.67
N VAL A 569 -9.25 13.32 17.81
CA VAL A 569 -9.23 14.10 16.56
C VAL A 569 -9.08 15.61 16.82
N ALA A 570 -9.69 16.14 17.89
CA ALA A 570 -9.53 17.54 18.26
C ALA A 570 -8.08 17.85 18.71
N TRP A 571 -7.45 16.93 19.44
CA TRP A 571 -6.05 17.04 19.84
C TRP A 571 -5.11 16.95 18.63
N GLU A 572 -5.33 16.00 17.71
CA GLU A 572 -4.57 15.86 16.46
C GLU A 572 -4.59 17.16 15.62
N LYS A 573 -5.75 17.81 15.53
CA LYS A 573 -5.87 19.10 14.83
C LYS A 573 -5.08 20.22 15.48
N ALA A 574 -5.07 20.27 16.81
CA ALA A 574 -4.25 21.23 17.55
C ALA A 574 -2.76 20.93 17.39
N PHE A 575 -2.40 19.64 17.34
CA PHE A 575 -1.05 19.15 17.16
C PHE A 575 -0.48 19.51 15.77
N ILE A 576 -1.24 19.30 14.70
CA ILE A 576 -0.85 19.71 13.34
C ILE A 576 -0.58 21.23 13.28
N ARG A 577 -1.46 22.05 13.88
CA ARG A 577 -1.31 23.51 13.90
C ARG A 577 -0.07 23.95 14.66
N LEU A 578 0.14 23.37 15.85
CA LEU A 578 1.33 23.63 16.66
C LEU A 578 2.61 23.35 15.85
N ILE A 579 2.64 22.24 15.12
CA ILE A 579 3.81 21.89 14.31
C ILE A 579 4.02 22.90 13.18
N GLN A 580 2.99 23.20 12.40
CA GLN A 580 3.08 24.11 11.26
C GLN A 580 3.44 25.54 11.66
N ASP A 581 2.80 26.07 12.70
CA ASP A 581 2.92 27.47 13.09
C ASP A 581 4.16 27.74 13.96
N GLU A 582 4.58 26.77 14.78
CA GLU A 582 5.66 26.97 15.77
C GLU A 582 6.88 26.05 15.60
N LEU A 583 6.70 24.74 15.41
CA LEU A 583 7.84 23.81 15.39
C LEU A 583 8.63 23.88 14.07
N VAL A 584 7.95 23.93 12.92
CA VAL A 584 8.60 24.05 11.60
C VAL A 584 9.56 25.25 11.54
N PRO A 585 9.15 26.50 11.86
CA PRO A 585 10.07 27.64 11.80
C PRO A 585 11.21 27.53 12.83
N MET A 586 10.94 26.95 14.01
CA MET A 586 11.96 26.72 15.04
C MET A 586 13.05 25.75 14.56
N VAL A 587 12.66 24.64 13.94
CA VAL A 587 13.58 23.62 13.43
C VAL A 587 14.37 24.12 12.22
N GLN A 588 13.71 24.82 11.28
CA GLN A 588 14.36 25.39 10.11
C GLN A 588 15.44 26.41 10.48
N SER A 589 15.25 27.17 11.57
CA SER A 589 16.28 28.09 12.09
C SER A 589 17.59 27.41 12.51
N GLN A 590 17.55 26.09 12.74
CA GLN A 590 18.69 25.28 13.16
C GLN A 590 19.30 24.42 12.03
N ASN A 591 18.90 24.66 10.76
CA ASN A 591 19.31 23.87 9.58
C ASN A 591 18.90 22.39 9.64
N LEU A 592 17.73 22.10 10.19
CA LEU A 592 17.12 20.77 10.23
C LEU A 592 15.78 20.78 9.46
N SER A 593 15.32 19.61 9.03
CA SER A 593 13.99 19.42 8.45
C SER A 593 13.11 18.63 9.41
N ILE A 594 11.82 19.00 9.47
CA ILE A 594 10.81 18.28 10.25
C ILE A 594 9.65 17.90 9.35
N SER A 595 9.34 16.61 9.36
CA SER A 595 8.23 16.03 8.63
C SER A 595 7.30 15.33 9.61
N PHE A 596 5.99 15.38 9.40
CA PHE A 596 5.04 14.89 10.40
C PHE A 596 3.75 14.37 9.75
N SER A 597 3.07 13.50 10.49
CA SER A 597 1.76 12.97 10.13
C SER A 597 0.95 12.69 11.40
N SER A 598 -0.37 12.82 11.28
CA SER A 598 -1.33 12.30 12.25
C SER A 598 -2.34 11.43 11.52
N GLU A 599 -3.06 10.58 12.23
CA GLU A 599 -4.03 9.68 11.61
C GLU A 599 -5.16 10.45 10.88
N SER A 600 -5.57 11.64 11.36
CA SER A 600 -6.54 12.49 10.65
C SER A 600 -5.97 13.34 9.51
N SER A 601 -4.64 13.43 9.37
CA SER A 601 -3.97 14.29 8.36
C SER A 601 -4.38 13.95 6.93
N ILE A 602 -4.45 12.66 6.57
CA ILE A 602 -4.82 12.21 5.22
C ILE A 602 -6.26 12.67 4.89
N GLN A 603 -7.19 12.48 5.82
CA GLN A 603 -8.60 12.84 5.60
C GLN A 603 -8.79 14.36 5.46
N GLU A 604 -8.08 15.17 6.24
CA GLU A 604 -8.16 16.63 6.17
C GLU A 604 -7.49 17.19 4.91
N GLU A 605 -6.35 16.62 4.48
CA GLU A 605 -5.68 17.05 3.24
C GLU A 605 -6.50 16.72 1.98
N LEU A 606 -7.17 15.56 1.94
CA LEU A 606 -8.12 15.23 0.86
C LEU A 606 -9.33 16.19 0.85
N LYS A 607 -9.80 16.61 2.04
CA LYS A 607 -10.88 17.60 2.14
C LYS A 607 -10.42 18.99 1.67
N ARG A 608 -9.17 19.37 1.92
CA ARG A 608 -8.58 20.64 1.44
C ARG A 608 -8.49 20.66 -0.09
N GLU A 609 -8.02 19.56 -0.69
CA GLU A 609 -7.96 19.38 -2.14
C GLU A 609 -9.30 19.64 -2.80
N SER A 610 -10.38 19.08 -2.25
CA SER A 610 -11.75 19.26 -2.76
C SER A 610 -12.17 20.71 -2.96
N THR A 611 -11.66 21.63 -2.15
CA THR A 611 -12.02 23.06 -2.23
C THR A 611 -11.10 23.85 -3.15
N ALA A 612 -9.87 23.38 -3.36
CA ALA A 612 -8.84 24.10 -4.08
C ALA A 612 -9.06 24.11 -5.60
N ASP A 613 -9.67 23.06 -6.15
CA ASP A 613 -9.84 22.88 -7.61
C ASP A 613 -11.15 23.48 -8.17
N VAL A 614 -12.05 23.99 -7.31
CA VAL A 614 -13.30 24.66 -7.72
C VAL A 614 -13.06 25.81 -8.70
N ILE A 615 -11.98 26.56 -8.53
CA ILE A 615 -11.61 27.67 -9.44
C ILE A 615 -11.24 27.14 -10.83
N THR A 616 -10.44 26.08 -10.89
CA THR A 616 -10.02 25.43 -12.14
C THR A 616 -11.24 24.91 -12.92
N ILE A 617 -12.22 24.35 -12.20
CA ILE A 617 -13.48 23.87 -12.76
C ILE A 617 -14.28 25.03 -13.41
N ILE A 618 -14.42 26.17 -12.73
CA ILE A 618 -15.15 27.33 -13.27
C ILE A 618 -14.46 27.86 -14.53
N VAL A 619 -13.13 27.95 -14.53
CA VAL A 619 -12.35 28.40 -15.69
C VAL A 619 -12.53 27.44 -16.88
N SER A 620 -12.56 26.13 -16.63
CA SER A 620 -12.85 25.11 -17.65
C SER A 620 -14.18 25.36 -18.36
N TYR A 621 -15.26 25.59 -17.60
CA TYR A 621 -16.57 25.88 -18.19
C TYR A 621 -16.58 27.15 -19.03
N LEU A 622 -15.92 28.21 -18.57
CA LEU A 622 -15.84 29.46 -19.32
C LEU A 622 -15.10 29.29 -20.64
N VAL A 623 -13.98 28.55 -20.64
CA VAL A 623 -13.21 28.26 -21.86
C VAL A 623 -14.01 27.40 -22.83
N MET A 624 -14.68 26.35 -22.34
CA MET A 624 -15.53 25.49 -23.15
C MET A 624 -16.72 26.26 -23.73
N PHE A 625 -17.39 27.09 -22.93
CA PHE A 625 -18.47 27.96 -23.39
C PHE A 625 -18.02 28.92 -24.49
N ALA A 626 -16.86 29.56 -24.31
CA ALA A 626 -16.27 30.43 -25.33
C ALA A 626 -15.99 29.66 -26.62
N TYR A 627 -15.42 28.46 -26.52
CA TYR A 627 -15.14 27.60 -27.67
C TYR A 627 -16.42 27.21 -28.44
N ILE A 628 -17.46 26.74 -27.74
CA ILE A 628 -18.75 26.35 -28.33
C ILE A 628 -19.38 27.52 -29.07
N SER A 629 -19.40 28.69 -28.43
CA SER A 629 -20.00 29.91 -28.99
C SER A 629 -19.30 30.34 -30.28
N ILE A 630 -17.97 30.18 -30.36
CA ILE A 630 -17.18 30.50 -31.55
C ILE A 630 -17.38 29.44 -32.65
N MET A 631 -17.39 28.14 -32.30
CA MET A 631 -17.52 27.06 -33.29
C MET A 631 -18.90 27.00 -33.95
N LEU A 632 -19.95 27.33 -33.21
CA LEU A 632 -21.32 27.31 -33.75
C LEU A 632 -21.64 28.55 -34.62
N GLY A 633 -20.92 29.67 -34.45
CA GLY A 633 -21.14 30.91 -35.20
C GLY A 633 -20.64 30.84 -36.66
N ASP A 634 -21.30 31.57 -37.57
CA ASP A 634 -20.82 31.68 -38.96
C ASP A 634 -19.81 32.83 -39.13
N ARG A 635 -18.94 32.71 -40.14
CA ARG A 635 -18.00 33.79 -40.51
C ARG A 635 -18.72 34.82 -41.37
N GLY A 636 -19.39 35.77 -40.72
CA GLY A 636 -19.92 36.97 -41.36
C GLY A 636 -18.93 38.14 -41.35
N HIS A 637 -19.13 39.10 -42.25
CA HIS A 637 -18.52 40.43 -42.19
C HIS A 637 -18.79 41.10 -40.83
N LEU A 638 -17.92 42.01 -40.37
CA LEU A 638 -17.95 42.57 -39.00
C LEU A 638 -19.33 43.14 -38.57
N SER A 639 -20.15 43.57 -39.55
CA SER A 639 -21.50 44.12 -39.36
C SER A 639 -22.61 43.07 -39.19
N THR A 640 -22.46 41.86 -39.74
CA THR A 640 -23.45 40.77 -39.60
C THR A 640 -23.10 39.77 -38.50
N PHE A 641 -21.91 39.91 -37.90
CA PHE A 641 -21.42 39.06 -36.80
C PHE A 641 -22.38 39.00 -35.59
N PHE A 642 -23.00 40.12 -35.21
CA PHE A 642 -23.92 40.17 -34.05
C PHE A 642 -25.28 39.48 -34.27
N VAL A 643 -25.69 39.26 -35.52
CA VAL A 643 -26.91 38.51 -35.87
C VAL A 643 -26.57 37.04 -36.07
N SER A 644 -25.43 36.79 -36.71
CA SER A 644 -24.93 35.46 -37.09
C SER A 644 -24.28 34.67 -35.94
N SER A 645 -23.93 35.33 -34.83
CA SER A 645 -23.42 34.63 -33.65
C SER A 645 -24.49 33.68 -33.06
N LYS A 646 -24.00 32.61 -32.43
CA LYS A 646 -24.80 31.53 -31.80
C LYS A 646 -24.47 31.37 -30.31
N LEU A 647 -24.15 32.49 -29.67
CA LEU A 647 -23.78 32.58 -28.26
C LEU A 647 -24.95 32.19 -27.34
N LEU A 648 -26.18 32.62 -27.64
CA LEU A 648 -27.36 32.24 -26.84
C LEU A 648 -27.66 30.74 -26.94
N LEU A 649 -27.51 30.17 -28.13
CA LEU A 649 -27.65 28.73 -28.38
C LEU A 649 -26.57 27.94 -27.65
N GLY A 650 -25.31 28.39 -27.70
CA GLY A 650 -24.20 27.80 -26.95
C GLY A 650 -24.40 27.85 -25.44
N LEU A 651 -24.84 28.98 -24.90
CA LEU A 651 -25.12 29.15 -23.46
C LEU A 651 -26.22 28.21 -23.01
N SER A 652 -27.31 28.15 -23.77
CA SER A 652 -28.45 27.27 -23.49
C SER A 652 -28.04 25.79 -23.55
N GLY A 653 -27.16 25.41 -24.49
CA GLY A 653 -26.57 24.08 -24.56
C GLY A 653 -25.80 23.70 -23.29
N VAL A 654 -24.90 24.57 -22.83
CA VAL A 654 -24.14 24.35 -21.58
C VAL A 654 -25.08 24.22 -20.37
N VAL A 655 -26.14 25.05 -20.30
CA VAL A 655 -27.15 24.97 -19.23
C VAL A 655 -27.90 23.64 -19.25
N LEU A 656 -28.26 23.12 -20.43
CA LEU A 656 -28.93 21.81 -20.55
C LEU A 656 -28.02 20.66 -20.08
N VAL A 657 -26.73 20.70 -20.41
CA VAL A 657 -25.74 19.73 -19.91
C VAL A 657 -25.62 19.82 -18.38
N MET A 658 -25.52 21.02 -17.81
CA MET A 658 -25.46 21.16 -16.34
C MET A 658 -26.72 20.63 -15.66
N LEU A 659 -27.89 20.86 -16.27
CA LEU A 659 -29.16 20.35 -15.77
C LEU A 659 -29.22 18.82 -15.79
N SER A 660 -28.63 18.16 -16.80
CA SER A 660 -28.55 16.69 -16.84
C SER A 660 -27.67 16.12 -15.73
N VAL A 661 -26.53 16.75 -15.45
CA VAL A 661 -25.61 16.35 -14.37
C VAL A 661 -26.27 16.55 -13.00
N LEU A 662 -26.85 17.73 -12.76
CA LEU A 662 -27.56 18.02 -11.51
C LEU A 662 -28.79 17.12 -11.32
N GLY A 663 -29.49 16.76 -12.40
CA GLY A 663 -30.58 15.79 -12.38
C GLY A 663 -30.10 14.39 -11.97
N SER A 664 -28.96 13.93 -12.50
CA SER A 664 -28.36 12.65 -12.12
C SER A 664 -27.93 12.63 -10.63
N VAL A 665 -27.22 13.68 -10.19
CA VAL A 665 -26.81 13.82 -8.78
C VAL A 665 -28.03 13.91 -7.85
N GLY A 666 -29.07 14.65 -8.26
CA GLY A 666 -30.32 14.78 -7.51
C GLY A 666 -31.06 13.45 -7.37
N PHE A 667 -31.17 12.66 -8.45
CA PHE A 667 -31.79 11.33 -8.44
C PHE A 667 -31.14 10.39 -7.41
N TYR A 668 -29.81 10.25 -7.47
CA TYR A 668 -29.09 9.36 -6.57
C TYR A 668 -29.03 9.90 -5.13
N SER A 669 -29.00 11.23 -4.95
CA SER A 669 -29.11 11.85 -3.62
C SER A 669 -30.48 11.57 -2.99
N ALA A 670 -31.56 11.55 -3.76
CA ALA A 670 -32.90 11.18 -3.28
C ALA A 670 -32.99 9.70 -2.86
N ILE A 671 -32.25 8.81 -3.51
CA ILE A 671 -32.13 7.39 -3.13
C ILE A 671 -31.26 7.21 -1.87
N GLY A 672 -30.50 8.24 -1.47
CA GLY A 672 -29.61 8.22 -0.30
C GLY A 672 -28.18 7.76 -0.60
N ILE A 673 -27.78 7.71 -1.87
CA ILE A 673 -26.40 7.44 -2.26
C ILE A 673 -25.58 8.72 -2.09
N LYS A 674 -24.49 8.64 -1.31
CA LYS A 674 -23.59 9.77 -1.09
C LYS A 674 -22.73 10.03 -2.35
N SER A 675 -22.52 11.30 -2.66
CA SER A 675 -21.66 11.74 -3.75
C SER A 675 -20.18 11.71 -3.34
N THR A 676 -19.28 11.67 -4.33
CA THR A 676 -17.83 11.68 -4.13
C THR A 676 -17.21 12.92 -4.76
N LEU A 677 -15.97 13.25 -4.39
CA LEU A 677 -15.25 14.38 -4.98
C LEU A 677 -15.05 14.23 -6.49
N ILE A 678 -14.65 13.02 -6.92
CA ILE A 678 -14.42 12.69 -8.34
C ILE A 678 -15.64 13.00 -9.20
N ILE A 679 -16.86 12.75 -8.67
CA ILE A 679 -18.12 13.00 -9.37
C ILE A 679 -18.32 14.49 -9.65
N MET A 680 -18.08 15.34 -8.65
CA MET A 680 -18.32 16.78 -8.76
C MET A 680 -17.39 17.46 -9.78
N GLU A 681 -16.20 16.90 -9.98
CA GLU A 681 -15.19 17.46 -10.87
C GLU A 681 -15.23 16.86 -12.28
N VAL A 682 -15.21 15.53 -12.40
CA VAL A 682 -15.00 14.84 -13.68
C VAL A 682 -16.28 14.68 -14.49
N ILE A 683 -17.41 14.36 -13.84
CA ILE A 683 -18.66 14.08 -14.57
C ILE A 683 -19.13 15.28 -15.39
N PRO A 684 -19.22 16.51 -14.83
CA PRO A 684 -19.74 17.61 -15.64
C PRO A 684 -18.77 18.03 -16.77
N PHE A 685 -17.46 17.75 -16.64
CA PHE A 685 -16.52 17.86 -17.76
C PHE A 685 -16.80 16.83 -18.86
N LEU A 686 -16.96 15.56 -18.47
CA LEU A 686 -17.18 14.44 -19.37
C LEU A 686 -18.50 14.58 -20.15
N VAL A 687 -19.58 14.90 -19.44
CA VAL A 687 -20.92 15.04 -20.04
C VAL A 687 -20.97 16.29 -20.91
N LEU A 688 -20.24 17.36 -20.54
CA LEU A 688 -20.10 18.51 -21.42
C LEU A 688 -19.39 18.16 -22.73
N ALA A 689 -18.32 17.37 -22.68
CA ALA A 689 -17.62 16.96 -23.91
C ALA A 689 -18.55 16.16 -24.83
N VAL A 690 -19.18 15.10 -24.34
CA VAL A 690 -20.15 14.29 -25.12
C VAL A 690 -21.31 15.14 -25.63
N GLY A 691 -21.86 15.99 -24.77
CA GLY A 691 -23.07 16.73 -25.13
C GLY A 691 -22.82 17.79 -26.18
N VAL A 692 -21.71 18.50 -26.07
CA VAL A 692 -21.28 19.49 -27.06
C VAL A 692 -21.01 18.83 -28.41
N ASP A 693 -20.43 17.63 -28.42
CA ASP A 693 -20.14 16.88 -29.64
C ASP A 693 -21.44 16.63 -30.43
N ASN A 694 -22.47 16.09 -29.78
CA ASN A 694 -23.78 15.84 -30.39
C ASN A 694 -24.48 17.13 -30.84
N MET A 695 -24.39 18.20 -30.03
CA MET A 695 -24.93 19.51 -30.38
C MET A 695 -24.28 20.09 -31.65
N CYS A 696 -22.96 20.02 -31.76
CA CYS A 696 -22.21 20.50 -32.92
C CYS A 696 -22.55 19.71 -34.19
N ILE A 697 -22.66 18.39 -34.10
CA ILE A 697 -23.01 17.54 -35.26
C ILE A 697 -24.43 17.87 -35.73
N LEU A 698 -25.37 18.07 -34.80
CA LEU A 698 -26.76 18.40 -35.12
C LEU A 698 -26.89 19.77 -35.80
N VAL A 699 -26.25 20.81 -35.26
CA VAL A 699 -26.26 22.15 -35.87
C VAL A 699 -25.61 22.13 -37.26
N HIS A 700 -24.47 21.46 -37.42
CA HIS A 700 -23.84 21.30 -38.74
C HIS A 700 -24.69 20.49 -39.72
N ALA A 701 -25.51 19.55 -39.25
CA ALA A 701 -26.43 18.81 -40.12
C ALA A 701 -27.56 19.71 -40.63
N VAL A 702 -28.11 20.58 -39.77
CA VAL A 702 -29.12 21.57 -40.16
C VAL A 702 -28.55 22.58 -41.16
N LYS A 703 -27.34 23.11 -40.90
CA LYS A 703 -26.65 24.06 -41.81
C LYS A 703 -26.32 23.47 -43.19
N ARG A 704 -26.16 22.15 -43.29
CA ARG A 704 -25.88 21.46 -44.56
C ARG A 704 -27.12 21.24 -45.43
N GLN A 705 -28.33 21.40 -44.87
CA GLN A 705 -29.56 21.26 -45.66
C GLN A 705 -29.75 22.47 -46.59
N PRO A 706 -30.34 22.28 -47.78
CA PRO A 706 -30.45 23.35 -48.77
C PRO A 706 -31.33 24.52 -48.32
N CYS A 707 -30.86 25.72 -48.69
CA CYS A 707 -31.47 27.07 -48.66
C CYS A 707 -32.98 27.15 -49.00
N GLU A 708 -33.48 26.22 -49.79
CA GLU A 708 -34.77 26.32 -50.48
C GLU A 708 -35.90 25.57 -49.73
N LEU A 709 -35.55 24.72 -48.76
CA LEU A 709 -36.53 23.95 -47.97
C LEU A 709 -37.08 24.76 -46.80
N LEU A 710 -38.35 24.50 -46.42
CA LEU A 710 -38.98 25.02 -45.21
C LEU A 710 -38.22 24.59 -43.95
N LEU A 711 -38.18 25.44 -42.91
CA LEU A 711 -37.46 25.17 -41.66
C LEU A 711 -37.86 23.82 -41.02
N GLU A 712 -39.15 23.49 -41.05
CA GLU A 712 -39.68 22.20 -40.56
C GLU A 712 -39.03 21.00 -41.28
N GLU A 713 -38.91 21.11 -42.60
CA GLU A 713 -38.37 20.04 -43.43
C GLU A 713 -36.85 19.94 -43.32
N ARG A 714 -36.14 21.06 -43.18
CA ARG A 714 -34.69 21.07 -42.90
C ARG A 714 -34.37 20.34 -41.60
N ILE A 715 -35.09 20.64 -40.53
CA ILE A 715 -34.84 20.04 -39.21
C ILE A 715 -35.20 18.55 -39.22
N SER A 716 -36.33 18.19 -39.85
CA SER A 716 -36.71 16.80 -40.06
C SER A 716 -35.63 16.03 -40.85
N ASN A 717 -35.14 16.56 -41.97
CA ASN A 717 -34.13 15.90 -42.78
C ASN A 717 -32.79 15.78 -42.05
N ALA A 718 -32.37 16.81 -41.30
CA ALA A 718 -31.18 16.77 -40.47
C ALA A 718 -31.26 15.71 -39.35
N LEU A 719 -32.41 15.59 -38.67
CA LEU A 719 -32.67 14.55 -37.67
C LEU A 719 -32.66 13.14 -38.26
N VAL A 720 -33.13 12.97 -39.49
CA VAL A 720 -33.07 11.68 -40.20
C VAL A 720 -31.64 11.30 -40.56
N GLU A 721 -30.81 12.26 -40.96
CA GLU A 721 -29.40 12.03 -41.32
C GLU A 721 -28.56 11.63 -40.11
N VAL A 722 -28.73 12.33 -38.98
CA VAL A 722 -27.80 12.25 -37.84
C VAL A 722 -28.39 11.57 -36.60
N GLY A 723 -29.71 11.63 -36.39
CA GLY A 723 -30.39 11.10 -35.20
C GLY A 723 -30.09 9.62 -34.88
N PRO A 724 -30.11 8.70 -35.86
CA PRO A 724 -29.74 7.30 -35.63
C PRO A 724 -28.29 7.13 -35.17
N SER A 725 -27.39 7.98 -35.66
CA SER A 725 -25.97 7.94 -35.31
C SER A 725 -25.71 8.46 -33.90
N ILE A 726 -26.37 9.55 -33.49
CA ILE A 726 -26.33 10.08 -32.12
C ILE A 726 -26.89 9.04 -31.15
N THR A 727 -28.03 8.43 -31.47
CA THR A 727 -28.65 7.39 -30.62
C THR A 727 -27.73 6.19 -30.43
N LEU A 728 -27.02 5.76 -31.48
CA LEU A 728 -26.06 4.67 -31.41
C LEU A 728 -24.85 5.03 -30.53
N ALA A 729 -24.32 6.25 -30.64
CA ALA A 729 -23.21 6.71 -29.81
C ALA A 729 -23.63 6.78 -28.33
N SER A 730 -24.67 7.54 -28.00
CA SER A 730 -25.12 7.73 -26.61
C SER A 730 -25.53 6.43 -25.93
N LEU A 731 -26.21 5.51 -26.63
CA LEU A 731 -26.57 4.21 -26.04
C LEU A 731 -25.33 3.34 -25.77
N SER A 732 -24.33 3.40 -26.65
CA SER A 732 -23.05 2.68 -26.46
C SER A 732 -22.28 3.24 -25.26
N GLU A 733 -22.27 4.56 -25.09
CA GLU A 733 -21.65 5.23 -23.94
C GLU A 733 -22.36 4.90 -22.63
N VAL A 734 -23.70 5.03 -22.58
CA VAL A 734 -24.49 4.70 -21.38
C VAL A 734 -24.21 3.27 -20.93
N LEU A 735 -24.13 2.32 -21.87
CA LEU A 735 -23.81 0.93 -21.55
C LEU A 735 -22.34 0.75 -21.14
N ALA A 736 -21.39 1.43 -21.78
CA ALA A 736 -19.99 1.41 -21.37
C ALA A 736 -19.81 1.93 -19.94
N PHE A 737 -20.46 3.05 -19.59
CA PHE A 737 -20.48 3.56 -18.21
C PHE A 737 -21.19 2.61 -17.25
N ALA A 738 -22.33 2.04 -17.65
CA ALA A 738 -23.05 1.09 -16.81
C ALA A 738 -22.21 -0.16 -16.47
N VAL A 739 -21.39 -0.65 -17.40
CA VAL A 739 -20.44 -1.76 -17.12
C VAL A 739 -19.43 -1.38 -16.05
N GLY A 740 -18.98 -0.12 -16.00
CA GLY A 740 -18.09 0.37 -14.93
C GLY A 740 -18.67 0.25 -13.52
N SER A 741 -20.01 0.11 -13.38
CA SER A 741 -20.65 -0.12 -12.07
C SER A 741 -20.32 -1.50 -11.46
N PHE A 742 -19.86 -2.47 -12.26
CA PHE A 742 -19.43 -3.79 -11.74
C PHE A 742 -18.08 -3.76 -11.03
N ILE A 743 -17.33 -2.67 -11.14
CA ILE A 743 -16.07 -2.49 -10.43
C ILE A 743 -16.33 -2.58 -8.91
N PRO A 744 -15.52 -3.32 -8.14
CA PRO A 744 -15.76 -3.54 -6.71
C PRO A 744 -15.56 -2.28 -5.86
N MET A 745 -14.74 -1.32 -6.31
CA MET A 745 -14.44 -0.09 -5.57
C MET A 745 -15.65 0.88 -5.58
N PRO A 746 -16.16 1.29 -4.40
CA PRO A 746 -17.34 2.15 -4.29
C PRO A 746 -17.24 3.47 -5.05
N ALA A 747 -16.12 4.19 -4.94
CA ALA A 747 -15.96 5.49 -5.59
C ALA A 747 -16.12 5.39 -7.13
N CYS A 748 -15.48 4.40 -7.73
CA CYS A 748 -15.55 4.11 -9.16
C CYS A 748 -16.94 3.62 -9.59
N ARG A 749 -17.55 2.73 -8.80
CA ARG A 749 -18.90 2.22 -9.04
C ARG A 749 -19.94 3.34 -9.07
N VAL A 750 -19.93 4.20 -8.05
CA VAL A 750 -20.87 5.32 -7.94
C VAL A 750 -20.62 6.34 -9.05
N PHE A 751 -19.35 6.63 -9.36
CA PHE A 751 -18.98 7.47 -10.50
C PHE A 751 -19.60 6.96 -11.82
N SER A 752 -19.44 5.66 -12.12
CA SER A 752 -20.00 5.03 -13.32
C SER A 752 -21.52 5.07 -13.37
N MET A 753 -22.20 4.85 -12.23
CA MET A 753 -23.67 4.96 -12.14
C MET A 753 -24.18 6.37 -12.41
N PHE A 754 -23.51 7.39 -11.86
CA PHE A 754 -23.86 8.80 -12.05
C PHE A 754 -23.60 9.25 -13.48
N ALA A 755 -22.48 8.83 -14.07
CA ALA A 755 -22.11 9.16 -15.45
C ALA A 755 -23.11 8.54 -16.45
N ALA A 756 -23.47 7.26 -16.27
CA ALA A 756 -24.43 6.58 -17.14
C ALA A 756 -25.79 7.29 -17.17
N LEU A 757 -26.32 7.69 -16.00
CA LEU A 757 -27.58 8.42 -15.92
C LEU A 757 -27.46 9.85 -16.46
N ALA A 758 -26.34 10.54 -16.20
CA ALA A 758 -26.12 11.90 -16.69
C ALA A 758 -26.08 11.93 -18.23
N VAL A 759 -25.33 11.02 -18.87
CA VAL A 759 -25.27 10.91 -20.35
C VAL A 759 -26.64 10.51 -20.92
N LEU A 760 -27.40 9.65 -20.23
CA LEU A 760 -28.75 9.29 -20.65
C LEU A 760 -29.70 10.50 -20.63
N LEU A 761 -29.69 11.27 -19.55
CA LEU A 761 -30.50 12.50 -19.44
C LEU A 761 -30.07 13.55 -20.46
N ASP A 762 -28.76 13.68 -20.69
CA ASP A 762 -28.18 14.59 -21.68
C ASP A 762 -28.63 14.23 -23.11
N PHE A 763 -28.62 12.95 -23.49
CA PHE A 763 -29.15 12.48 -24.77
C PHE A 763 -30.63 12.86 -24.95
N PHE A 764 -31.47 12.65 -23.94
CA PHE A 764 -32.88 13.02 -24.02
C PHE A 764 -33.06 14.54 -24.17
N LEU A 765 -32.30 15.35 -23.43
CA LEU A 765 -32.36 16.80 -23.54
C LEU A 765 -31.85 17.33 -24.88
N GLN A 766 -30.86 16.68 -25.49
CA GLN A 766 -30.38 17.03 -26.83
C GLN A 766 -31.42 16.79 -27.92
N VAL A 767 -32.05 15.60 -27.91
CA VAL A 767 -33.04 15.24 -28.94
C VAL A 767 -34.37 15.97 -28.74
N THR A 768 -34.63 16.57 -27.57
CA THR A 768 -35.88 17.30 -27.26
C THR A 768 -35.67 18.82 -27.13
N ALA A 769 -35.11 19.26 -26.01
CA ALA A 769 -34.93 20.66 -25.65
C ALA A 769 -33.99 21.38 -26.62
N PHE A 770 -32.85 20.78 -26.95
CA PHE A 770 -31.86 21.43 -27.81
C PHE A 770 -32.35 21.57 -29.26
N VAL A 771 -33.03 20.56 -29.82
CA VAL A 771 -33.71 20.69 -31.14
C VAL A 771 -34.71 21.85 -31.13
N SER A 772 -35.47 22.01 -30.03
CA SER A 772 -36.42 23.12 -29.88
C SER A 772 -35.72 24.48 -29.82
N LEU A 773 -34.57 24.57 -29.15
CA LEU A 773 -33.73 25.77 -29.11
C LEU A 773 -33.10 26.11 -30.47
N ILE A 774 -32.70 25.11 -31.25
CA ILE A 774 -32.26 25.31 -32.64
C ILE A 774 -33.39 25.97 -33.45
N ILE A 775 -34.63 25.50 -33.33
CA ILE A 775 -35.78 26.09 -34.04
C ILE A 775 -35.92 27.59 -33.68
N PHE A 776 -35.88 27.93 -32.39
CA PHE A 776 -35.99 29.32 -31.96
C PHE A 776 -34.83 30.19 -32.44
N ASP A 777 -33.61 29.64 -32.48
CA ASP A 777 -32.45 30.38 -32.94
C ASP A 777 -32.45 30.60 -34.47
N PHE A 778 -32.93 29.64 -35.27
CA PHE A 778 -33.14 29.86 -36.70
C PHE A 778 -34.28 30.85 -36.98
N LEU A 779 -35.40 30.77 -36.23
CA LEU A 779 -36.48 31.77 -36.33
C LEU A 779 -36.00 33.18 -35.94
N ARG A 780 -35.15 33.30 -34.90
CA ARG A 780 -34.50 34.57 -34.51
C ARG A 780 -33.63 35.12 -35.64
N ALA A 781 -32.83 34.25 -36.27
CA ALA A 781 -31.91 34.63 -37.33
C ALA A 781 -32.65 35.08 -38.60
N GLU A 782 -33.75 34.41 -38.97
CA GLU A 782 -34.64 34.83 -40.08
C GLU A 782 -35.32 36.18 -39.80
N ASP A 783 -35.51 36.54 -38.52
CA ASP A 783 -36.14 37.79 -38.07
C ASP A 783 -35.17 39.00 -37.95
N ASP A 784 -33.88 38.84 -38.30
CA ASP A 784 -32.80 39.85 -38.20
C ASP A 784 -32.59 40.43 -36.78
N ARG A 785 -32.72 39.58 -35.74
CA ARG A 785 -32.53 39.99 -34.33
C ARG A 785 -31.14 39.64 -33.81
N VAL A 786 -30.58 40.54 -32.99
CA VAL A 786 -29.28 40.35 -32.34
C VAL A 786 -29.32 39.15 -31.38
N ASP A 787 -28.26 38.34 -31.36
CA ASP A 787 -28.18 37.08 -30.59
C ASP A 787 -28.14 37.29 -29.07
N CYS A 788 -27.22 38.13 -28.58
CA CYS A 788 -27.06 38.39 -27.14
C CYS A 788 -28.25 39.15 -26.52
N VAL A 789 -28.98 39.93 -27.32
CA VAL A 789 -30.14 40.72 -26.89
C VAL A 789 -31.25 40.59 -27.93
N PRO A 790 -32.07 39.52 -27.87
CA PRO A 790 -33.10 39.22 -28.87
C PRO A 790 -34.20 40.28 -29.01
N CYS A 791 -34.22 41.27 -28.11
CA CYS A 791 -35.16 42.40 -28.14
C CYS A 791 -34.80 43.47 -29.18
N ILE A 792 -33.58 43.45 -29.74
CA ILE A 792 -33.08 44.46 -30.69
C ILE A 792 -33.13 43.88 -32.11
N LYS A 793 -33.93 44.51 -33.00
CA LYS A 793 -33.99 44.18 -34.43
C LYS A 793 -33.12 45.14 -35.23
N LEU A 794 -32.26 44.63 -36.12
CA LEU A 794 -31.48 45.46 -37.04
C LEU A 794 -32.34 45.79 -38.25
N THR A 795 -32.59 47.08 -38.49
CA THR A 795 -33.29 47.54 -39.69
C THR A 795 -32.33 47.49 -40.87
N SER A 796 -32.46 46.48 -41.74
CA SER A 796 -31.62 46.35 -42.93
C SER A 796 -31.87 47.53 -43.90
N SER A 797 -30.86 48.38 -44.12
CA SER A 797 -30.87 49.33 -45.23
C SER A 797 -30.55 48.58 -46.52
N LYS A 798 -31.49 48.60 -47.48
CA LYS A 798 -31.39 48.07 -48.85
C LYS A 798 -29.95 48.02 -49.39
N ILE A 799 -29.45 46.81 -49.65
CA ILE A 799 -28.49 46.56 -50.72
C ILE A 799 -29.11 45.50 -51.63
N SER A 800 -29.09 45.85 -52.91
CA SER A 800 -29.75 45.31 -54.09
C SER A 800 -29.37 43.88 -54.47
N ASP A 801 -30.32 43.23 -55.17
CA ASP A 801 -30.14 42.06 -56.03
C ASP A 801 -28.82 42.09 -56.82
N GLU A 802 -28.00 41.05 -56.67
CA GLU A 802 -27.30 40.37 -57.76
C GLU A 802 -26.59 39.10 -57.25
N GLY A 803 -26.96 37.95 -57.83
CA GLY A 803 -26.19 36.71 -57.76
C GLY A 803 -26.47 35.83 -56.54
N THR A 804 -26.97 34.62 -56.80
CA THR A 804 -26.89 33.46 -55.89
C THR A 804 -25.48 33.32 -55.32
N VAL A 805 -25.25 33.87 -54.12
CA VAL A 805 -24.05 33.60 -53.33
C VAL A 805 -24.20 32.17 -52.84
N LYS A 806 -23.61 31.23 -53.59
CA LYS A 806 -23.30 29.91 -53.05
C LYS A 806 -22.42 30.15 -51.83
N GLU A 807 -22.93 29.86 -50.64
CA GLU A 807 -22.10 29.83 -49.44
C GLU A 807 -20.93 28.87 -49.70
N ASP A 808 -19.71 29.41 -49.74
CA ASP A 808 -18.52 28.61 -49.94
C ASP A 808 -18.38 27.61 -48.78
N PRO A 809 -18.09 26.33 -49.06
CA PRO A 809 -17.92 25.34 -48.01
C PRO A 809 -16.76 25.75 -47.08
N GLY A 810 -16.99 25.65 -45.78
CA GLY A 810 -15.98 26.03 -44.76
C GLY A 810 -14.62 25.39 -45.02
N LEU A 811 -13.54 26.11 -44.67
CA LEU A 811 -12.14 25.73 -44.94
C LEU A 811 -11.81 24.29 -44.52
N LEU A 812 -12.37 23.82 -43.40
CA LEU A 812 -12.20 22.45 -42.91
C LEU A 812 -12.90 21.41 -43.79
N ALA A 813 -14.14 21.67 -44.24
CA ALA A 813 -14.87 20.80 -45.15
C ALA A 813 -14.17 20.71 -46.51
N ARG A 814 -13.61 21.83 -46.98
CA ARG A 814 -12.78 21.87 -48.19
C ARG A 814 -11.52 21.03 -48.04
N TYR A 815 -10.79 21.16 -46.93
CA TYR A 815 -9.62 20.32 -46.63
C TYR A 815 -9.97 18.82 -46.61
N MET A 816 -11.06 18.44 -45.93
CA MET A 816 -11.48 17.04 -45.84
C MET A 816 -11.84 16.46 -47.21
N LYS A 817 -12.48 17.24 -48.08
CA LYS A 817 -12.91 16.83 -49.42
C LYS A 817 -11.79 16.83 -50.45
N GLU A 818 -10.94 17.86 -50.47
CA GLU A 818 -9.93 18.10 -51.51
C GLU A 818 -8.56 17.50 -51.19
N VAL A 819 -8.21 17.35 -49.90
CA VAL A 819 -6.87 16.90 -49.48
C VAL A 819 -6.94 15.57 -48.73
N HIS A 820 -7.67 15.50 -47.61
CA HIS A 820 -7.64 14.35 -46.69
C HIS A 820 -8.21 13.06 -47.32
N ALA A 821 -9.43 13.13 -47.86
CA ALA A 821 -10.08 11.96 -48.44
C ALA A 821 -9.37 11.42 -49.71
N PRO A 822 -8.89 12.26 -50.66
CA PRO A 822 -8.07 11.79 -51.79
C PRO A 822 -6.74 11.17 -51.37
N LEU A 823 -6.05 11.72 -50.37
CA LEU A 823 -4.78 11.20 -49.87
C LEU A 823 -4.93 9.77 -49.32
N LEU A 824 -5.98 9.52 -48.52
CA LEU A 824 -6.29 8.21 -47.97
C LEU A 824 -6.74 7.19 -49.04
N SER A 825 -7.18 7.66 -50.21
CA SER A 825 -7.55 6.81 -51.35
C SER A 825 -6.32 6.19 -52.04
N LEU A 826 -5.13 6.78 -51.89
CA LEU A 826 -3.92 6.30 -52.56
C LEU A 826 -3.48 4.92 -52.05
N ARG A 827 -3.21 4.00 -52.99
CA ARG A 827 -2.83 2.61 -52.66
C ARG A 827 -1.57 2.50 -51.80
N GLY A 828 -0.56 3.34 -52.04
CA GLY A 828 0.67 3.38 -51.25
C GLY A 828 0.41 3.80 -49.79
N VAL A 829 -0.41 4.85 -49.62
CA VAL A 829 -0.79 5.38 -48.30
C VAL A 829 -1.58 4.34 -47.51
N LYS A 830 -2.53 3.62 -48.13
CA LYS A 830 -3.31 2.56 -47.44
C LYS A 830 -2.42 1.47 -46.83
N ILE A 831 -1.39 1.02 -47.56
CA ILE A 831 -0.47 -0.01 -47.06
C ILE A 831 0.37 0.52 -45.89
N ILE A 832 0.89 1.76 -46.01
CA ILE A 832 1.67 2.41 -44.96
C ILE A 832 0.83 2.58 -43.68
N VAL A 833 -0.41 3.08 -43.81
CA VAL A 833 -1.32 3.26 -42.67
C VAL A 833 -1.56 1.93 -41.96
N ILE A 834 -1.92 0.86 -42.68
CA ILE A 834 -2.13 -0.45 -42.04
C ILE A 834 -0.86 -0.94 -41.34
N ALA A 835 0.31 -0.83 -41.99
CA ALA A 835 1.57 -1.28 -41.42
C ALA A 835 1.93 -0.51 -40.13
N VAL A 836 1.73 0.81 -40.12
CA VAL A 836 2.01 1.67 -38.96
C VAL A 836 1.08 1.34 -37.80
N PHE A 837 -0.23 1.26 -38.01
CA PHE A 837 -1.20 1.02 -36.93
C PHE A 837 -1.12 -0.41 -36.38
N VAL A 838 -0.91 -1.41 -37.24
CA VAL A 838 -0.68 -2.80 -36.78
C VAL A 838 0.65 -2.91 -36.03
N GLY A 839 1.70 -2.25 -36.52
CA GLY A 839 2.99 -2.18 -35.81
C GLY A 839 2.88 -1.49 -34.46
N PHE A 840 2.10 -0.41 -34.38
CA PHE A 840 1.82 0.31 -33.13
C PHE A 840 1.07 -0.59 -32.14
N ALA A 841 0.00 -1.28 -32.55
CA ALA A 841 -0.72 -2.22 -31.71
C ALA A 841 0.17 -3.36 -31.16
N PHE A 842 1.08 -3.89 -31.98
CA PHE A 842 2.05 -4.89 -31.51
C PHE A 842 3.09 -4.32 -30.53
N ALA A 843 3.59 -3.11 -30.78
CA ALA A 843 4.45 -2.43 -29.81
C ALA A 843 3.72 -2.22 -28.46
N SER A 844 2.46 -1.81 -28.52
CA SER A 844 1.59 -1.62 -27.36
C SER A 844 1.39 -2.93 -26.58
N ILE A 845 1.10 -4.06 -27.25
CA ILE A 845 0.97 -5.39 -26.60
C ILE A 845 2.25 -5.78 -25.87
N ALA A 846 3.43 -5.52 -26.46
CA ALA A 846 4.70 -5.80 -25.79
C ALA A 846 4.90 -4.92 -24.54
N LEU A 847 4.56 -3.64 -24.63
CA LEU A 847 4.69 -2.66 -23.54
C LEU A 847 3.69 -2.89 -22.40
N CYS A 848 2.50 -3.43 -22.68
CA CYS A 848 1.47 -3.74 -21.68
C CYS A 848 1.99 -4.58 -20.50
N THR A 849 3.01 -5.42 -20.74
CA THR A 849 3.63 -6.28 -19.73
C THR A 849 4.41 -5.53 -18.64
N ARG A 850 4.71 -4.25 -18.88
CA ARG A 850 5.43 -3.37 -17.94
C ARG A 850 4.51 -2.57 -17.02
N VAL A 851 3.20 -2.57 -17.27
CA VAL A 851 2.24 -1.84 -16.44
C VAL A 851 2.19 -2.46 -15.05
N GLN A 852 2.50 -1.66 -14.03
CA GLN A 852 2.50 -2.11 -12.63
C GLN A 852 1.14 -1.83 -11.98
N PRO A 853 0.60 -2.74 -11.16
CA PRO A 853 -0.59 -2.47 -10.37
C PRO A 853 -0.25 -1.59 -9.16
N GLY A 854 -1.02 -0.54 -8.94
CA GLY A 854 -0.79 0.40 -7.84
C GLY A 854 -1.44 1.78 -8.02
N LEU A 855 -1.52 2.51 -6.92
CA LEU A 855 -1.78 3.94 -6.82
C LEU A 855 -0.94 4.49 -5.67
N GLU A 856 0.11 5.23 -5.99
CA GLU A 856 0.99 5.78 -4.98
C GLU A 856 0.22 6.76 -4.10
N GLN A 857 0.36 6.61 -2.78
CA GLN A 857 -0.39 7.42 -1.80
C GLN A 857 -0.12 8.92 -1.99
N LYS A 858 1.12 9.26 -2.36
CA LYS A 858 1.56 10.64 -2.65
C LYS A 858 0.78 11.29 -3.80
N VAL A 859 0.42 10.52 -4.82
CA VAL A 859 -0.29 11.03 -6.01
C VAL A 859 -1.72 11.45 -5.66
N VAL A 860 -2.31 10.87 -4.60
CA VAL A 860 -3.66 11.20 -4.13
C VAL A 860 -3.68 12.46 -3.27
N LEU A 861 -2.52 13.00 -2.90
CA LEU A 861 -2.43 14.19 -2.04
C LEU A 861 -2.08 15.44 -2.87
N PRO A 862 -2.46 16.63 -2.39
CA PRO A 862 -2.02 17.88 -3.02
C PRO A 862 -0.49 17.95 -3.11
N ARG A 863 0.03 18.53 -4.19
CA ARG A 863 1.49 18.71 -4.40
C ARG A 863 2.18 19.54 -3.32
N ASN A 864 1.44 20.45 -2.71
CA ASN A 864 1.92 21.32 -1.62
C ASN A 864 1.44 20.81 -0.24
N SER A 865 1.23 19.51 -0.09
CA SER A 865 0.86 18.91 1.19
C SER A 865 2.10 18.60 2.02
N TYR A 866 2.06 18.85 3.33
CA TYR A 866 3.13 18.47 4.26
C TYR A 866 3.34 16.95 4.34
N LEU A 867 2.33 16.17 3.94
CA LEU A 867 2.43 14.72 3.87
C LEU A 867 3.35 14.23 2.75
N GLN A 868 3.63 15.06 1.73
CA GLN A 868 4.56 14.70 0.65
C GLN A 868 5.96 14.44 1.22
N ASP A 869 6.48 15.40 2.00
CA ASP A 869 7.79 15.33 2.65
C ASP A 869 7.83 14.19 3.69
N TYR A 870 6.74 13.99 4.43
CA TYR A 870 6.61 12.88 5.37
C TYR A 870 6.79 11.50 4.72
N PHE A 871 6.14 11.23 3.58
CA PHE A 871 6.28 9.93 2.91
C PHE A 871 7.68 9.72 2.31
N ASP A 872 8.35 10.79 1.85
CA ASP A 872 9.74 10.71 1.37
C ASP A 872 10.71 10.39 2.51
N ASP A 873 10.56 11.08 3.64
CA ASP A 873 11.38 10.85 4.82
C ASP A 873 11.10 9.47 5.44
N LEU A 874 9.85 9.01 5.42
CA LEU A 874 9.48 7.66 5.85
C LEU A 874 10.22 6.60 5.03
N ALA A 875 10.17 6.69 3.70
CA ALA A 875 10.83 5.74 2.81
C ALA A 875 12.37 5.80 2.87
N LYS A 876 12.94 6.97 3.17
CA LYS A 876 14.38 7.19 3.25
C LYS A 876 14.97 6.72 4.59
N TYR A 877 14.34 7.10 5.70
CA TYR A 877 14.90 6.98 7.04
C TYR A 877 14.38 5.79 7.84
N LEU A 878 13.10 5.40 7.70
CA LEU A 878 12.53 4.35 8.54
C LEU A 878 13.12 2.97 8.17
N ARG A 879 13.58 2.24 9.19
CA ARG A 879 14.22 0.90 9.05
C ARG A 879 13.38 -0.23 9.64
N VAL A 880 12.19 0.06 10.14
CA VAL A 880 11.25 -0.90 10.70
C VAL A 880 9.97 -0.89 9.86
N GLY A 881 9.47 -2.08 9.48
CA GLY A 881 8.21 -2.19 8.75
C GLY A 881 6.98 -2.16 9.66
N PRO A 882 5.77 -2.05 9.10
CA PRO A 882 4.53 -2.06 9.88
C PRO A 882 4.36 -3.37 10.68
N PRO A 883 3.67 -3.33 11.84
CA PRO A 883 3.35 -4.53 12.61
C PRO A 883 2.37 -5.43 11.84
N LEU A 884 2.57 -6.74 11.98
CA LEU A 884 1.76 -7.81 11.39
C LEU A 884 1.23 -8.70 12.51
N TYR A 885 -0.05 -9.02 12.48
CA TYR A 885 -0.70 -9.90 13.45
C TYR A 885 -1.22 -11.16 12.75
N PHE A 886 -0.81 -12.33 13.22
CA PHE A 886 -1.47 -13.59 12.83
C PHE A 886 -2.57 -13.89 13.84
N VAL A 887 -3.82 -13.85 13.39
CA VAL A 887 -4.99 -14.06 14.23
C VAL A 887 -5.48 -15.49 14.05
N VAL A 888 -5.62 -16.19 15.16
CA VAL A 888 -6.19 -17.54 15.25
C VAL A 888 -7.60 -17.41 15.84
N LYS A 889 -8.58 -18.00 15.16
CA LYS A 889 -9.95 -18.08 15.65
C LYS A 889 -10.21 -19.39 16.39
N ASP A 890 -11.11 -19.36 17.37
CA ASP A 890 -11.60 -20.52 18.10
C ASP A 890 -10.49 -21.44 18.61
N PHE A 891 -9.52 -20.86 19.31
CA PHE A 891 -8.41 -21.61 19.88
C PHE A 891 -8.88 -22.47 21.06
N ASN A 892 -9.05 -23.77 20.80
CA ASN A 892 -9.35 -24.76 21.83
C ASN A 892 -8.10 -25.15 22.62
N TYR A 893 -7.98 -24.65 23.85
CA TYR A 893 -6.81 -24.91 24.71
C TYR A 893 -6.94 -26.20 25.54
N SER A 894 -7.95 -27.05 25.25
CA SER A 894 -8.06 -28.34 25.92
C SER A 894 -6.92 -29.30 25.54
N LEU A 895 -6.52 -30.15 26.50
CA LEU A 895 -5.45 -31.14 26.27
C LEU A 895 -5.82 -32.11 25.13
N GLU A 896 -7.09 -32.46 24.98
CA GLU A 896 -7.58 -33.39 23.97
C GLU A 896 -7.48 -32.83 22.54
N ALA A 897 -7.67 -31.52 22.38
CA ALA A 897 -7.66 -30.87 21.07
C ALA A 897 -6.27 -30.79 20.43
N ARG A 898 -5.19 -30.91 21.22
CA ARG A 898 -3.79 -30.73 20.76
C ARG A 898 -3.45 -29.37 20.11
N ASN A 899 -4.39 -28.43 19.98
CA ASN A 899 -4.13 -27.13 19.33
C ASN A 899 -2.97 -26.36 19.99
N THR A 900 -2.78 -26.48 21.30
CA THR A 900 -1.64 -25.85 22.01
C THR A 900 -0.30 -26.24 21.37
N ASN A 901 -0.09 -27.52 21.07
CA ASN A 901 1.16 -28.01 20.44
C ASN A 901 1.26 -27.66 18.95
N GLN A 902 0.12 -27.46 18.28
CA GLN A 902 0.07 -26.97 16.90
C GLN A 902 0.37 -25.47 16.77
N ILE A 903 0.32 -24.71 17.87
CA ILE A 903 0.57 -23.26 17.85
C ILE A 903 1.94 -22.93 18.48
N CYS A 904 2.25 -23.47 19.66
CA CYS A 904 3.41 -23.09 20.45
C CYS A 904 4.76 -23.35 19.76
N SER A 905 5.82 -22.68 20.21
CA SER A 905 7.20 -22.95 19.77
C SER A 905 8.15 -23.09 20.96
N ILE A 906 7.78 -23.84 21.99
CA ILE A 906 8.68 -24.26 23.06
C ILE A 906 9.01 -25.75 22.90
N SER A 907 9.77 -26.32 23.84
CA SER A 907 10.02 -27.76 23.84
C SER A 907 8.71 -28.57 23.84
N GLN A 908 8.72 -29.70 23.12
CA GLN A 908 7.57 -30.62 22.95
C GLN A 908 6.39 -30.08 22.12
N CYS A 909 6.50 -28.91 21.48
CA CYS A 909 5.56 -28.46 20.46
C CYS A 909 5.82 -29.17 19.11
N ASP A 910 4.83 -29.16 18.22
CA ASP A 910 4.95 -29.79 16.90
C ASP A 910 5.98 -29.04 16.02
N SER A 911 6.76 -29.76 15.22
CA SER A 911 7.81 -29.17 14.37
C SER A 911 7.27 -28.27 13.24
N ASN A 912 6.01 -28.48 12.86
CA ASN A 912 5.24 -27.71 11.89
C ASN A 912 4.19 -26.78 12.57
N SER A 913 4.35 -26.50 13.88
CA SER A 913 3.49 -25.55 14.58
C SER A 913 3.51 -24.17 13.94
N LEU A 914 2.44 -23.39 14.12
CA LEU A 914 2.32 -22.03 13.57
C LEU A 914 3.53 -21.14 13.89
N LEU A 915 3.95 -21.07 15.15
CA LEU A 915 5.04 -20.18 15.57
C LEU A 915 6.42 -20.64 15.07
N ASN A 916 6.67 -21.96 14.98
CA ASN A 916 7.88 -22.47 14.32
C ASN A 916 7.90 -22.14 12.82
N GLU A 917 6.77 -22.23 12.11
CA GLU A 917 6.69 -21.87 10.69
C GLU A 917 6.85 -20.35 10.46
N ILE A 918 6.33 -19.50 11.35
CA ILE A 918 6.58 -18.05 11.31
C ILE A 918 8.07 -17.76 11.54
N ALA A 919 8.71 -18.45 12.49
CA ALA A 919 10.15 -18.33 12.72
C ALA A 919 10.95 -18.71 11.48
N LYS A 920 10.63 -19.84 10.83
CA LYS A 920 11.24 -20.25 9.54
C LYS A 920 11.04 -19.20 8.46
N ALA A 921 9.84 -18.63 8.35
CA ALA A 921 9.56 -17.57 7.37
C ALA A 921 10.40 -16.31 7.61
N SER A 922 10.70 -15.97 8.87
CA SER A 922 11.54 -14.82 9.22
C SER A 922 13.02 -14.97 8.82
N LEU A 923 13.49 -16.20 8.58
CA LEU A 923 14.86 -16.47 8.10
C LEU A 923 15.06 -16.11 6.62
N VAL A 924 13.97 -15.92 5.86
CA VAL A 924 13.97 -15.55 4.44
C VAL A 924 13.18 -14.25 4.18
N PRO A 925 13.57 -13.13 4.84
CA PRO A 925 12.77 -11.90 4.87
C PRO A 925 12.55 -11.26 3.49
N ALA A 926 13.45 -11.50 2.53
CA ALA A 926 13.34 -10.96 1.17
C ALA A 926 12.16 -11.54 0.36
N SER A 927 11.67 -12.74 0.70
CA SER A 927 10.54 -13.38 0.02
C SER A 927 9.30 -13.47 0.90
N SER A 928 9.46 -13.70 2.21
CA SER A 928 8.34 -13.77 3.16
C SER A 928 7.83 -12.40 3.59
N TYR A 929 8.65 -11.35 3.47
CA TYR A 929 8.39 -10.01 4.02
C TYR A 929 8.15 -10.01 5.54
N ILE A 930 8.57 -11.05 6.26
CA ILE A 930 8.51 -11.15 7.72
C ILE A 930 9.92 -10.91 8.26
N ALA A 931 10.08 -9.90 9.12
CA ALA A 931 11.40 -9.47 9.59
C ALA A 931 11.88 -10.19 10.86
N LYS A 932 10.95 -10.61 11.73
CA LYS A 932 11.25 -11.21 13.03
C LYS A 932 10.31 -12.40 13.31
N PRO A 933 10.68 -13.32 14.21
CA PRO A 933 9.74 -14.29 14.76
C PRO A 933 8.51 -13.61 15.40
N ALA A 934 7.45 -14.36 15.67
CA ALA A 934 6.28 -13.81 16.35
C ALA A 934 6.45 -13.79 17.88
N ALA A 935 6.02 -12.69 18.48
CA ALA A 935 5.76 -12.59 19.91
C ALA A 935 4.58 -13.49 20.27
N SER A 936 4.76 -14.34 21.29
CA SER A 936 3.79 -15.36 21.68
C SER A 936 3.43 -15.27 23.15
N TRP A 937 2.20 -14.85 23.42
CA TRP A 937 1.63 -14.89 24.76
C TRP A 937 1.51 -16.32 25.27
N LEU A 938 1.27 -17.29 24.37
CA LEU A 938 1.13 -18.70 24.73
C LEU A 938 2.46 -19.29 25.19
N ASP A 939 3.55 -19.01 24.48
CA ASP A 939 4.88 -19.49 24.90
C ASP A 939 5.29 -18.82 26.22
N ASP A 940 5.09 -17.50 26.34
CA ASP A 940 5.44 -16.76 27.56
C ASP A 940 4.57 -17.20 28.76
N PHE A 941 3.31 -17.59 28.54
CA PHE A 941 2.43 -18.17 29.55
C PHE A 941 2.91 -19.56 30.00
N LEU A 942 3.22 -20.45 29.06
CA LEU A 942 3.71 -21.80 29.38
C LEU A 942 5.06 -21.75 30.10
N ILE A 943 5.92 -20.80 29.73
CA ILE A 943 7.17 -20.52 30.44
C ILE A 943 6.91 -19.98 31.85
N TRP A 944 5.99 -19.04 32.00
CA TRP A 944 5.63 -18.46 33.30
C TRP A 944 5.06 -19.50 34.28
N LEU A 945 4.36 -20.51 33.76
CA LEU A 945 3.87 -21.68 34.51
C LEU A 945 4.95 -22.73 34.83
N SER A 946 6.08 -22.71 34.14
CA SER A 946 7.07 -23.79 34.23
C SER A 946 7.64 -23.88 35.65
N PRO A 947 7.77 -25.10 36.23
CA PRO A 947 8.44 -25.30 37.51
C PRO A 947 9.91 -24.83 37.51
N ASP A 948 10.56 -24.79 36.34
CA ASP A 948 11.90 -24.24 36.17
C ASP A 948 11.96 -22.75 36.54
N ALA A 949 10.91 -21.99 36.23
CA ALA A 949 10.78 -20.57 36.54
C ALA A 949 10.09 -20.35 37.91
N PHE A 950 10.65 -20.93 38.97
CA PHE A 950 9.99 -21.04 40.29
C PHE A 950 9.62 -19.70 40.99
N SER A 951 10.20 -18.57 40.59
CA SER A 951 9.82 -17.23 41.10
C SER A 951 8.61 -16.60 40.38
N CYS A 952 8.17 -17.16 39.26
CA CYS A 952 7.13 -16.57 38.40
C CYS A 952 5.71 -16.92 38.88
N CYS A 953 5.23 -18.14 38.62
CA CYS A 953 3.94 -18.57 39.13
C CYS A 953 4.09 -19.11 40.56
N ARG A 954 3.63 -18.33 41.54
CA ARG A 954 3.57 -18.70 42.95
C ARG A 954 2.14 -18.59 43.49
N GLU A 955 1.85 -19.43 44.48
CA GLU A 955 0.60 -19.40 45.23
C GLU A 955 0.87 -19.45 46.74
N PHE A 956 0.05 -18.74 47.49
CA PHE A 956 0.00 -18.86 48.95
C PHE A 956 -0.62 -20.21 49.35
N VAL A 957 -0.42 -20.63 50.60
CA VAL A 957 -1.02 -21.85 51.16
C VAL A 957 -2.56 -21.90 51.00
N ASN A 958 -3.22 -20.75 50.88
CA ASN A 958 -4.67 -20.64 50.65
C ASN A 958 -5.10 -20.75 49.17
N GLY A 959 -4.16 -20.97 48.24
CA GLY A 959 -4.41 -21.06 46.79
C GLY A 959 -4.57 -19.73 46.06
N SER A 960 -4.31 -18.59 46.70
CA SER A 960 -4.34 -17.27 46.04
C SER A 960 -3.00 -16.90 45.41
N TYR A 961 -3.05 -16.02 44.39
CA TYR A 961 -1.85 -15.58 43.67
C TYR A 961 -0.87 -14.88 44.59
N CYS A 962 0.37 -15.38 44.62
CA CYS A 962 1.47 -14.76 45.33
C CYS A 962 2.38 -14.06 44.31
N PRO A 963 2.48 -12.72 44.34
CA PRO A 963 3.35 -12.00 43.42
C PRO A 963 4.84 -12.27 43.72
N PRO A 964 5.73 -12.09 42.74
CA PRO A 964 7.18 -12.08 42.99
C PRO A 964 7.58 -11.07 44.06
N ASP A 965 8.63 -11.37 44.83
CA ASP A 965 9.01 -10.59 46.03
C ASP A 965 9.40 -9.12 45.72
N ASP A 966 9.68 -8.81 44.46
CA ASP A 966 10.04 -7.48 43.98
C ASP A 966 8.83 -6.68 43.43
N GLN A 967 7.61 -7.19 43.58
CA GLN A 967 6.37 -6.53 43.15
C GLN A 967 5.52 -6.04 44.33
N PRO A 968 4.95 -4.82 44.25
CA PRO A 968 4.11 -4.27 45.32
C PRO A 968 2.64 -4.71 45.24
N PRO A 969 1.91 -4.85 46.37
CA PRO A 969 2.34 -5.28 47.70
C PRO A 969 1.90 -6.72 48.01
N CYS A 970 2.71 -7.45 48.76
CA CYS A 970 2.36 -8.73 49.38
C CYS A 970 1.26 -8.52 50.43
N CYS A 971 -0.02 -8.65 50.04
CA CYS A 971 -1.12 -8.56 51.00
C CYS A 971 -1.32 -9.94 51.65
N GLN A 972 -0.96 -10.10 52.93
CA GLN A 972 -1.34 -11.30 53.67
C GLN A 972 -2.87 -11.34 53.82
N PRO A 973 -3.50 -12.53 53.70
CA PRO A 973 -4.96 -12.67 53.59
C PRO A 973 -5.77 -12.18 54.82
N ASN A 974 -5.13 -11.89 55.96
CA ASN A 974 -5.81 -11.51 57.20
C ASN A 974 -5.69 -10.03 57.60
N ASP A 975 -4.82 -9.25 56.97
CA ASP A 975 -4.67 -7.82 57.28
C ASP A 975 -5.17 -6.97 56.11
N GLY A 976 -6.29 -6.28 56.31
CA GLY A 976 -6.91 -5.38 55.33
C GLY A 976 -6.08 -4.12 54.98
N SER A 977 -4.80 -4.07 55.32
CA SER A 977 -3.86 -3.02 54.95
C SER A 977 -2.61 -3.62 54.33
N CYS A 978 -2.40 -3.40 53.03
CA CYS A 978 -1.17 -3.82 52.37
C CYS A 978 -0.03 -2.86 52.75
N THR A 979 0.93 -3.33 53.53
CA THR A 979 2.13 -2.58 53.92
C THR A 979 3.22 -2.71 52.85
N LEU A 980 3.80 -1.58 52.45
CA LEU A 980 4.91 -1.52 51.51
C LEU A 980 6.17 -2.13 52.14
N GLY A 981 6.75 -3.17 51.54
CA GLY A 981 8.08 -3.70 51.91
C GLY A 981 8.12 -4.98 52.75
N ILE A 982 7.05 -5.77 52.81
CA ILE A 982 7.07 -7.13 53.39
C ILE A 982 7.36 -8.13 52.25
N GLU A 983 8.40 -8.96 52.39
CA GLU A 983 8.67 -10.11 51.51
C GLU A 983 7.50 -11.10 51.60
N CYS A 984 7.09 -11.69 50.47
CA CYS A 984 5.99 -12.66 50.45
C CYS A 984 6.45 -13.99 51.10
N GLU A 985 6.39 -14.06 52.42
CA GLU A 985 6.59 -15.29 53.20
C GLU A 985 5.44 -16.29 52.93
N ASP A 986 5.73 -17.60 52.99
CA ASP A 986 4.78 -18.72 52.82
C ASP A 986 4.17 -18.94 51.40
N CYS A 987 4.93 -18.72 50.33
CA CYS A 987 4.50 -19.08 48.97
C CYS A 987 5.24 -20.28 48.36
N THR A 988 4.51 -21.10 47.61
CA THR A 988 5.04 -22.24 46.85
C THR A 988 4.86 -22.03 45.35
N THR A 989 5.65 -22.74 44.53
CA THR A 989 5.45 -22.78 43.07
C THR A 989 4.07 -23.34 42.74
N CYS A 990 3.38 -22.75 41.76
CA CYS A 990 2.03 -23.18 41.37
C CYS A 990 1.93 -24.67 41.04
N PHE A 991 2.94 -25.22 40.35
CA PHE A 991 2.93 -26.61 39.90
C PHE A 991 4.30 -27.26 40.06
N ARG A 992 4.31 -28.57 40.29
CA ARG A 992 5.49 -29.44 40.16
C ARG A 992 5.43 -30.16 38.82
N TYR A 993 6.55 -30.73 38.37
CA TYR A 993 6.58 -31.51 37.11
C TYR A 993 5.56 -32.65 37.05
N LEU A 994 5.23 -33.27 38.19
CA LEU A 994 4.24 -34.36 38.27
C LEU A 994 2.79 -33.88 38.08
N ASP A 995 2.53 -32.59 38.30
CA ASP A 995 1.19 -31.99 38.19
C ASP A 995 0.85 -31.57 36.75
N LEU A 996 1.84 -31.62 35.85
CA LEU A 996 1.73 -31.26 34.43
C LEU A 996 1.81 -32.52 33.56
N HIS A 997 0.92 -32.65 32.59
CA HIS A 997 0.95 -33.77 31.65
C HIS A 997 1.91 -33.44 30.51
N ASP A 998 3.07 -34.09 30.45
CA ASP A 998 4.15 -33.77 29.49
C ASP A 998 4.46 -32.26 29.49
N GLY A 999 4.61 -31.65 30.67
CA GLY A 999 4.90 -30.22 30.78
C GLY A 999 3.79 -29.30 30.26
N ARG A 1000 2.54 -29.79 30.12
CA ARG A 1000 1.36 -28.98 29.76
C ARG A 1000 0.35 -28.96 30.91
N PRO A 1001 -0.30 -27.80 31.16
CA PRO A 1001 -1.40 -27.71 32.13
C PRO A 1001 -2.66 -28.39 31.58
N SER A 1002 -3.47 -28.95 32.48
CA SER A 1002 -4.84 -29.37 32.18
C SER A 1002 -5.73 -28.18 31.82
N THR A 1003 -6.88 -28.45 31.20
CA THR A 1003 -7.84 -27.41 30.82
C THR A 1003 -8.28 -26.54 32.01
N MET A 1004 -8.47 -27.16 33.18
CA MET A 1004 -8.82 -26.44 34.41
C MET A 1004 -7.67 -25.55 34.89
N GLN A 1005 -6.44 -26.08 34.93
CA GLN A 1005 -5.24 -25.34 35.33
C GLN A 1005 -4.96 -24.17 34.38
N PHE A 1006 -5.09 -24.37 33.06
CA PHE A 1006 -4.93 -23.33 32.06
C PHE A 1006 -5.92 -22.18 32.29
N ARG A 1007 -7.21 -22.52 32.48
CA ARG A 1007 -8.29 -21.57 32.71
C ARG A 1007 -8.09 -20.75 33.97
N GLU A 1008 -7.67 -21.38 35.06
CA GLU A 1008 -7.48 -20.72 36.36
C GLU A 1008 -6.28 -19.76 36.35
N LYS A 1009 -5.17 -20.14 35.71
CA LYS A 1009 -3.92 -19.38 35.79
C LYS A 1009 -3.72 -18.35 34.68
N LEU A 1010 -4.44 -18.44 33.55
CA LEU A 1010 -4.33 -17.45 32.47
C LEU A 1010 -4.66 -16.01 32.91
N PRO A 1011 -5.73 -15.73 33.67
CA PRO A 1011 -6.02 -14.39 34.17
C PRO A 1011 -4.93 -13.84 35.10
N TRP A 1012 -4.24 -14.72 35.85
CA TRP A 1012 -3.12 -14.31 36.70
C TRP A 1012 -1.95 -13.84 35.84
N PHE A 1013 -1.59 -14.60 34.80
CA PHE A 1013 -0.54 -14.21 33.86
C PHE A 1013 -0.83 -12.88 33.14
N LEU A 1014 -2.05 -12.69 32.63
CA LEU A 1014 -2.43 -11.46 31.93
C LEU A 1014 -2.42 -10.21 32.82
N ASN A 1015 -2.52 -10.39 34.14
CA ASN A 1015 -2.41 -9.32 35.13
C ASN A 1015 -1.03 -9.21 35.79
N ALA A 1016 -0.18 -10.23 35.67
CA ALA A 1016 1.17 -10.23 36.21
C ALA A 1016 2.03 -9.15 35.53
N LEU A 1017 2.66 -8.32 36.36
CA LEU A 1017 3.63 -7.32 35.92
C LEU A 1017 4.98 -8.00 35.67
N PRO A 1018 5.77 -7.57 34.68
CA PRO A 1018 7.16 -7.99 34.57
C PRO A 1018 8.00 -7.37 35.71
N SER A 1019 8.90 -8.15 36.30
CA SER A 1019 9.83 -7.69 37.34
C SER A 1019 11.22 -8.34 37.19
N SER A 1020 12.18 -7.96 38.03
CA SER A 1020 13.55 -8.50 37.99
C SER A 1020 13.61 -9.99 38.34
N ASN A 1021 12.79 -10.42 39.30
CA ASN A 1021 12.68 -11.82 39.69
C ASN A 1021 11.86 -12.65 38.70
N CYS A 1022 10.93 -12.04 37.95
CA CYS A 1022 10.21 -12.69 36.87
C CYS A 1022 10.00 -11.74 35.68
N ALA A 1023 10.88 -11.86 34.67
CA ALA A 1023 10.83 -11.02 33.48
C ALA A 1023 9.61 -11.30 32.57
N LYS A 1024 8.91 -12.43 32.79
CA LYS A 1024 7.74 -12.85 32.00
C LYS A 1024 6.46 -12.39 32.70
N GLY A 1025 5.68 -11.55 32.03
CA GLY A 1025 4.37 -11.09 32.51
C GLY A 1025 3.47 -10.68 31.35
N GLY A 1026 2.18 -10.99 31.43
CA GLY A 1026 1.23 -10.72 30.35
C GLY A 1026 0.71 -9.29 30.33
N LYS A 1027 0.85 -8.54 31.42
CA LYS A 1027 0.32 -7.17 31.53
C LYS A 1027 1.06 -6.22 30.58
N GLY A 1028 0.31 -5.45 29.80
CA GLY A 1028 0.85 -4.46 28.87
C GLY A 1028 1.30 -5.04 27.52
N ALA A 1029 1.94 -6.21 27.51
CA ALA A 1029 2.38 -6.86 26.26
C ALA A 1029 1.26 -7.64 25.56
N TYR A 1030 0.43 -8.38 26.31
CA TYR A 1030 -0.53 -9.35 25.77
C TYR A 1030 -1.98 -9.11 26.18
N THR A 1031 -2.24 -8.10 27.02
CA THR A 1031 -3.58 -7.80 27.55
C THR A 1031 -4.63 -7.58 26.45
N SER A 1032 -4.22 -7.08 25.29
CA SER A 1032 -5.09 -6.87 24.12
C SER A 1032 -4.96 -7.92 23.02
N SER A 1033 -4.13 -8.96 23.22
CA SER A 1033 -3.84 -9.99 22.22
C SER A 1033 -4.71 -11.25 22.36
N VAL A 1034 -5.49 -11.36 23.43
CA VAL A 1034 -6.33 -12.52 23.75
C VAL A 1034 -7.72 -12.03 24.09
N ASP A 1035 -8.73 -12.57 23.41
CA ASP A 1035 -10.13 -12.36 23.78
C ASP A 1035 -10.52 -13.35 24.88
N LEU A 1036 -10.98 -12.81 26.00
CA LEU A 1036 -11.49 -13.59 27.14
C LEU A 1036 -13.02 -13.75 27.09
N SER A 1037 -13.67 -13.39 25.99
CA SER A 1037 -15.04 -13.83 25.72
C SER A 1037 -15.05 -15.35 25.49
N GLY A 1038 -16.01 -16.07 26.07
CA GLY A 1038 -16.17 -17.52 25.85
C GLY A 1038 -15.11 -18.43 26.49
N TYR A 1039 -13.98 -17.91 27.02
CA TYR A 1039 -12.84 -18.71 27.51
C TYR A 1039 -13.20 -19.75 28.59
N GLU A 1040 -14.26 -19.51 29.37
CA GLU A 1040 -14.77 -20.45 30.38
C GLU A 1040 -15.16 -21.82 29.80
N SER A 1041 -15.50 -21.87 28.51
CA SER A 1041 -15.91 -23.07 27.77
C SER A 1041 -14.76 -23.95 27.26
N GLY A 1042 -13.50 -23.53 27.46
CA GLY A 1042 -12.32 -24.23 26.92
C GLY A 1042 -11.83 -23.70 25.57
N ILE A 1043 -12.44 -22.63 25.05
CA ILE A 1043 -12.15 -22.05 23.72
C ILE A 1043 -11.91 -20.55 23.86
N ILE A 1044 -10.82 -20.06 23.28
CA ILE A 1044 -10.52 -18.63 23.14
C ILE A 1044 -10.99 -18.19 21.74
N GLU A 1045 -12.00 -17.32 21.67
CA GLU A 1045 -12.62 -16.91 20.40
C GLU A 1045 -11.63 -16.24 19.42
N ALA A 1046 -10.73 -15.40 19.94
CA ALA A 1046 -9.69 -14.74 19.16
C ALA A 1046 -8.36 -14.64 19.92
N SER A 1047 -7.27 -14.96 19.22
CA SER A 1047 -5.90 -14.81 19.72
C SER A 1047 -5.00 -14.24 18.62
N ALA A 1048 -4.17 -13.25 18.94
CA ALA A 1048 -3.25 -12.63 18.00
C ALA A 1048 -1.77 -12.82 18.38
N PHE A 1049 -0.96 -13.15 17.37
CA PHE A 1049 0.49 -13.28 17.47
C PHE A 1049 1.17 -12.17 16.65
N ARG A 1050 1.87 -11.26 17.33
CA ARG A 1050 2.46 -10.07 16.71
C ARG A 1050 3.86 -10.34 16.15
N THR A 1051 4.12 -9.92 14.92
CA THR A 1051 5.44 -9.80 14.30
C THR A 1051 5.53 -8.46 13.53
N TYR A 1052 6.59 -8.27 12.75
CA TYR A 1052 6.83 -7.08 11.94
C TYR A 1052 7.12 -7.45 10.50
N HIS A 1053 6.60 -6.65 9.58
CA HIS A 1053 7.04 -6.69 8.20
C HIS A 1053 8.47 -6.15 8.07
N THR A 1054 9.14 -6.54 6.97
CA THR A 1054 10.34 -5.82 6.51
C THR A 1054 9.98 -4.38 6.15
N PRO A 1055 10.94 -3.43 6.10
CA PRO A 1055 10.69 -2.08 5.61
C PRO A 1055 10.04 -2.11 4.22
N LEU A 1056 8.87 -1.47 4.09
CA LEU A 1056 8.08 -1.43 2.85
C LEU A 1056 8.21 -0.03 2.23
N ASN A 1057 9.09 0.08 1.23
CA ASN A 1057 9.45 1.39 0.66
C ASN A 1057 8.71 1.67 -0.66
N LYS A 1058 8.29 0.62 -1.36
CA LYS A 1058 7.54 0.75 -2.62
C LYS A 1058 6.14 0.20 -2.47
N GLN A 1059 5.22 0.72 -3.27
CA GLN A 1059 3.86 0.19 -3.34
C GLN A 1059 3.81 -1.31 -3.68
N SER A 1060 4.69 -1.78 -4.56
CA SER A 1060 4.79 -3.20 -4.87
C SER A 1060 5.19 -4.04 -3.66
N ASP A 1061 5.96 -3.50 -2.72
CA ASP A 1061 6.32 -4.18 -1.47
C ASP A 1061 5.08 -4.35 -0.57
N TYR A 1062 4.18 -3.37 -0.51
CA TYR A 1062 2.91 -3.48 0.23
C TYR A 1062 2.01 -4.58 -0.36
N VAL A 1063 1.88 -4.65 -1.69
CA VAL A 1063 1.06 -5.69 -2.35
C VAL A 1063 1.70 -7.08 -2.19
N ASN A 1064 3.01 -7.18 -2.40
CA ASN A 1064 3.72 -8.46 -2.31
C ASN A 1064 3.82 -8.99 -0.87
N SER A 1065 4.02 -8.12 0.12
CA SER A 1065 4.04 -8.52 1.53
C SER A 1065 2.68 -9.02 2.01
N MET A 1066 1.59 -8.35 1.63
CA MET A 1066 0.23 -8.81 1.90
C MET A 1066 -0.04 -10.17 1.25
N LYS A 1067 0.34 -10.32 -0.01
CA LYS A 1067 0.19 -11.59 -0.73
C LYS A 1067 0.97 -12.73 -0.06
N ALA A 1068 2.23 -12.49 0.29
CA ALA A 1068 3.08 -13.47 0.97
C ALA A 1068 2.48 -13.88 2.32
N ALA A 1069 1.95 -12.93 3.09
CA ALA A 1069 1.29 -13.21 4.37
C ALA A 1069 -0.01 -14.00 4.20
N GLN A 1070 -0.85 -13.68 3.20
CA GLN A 1070 -2.09 -14.41 2.90
C GLN A 1070 -1.82 -15.83 2.38
N ASP A 1071 -0.83 -16.00 1.49
CA ASP A 1071 -0.40 -17.30 0.98
C ASP A 1071 0.18 -18.16 2.13
N PHE A 1072 0.95 -17.56 3.03
CA PHE A 1072 1.45 -18.23 4.24
C PHE A 1072 0.30 -18.65 5.16
N SER A 1073 -0.62 -17.73 5.49
CA SER A 1073 -1.72 -17.99 6.42
C SER A 1073 -2.72 -19.02 5.89
N SER A 1074 -3.02 -19.00 4.59
CA SER A 1074 -3.90 -20.01 3.97
C SER A 1074 -3.27 -21.40 4.01
N LYS A 1075 -1.98 -21.53 3.67
CA LYS A 1075 -1.23 -22.78 3.80
C LYS A 1075 -1.24 -23.31 5.24
N MET A 1076 -1.03 -22.43 6.23
CA MET A 1076 -1.05 -22.81 7.64
C MET A 1076 -2.46 -23.22 8.10
N SER A 1077 -3.48 -22.47 7.70
CA SER A 1077 -4.88 -22.75 8.01
C SER A 1077 -5.31 -24.13 7.47
N ASP A 1078 -4.94 -24.45 6.23
CA ASP A 1078 -5.23 -25.74 5.61
C ASP A 1078 -4.48 -26.91 6.24
N SER A 1079 -3.21 -26.70 6.62
CA SER A 1079 -2.34 -27.70 7.23
C SER A 1079 -2.74 -28.02 8.67
N LEU A 1080 -3.08 -27.01 9.46
CA LEU A 1080 -3.39 -27.15 10.88
C LEU A 1080 -4.88 -27.37 11.15
N LYS A 1081 -5.76 -27.20 10.16
CA LYS A 1081 -7.23 -27.26 10.29
C LYS A 1081 -7.79 -26.24 11.30
N MET A 1082 -7.14 -25.08 11.38
CA MET A 1082 -7.57 -23.92 12.20
C MET A 1082 -7.77 -22.72 11.29
N GLU A 1083 -8.76 -21.86 11.56
CA GLU A 1083 -8.93 -20.64 10.79
C GLU A 1083 -7.89 -19.58 11.24
N ILE A 1084 -6.96 -19.27 10.35
CA ILE A 1084 -5.85 -18.34 10.60
C ILE A 1084 -5.83 -17.30 9.50
N PHE A 1085 -5.79 -16.02 9.87
CA PHE A 1085 -5.65 -14.93 8.91
C PHE A 1085 -4.61 -13.89 9.36
N PRO A 1086 -3.93 -13.24 8.41
CA PRO A 1086 -2.98 -12.18 8.72
C PRO A 1086 -3.69 -10.82 8.72
N TYR A 1087 -3.38 -9.97 9.69
CA TYR A 1087 -3.89 -8.61 9.80
C TYR A 1087 -2.75 -7.59 9.90
N ALA A 1088 -2.81 -6.58 9.03
CA ALA A 1088 -2.05 -5.34 9.18
C ALA A 1088 -2.94 -4.17 8.72
N VAL A 1089 -2.73 -2.98 9.30
CA VAL A 1089 -3.58 -1.79 9.08
C VAL A 1089 -3.79 -1.46 7.60
N PHE A 1090 -2.77 -1.64 6.77
CA PHE A 1090 -2.84 -1.28 5.35
C PHE A 1090 -3.55 -2.31 4.46
N TYR A 1091 -3.78 -3.55 4.92
CA TYR A 1091 -4.30 -4.63 4.07
C TYR A 1091 -5.63 -4.29 3.39
N ILE A 1092 -6.52 -3.57 4.09
CA ILE A 1092 -7.82 -3.15 3.55
C ILE A 1092 -7.69 -2.33 2.26
N TYR A 1093 -6.63 -1.54 2.13
CA TYR A 1093 -6.42 -0.66 0.97
C TYR A 1093 -5.71 -1.37 -0.18
N PHE A 1094 -4.86 -2.36 0.10
CA PHE A 1094 -4.02 -3.00 -0.91
C PHE A 1094 -4.60 -4.32 -1.46
N GLU A 1095 -5.64 -4.91 -0.82
CA GLU A 1095 -6.32 -6.13 -1.29
C GLU A 1095 -6.78 -6.01 -2.75
N GLN A 1096 -7.30 -4.84 -3.14
CA GLN A 1096 -7.83 -4.58 -4.47
C GLN A 1096 -6.83 -4.82 -5.61
N TYR A 1097 -5.52 -4.70 -5.34
CA TYR A 1097 -4.48 -4.86 -6.34
C TYR A 1097 -4.13 -6.33 -6.63
N LEU A 1098 -4.56 -7.27 -5.79
CA LEU A 1098 -4.34 -8.69 -6.01
C LEU A 1098 -5.10 -9.20 -7.24
N ASP A 1099 -6.33 -8.69 -7.44
CA ASP A 1099 -7.25 -9.11 -8.51
C ASP A 1099 -7.53 -8.02 -9.55
N ILE A 1100 -6.78 -6.91 -9.54
CA ILE A 1100 -7.06 -5.75 -10.41
C ILE A 1100 -6.97 -6.09 -11.90
N TRP A 1101 -5.98 -6.89 -12.30
CA TRP A 1101 -5.82 -7.33 -13.69
C TRP A 1101 -6.99 -8.17 -14.18
N ARG A 1102 -7.46 -9.10 -13.34
CA ARG A 1102 -8.63 -9.93 -13.64
C ARG A 1102 -9.87 -9.06 -13.78
N THR A 1103 -10.05 -8.12 -12.87
CA THR A 1103 -11.16 -7.15 -12.88
C THR A 1103 -11.12 -6.28 -14.14
N ALA A 1104 -9.95 -5.76 -14.51
CA ALA A 1104 -9.77 -4.93 -15.71
C ALA A 1104 -10.15 -5.68 -16.99
N LEU A 1105 -9.62 -6.90 -17.16
CA LEU A 1105 -9.88 -7.73 -18.34
C LEU A 1105 -11.37 -8.09 -18.47
N ILE A 1106 -12.02 -8.45 -17.36
CA ILE A 1106 -13.45 -8.76 -17.35
C ILE A 1106 -14.28 -7.52 -17.75
N ASN A 1107 -14.04 -6.37 -17.13
CA ASN A 1107 -14.81 -5.15 -17.41
C ASN A 1107 -14.59 -4.63 -18.83
N ILE A 1108 -13.35 -4.63 -19.34
CA ILE A 1108 -13.06 -4.26 -20.74
C ILE A 1108 -13.76 -5.22 -21.71
N SER A 1109 -13.73 -6.53 -21.44
CA SER A 1109 -14.38 -7.53 -22.30
C SER A 1109 -15.91 -7.36 -22.33
N ILE A 1110 -16.53 -7.14 -21.17
CA ILE A 1110 -17.97 -6.89 -21.07
C ILE A 1110 -18.32 -5.57 -21.76
N GLY A 1111 -17.52 -4.51 -21.59
CA GLY A 1111 -17.72 -3.20 -22.24
C GLY A 1111 -17.67 -3.30 -23.77
N LEU A 1112 -16.62 -3.92 -24.31
CA LEU A 1112 -16.50 -4.18 -25.75
C LEU A 1112 -17.65 -5.05 -26.27
N GLY A 1113 -18.05 -6.08 -25.52
CA GLY A 1113 -19.20 -6.93 -25.84
C GLY A 1113 -20.53 -6.17 -25.88
N ALA A 1114 -20.78 -5.30 -24.89
CA ALA A 1114 -21.99 -4.49 -24.83
C ALA A 1114 -22.09 -3.54 -26.03
N VAL A 1115 -21.01 -2.82 -26.34
CA VAL A 1115 -20.95 -1.92 -27.51
C VAL A 1115 -21.11 -2.69 -28.83
N PHE A 1116 -20.52 -3.89 -28.94
CA PHE A 1116 -20.70 -4.74 -30.12
C PHE A 1116 -22.17 -5.13 -30.32
N VAL A 1117 -22.88 -5.50 -29.25
CA VAL A 1117 -24.31 -5.85 -29.31
C VAL A 1117 -25.14 -4.65 -29.77
N VAL A 1118 -24.89 -3.46 -29.22
CA VAL A 1118 -25.60 -2.24 -29.61
C VAL A 1118 -25.36 -1.91 -31.09
N CYS A 1119 -24.09 -1.93 -31.52
CA CYS A 1119 -23.71 -1.74 -32.91
C CYS A 1119 -24.40 -2.77 -33.82
N LEU A 1120 -24.44 -4.05 -33.41
CA LEU A 1120 -25.06 -5.13 -34.17
C LEU A 1120 -26.57 -4.92 -34.34
N VAL A 1121 -27.28 -4.56 -33.28
CA VAL A 1121 -28.72 -4.30 -33.30
C VAL A 1121 -29.03 -3.11 -34.20
N LEU A 1122 -28.38 -1.96 -33.97
CA LEU A 1122 -28.72 -0.72 -34.68
C LEU A 1122 -28.24 -0.70 -36.14
N THR A 1123 -27.07 -1.25 -36.47
CA THR A 1123 -26.58 -1.30 -37.86
C THR A 1123 -27.10 -2.52 -38.64
N SER A 1124 -27.62 -3.54 -37.96
CA SER A 1124 -28.07 -4.81 -38.56
C SER A 1124 -27.02 -5.47 -39.49
N SER A 1125 -25.74 -5.35 -39.13
CA SER A 1125 -24.62 -5.86 -39.93
C SER A 1125 -23.48 -6.34 -39.03
N ILE A 1126 -23.32 -7.66 -38.90
CA ILE A 1126 -22.23 -8.30 -38.14
C ILE A 1126 -20.86 -7.81 -38.62
N TRP A 1127 -20.71 -7.61 -39.94
CA TRP A 1127 -19.43 -7.23 -40.53
C TRP A 1127 -18.98 -5.82 -40.11
N ILE A 1128 -19.90 -4.86 -40.05
CA ILE A 1128 -19.59 -3.50 -39.60
C ILE A 1128 -19.31 -3.48 -38.10
N SER A 1129 -20.16 -4.13 -37.31
CA SER A 1129 -19.96 -4.21 -35.86
C SER A 1129 -18.63 -4.87 -35.51
N ALA A 1130 -18.19 -5.87 -36.28
CA ALA A 1130 -16.88 -6.49 -36.12
C ALA A 1130 -15.71 -5.55 -36.46
N ILE A 1131 -15.85 -4.70 -37.48
CA ILE A 1131 -14.83 -3.68 -37.81
C ILE A 1131 -14.74 -2.63 -36.70
N ILE A 1132 -15.87 -2.13 -36.21
CA ILE A 1132 -15.90 -1.18 -35.08
C ILE A 1132 -15.27 -1.82 -33.85
N LEU A 1133 -15.66 -3.05 -33.50
CA LEU A 1133 -15.09 -3.80 -32.37
C LEU A 1133 -13.56 -3.96 -32.49
N LEU A 1134 -13.06 -4.30 -33.68
CA LEU A 1134 -11.62 -4.41 -33.94
C LEU A 1134 -10.89 -3.09 -33.68
N VAL A 1135 -11.43 -1.98 -34.20
CA VAL A 1135 -10.83 -0.65 -34.00
C VAL A 1135 -10.86 -0.25 -32.53
N LEU A 1136 -11.97 -0.48 -31.82
CA LEU A 1136 -12.08 -0.20 -30.38
C LEU A 1136 -11.10 -1.04 -29.57
N ALA A 1137 -10.94 -2.32 -29.90
CA ALA A 1137 -9.96 -3.19 -29.24
C ALA A 1137 -8.53 -2.70 -29.46
N MET A 1138 -8.18 -2.25 -30.67
CA MET A 1138 -6.88 -1.64 -30.96
C MET A 1138 -6.65 -0.37 -30.13
N ILE A 1139 -7.64 0.52 -30.03
CA ILE A 1139 -7.55 1.74 -29.22
C ILE A 1139 -7.29 1.41 -27.74
N VAL A 1140 -7.99 0.43 -27.16
CA VAL A 1140 -7.79 0.04 -25.75
C VAL A 1140 -6.39 -0.56 -25.52
N ILE A 1141 -5.91 -1.38 -26.46
CA ILE A 1141 -4.55 -1.95 -26.40
C ILE A 1141 -3.50 -0.84 -26.48
N ASP A 1142 -3.69 0.12 -27.38
CA ASP A 1142 -2.78 1.25 -27.53
C ASP A 1142 -2.77 2.17 -26.31
N MET A 1143 -3.94 2.36 -25.68
CA MET A 1143 -4.04 3.06 -24.40
C MET A 1143 -3.23 2.36 -23.31
N LEU A 1144 -3.31 1.04 -23.20
CA LEU A 1144 -2.50 0.27 -22.25
C LEU A 1144 -0.99 0.36 -22.57
N GLY A 1145 -0.62 0.40 -23.86
CA GLY A 1145 0.75 0.63 -24.30
C GLY A 1145 1.29 2.00 -23.89
N ILE A 1146 0.50 3.06 -24.10
CA ILE A 1146 0.87 4.42 -23.68
C ILE A 1146 0.94 4.54 -22.15
N MET A 1147 0.02 3.89 -21.41
CA MET A 1147 0.08 3.86 -19.95
C MET A 1147 1.44 3.33 -19.46
N ALA A 1148 1.99 2.30 -20.11
CA ALA A 1148 3.31 1.78 -19.78
C ALA A 1148 4.46 2.76 -20.11
N VAL A 1149 4.31 3.59 -21.15
CA VAL A 1149 5.33 4.60 -21.54
C VAL A 1149 5.30 5.81 -20.62
N LEU A 1150 4.11 6.21 -20.17
CA LEU A 1150 3.90 7.34 -19.26
C LEU A 1150 4.02 6.96 -17.78
N ASP A 1151 4.39 5.72 -17.47
CA ASP A 1151 4.49 5.17 -16.11
C ASP A 1151 3.19 5.29 -15.29
N ILE A 1152 2.04 5.17 -15.97
CA ILE A 1152 0.72 5.21 -15.33
C ILE A 1152 0.39 3.81 -14.81
N GLN A 1153 0.17 3.73 -13.50
CA GLN A 1153 -0.11 2.47 -12.82
C GLN A 1153 -1.55 1.99 -13.03
N LEU A 1154 -1.76 0.67 -12.94
CA LEU A 1154 -3.08 0.05 -13.04
C LEU A 1154 -3.77 0.01 -11.67
N ASN A 1155 -4.85 0.76 -11.54
CA ASN A 1155 -5.71 0.86 -10.36
C ASN A 1155 -7.17 1.04 -10.76
N ALA A 1156 -8.05 1.18 -9.76
CA ALA A 1156 -9.48 1.37 -9.99
C ALA A 1156 -9.80 2.53 -10.95
N ILE A 1157 -9.11 3.66 -10.79
CA ILE A 1157 -9.33 4.88 -11.59
C ILE A 1157 -8.92 4.65 -13.04
N SER A 1158 -7.72 4.09 -13.27
CA SER A 1158 -7.27 3.80 -14.63
C SER A 1158 -8.13 2.72 -15.31
N VAL A 1159 -8.66 1.73 -14.56
CA VAL A 1159 -9.62 0.75 -15.10
C VAL A 1159 -10.93 1.42 -15.53
N VAL A 1160 -11.49 2.33 -14.73
CA VAL A 1160 -12.66 3.13 -15.13
C VAL A 1160 -12.36 3.92 -16.39
N ASN A 1161 -11.21 4.61 -16.44
CA ASN A 1161 -10.82 5.42 -17.59
C ASN A 1161 -10.61 4.57 -18.84
N LEU A 1162 -10.12 3.34 -18.73
CA LEU A 1162 -10.03 2.38 -19.83
C LEU A 1162 -11.40 1.92 -20.32
N VAL A 1163 -12.34 1.60 -19.42
CA VAL A 1163 -13.72 1.23 -19.80
C VAL A 1163 -14.43 2.41 -20.46
N MET A 1164 -14.29 3.60 -19.89
CA MET A 1164 -14.82 4.84 -20.43
C MET A 1164 -14.22 5.17 -21.80
N SER A 1165 -12.93 4.86 -22.02
CA SER A 1165 -12.27 5.07 -23.31
C SER A 1165 -12.99 4.35 -24.44
N ILE A 1166 -13.62 3.20 -24.17
CA ILE A 1166 -14.43 2.46 -25.15
C ILE A 1166 -15.64 3.32 -25.57
N GLY A 1167 -16.35 3.93 -24.62
CA GLY A 1167 -17.51 4.79 -24.90
C GLY A 1167 -17.14 6.00 -25.75
N ILE A 1168 -16.12 6.75 -25.32
CA ILE A 1168 -15.66 7.96 -26.03
C ILE A 1168 -15.05 7.61 -27.41
N ALA A 1169 -14.39 6.45 -27.54
CA ALA A 1169 -13.82 5.99 -28.81
C ALA A 1169 -14.88 5.62 -29.86
N VAL A 1170 -16.08 5.22 -29.42
CA VAL A 1170 -17.19 4.86 -30.31
C VAL A 1170 -17.65 6.06 -31.13
N GLU A 1171 -17.67 7.27 -30.56
CA GLU A 1171 -18.09 8.49 -31.24
C GLU A 1171 -17.25 8.76 -32.50
N PHE A 1172 -15.92 8.61 -32.40
CA PHE A 1172 -15.02 8.78 -33.54
C PHE A 1172 -15.30 7.79 -34.68
N CYS A 1173 -15.81 6.59 -34.36
CA CYS A 1173 -15.97 5.51 -35.32
C CYS A 1173 -17.38 5.43 -35.92
N VAL A 1174 -18.42 5.62 -35.10
CA VAL A 1174 -19.82 5.35 -35.47
C VAL A 1174 -20.32 6.35 -36.52
N HIS A 1175 -20.02 7.64 -36.40
CA HIS A 1175 -20.52 8.65 -37.35
C HIS A 1175 -19.96 8.44 -38.78
N ILE A 1176 -18.67 8.12 -38.89
CA ILE A 1176 -18.02 7.81 -40.17
C ILE A 1176 -18.60 6.51 -40.76
N THR A 1177 -18.78 5.50 -39.92
CA THR A 1177 -19.28 4.19 -40.34
C THR A 1177 -20.75 4.23 -40.77
N HIS A 1178 -21.59 4.99 -40.06
CA HIS A 1178 -22.98 5.23 -40.43
C HIS A 1178 -23.08 5.97 -41.78
N SER A 1179 -22.29 7.03 -41.98
CA SER A 1179 -22.23 7.74 -43.26
C SER A 1179 -21.75 6.83 -44.41
N PHE A 1180 -20.79 5.94 -44.15
CA PHE A 1180 -20.38 4.91 -45.12
C PHE A 1180 -21.51 3.95 -45.47
N LEU A 1181 -22.31 3.52 -44.49
CA LEU A 1181 -23.44 2.61 -44.69
C LEU A 1181 -24.55 3.22 -45.56
N VAL A 1182 -24.85 4.50 -45.34
CA VAL A 1182 -25.90 5.24 -46.09
C VAL A 1182 -25.43 5.62 -47.50
N SER A 1183 -24.13 5.79 -47.70
CA SER A 1183 -23.55 6.17 -48.99
C SER A 1183 -23.70 5.08 -50.07
N SER A 1184 -24.05 5.47 -51.29
CA SER A 1184 -24.11 4.60 -52.49
C SER A 1184 -22.80 4.61 -53.29
N GLY A 1185 -22.43 3.48 -53.90
CA GLY A 1185 -21.25 3.36 -54.77
C GLY A 1185 -20.39 2.14 -54.47
N ASP A 1186 -19.17 2.09 -55.02
CA ASP A 1186 -18.13 1.15 -54.64
C ASP A 1186 -17.49 1.53 -53.29
N ARG A 1187 -16.74 0.62 -52.68
CA ARG A 1187 -16.16 0.82 -51.32
C ARG A 1187 -15.30 2.08 -51.23
N GLU A 1188 -14.54 2.39 -52.28
CA GLU A 1188 -13.63 3.53 -52.28
C GLU A 1188 -14.40 4.86 -52.38
N THR A 1189 -15.35 4.96 -53.31
CA THR A 1189 -16.21 6.14 -53.44
C THR A 1189 -17.07 6.37 -52.20
N ARG A 1190 -17.63 5.31 -51.61
CA ARG A 1190 -18.41 5.40 -50.35
C ARG A 1190 -17.57 5.89 -49.18
N THR A 1191 -16.33 5.42 -49.06
CA THR A 1191 -15.41 5.88 -48.02
C THR A 1191 -15.07 7.35 -48.21
N LYS A 1192 -14.74 7.76 -49.45
CA LYS A 1192 -14.44 9.16 -49.78
C LYS A 1192 -15.62 10.07 -49.46
N LEU A 1193 -16.84 9.66 -49.80
CA LEU A 1193 -18.06 10.40 -49.51
C LEU A 1193 -18.30 10.51 -48.00
N ALA A 1194 -18.13 9.41 -47.26
CA ALA A 1194 -18.31 9.38 -45.80
C ALA A 1194 -17.35 10.33 -45.07
N VAL A 1195 -16.06 10.30 -45.43
CA VAL A 1195 -15.04 11.19 -44.84
C VAL A 1195 -15.30 12.65 -45.25
N SER A 1196 -15.71 12.91 -46.50
CA SER A 1196 -15.98 14.28 -46.95
C SER A 1196 -17.22 14.91 -46.29
N THR A 1197 -18.21 14.09 -45.91
CA THR A 1197 -19.48 14.57 -45.32
C THR A 1197 -19.39 14.72 -43.81
N MET A 1198 -18.83 13.71 -43.11
CA MET A 1198 -18.78 13.68 -41.65
C MET A 1198 -17.42 14.07 -41.07
N GLY A 1199 -16.33 13.97 -41.82
CA GLY A 1199 -14.97 14.16 -41.29
C GLY A 1199 -14.73 15.55 -40.71
N ALA A 1200 -15.30 16.60 -41.31
CA ALA A 1200 -15.20 17.97 -40.78
C ALA A 1200 -15.98 18.13 -39.48
N SER A 1201 -17.18 17.54 -39.38
CA SER A 1201 -17.99 17.56 -38.16
C SER A 1201 -17.37 16.73 -37.04
N VAL A 1202 -16.75 15.59 -37.34
CA VAL A 1202 -16.02 14.77 -36.35
C VAL A 1202 -14.74 15.48 -35.88
N PHE A 1203 -13.97 16.08 -36.78
CA PHE A 1203 -12.74 16.78 -36.38
C PHE A 1203 -13.04 18.03 -35.54
N SER A 1204 -13.91 18.91 -36.02
CA SER A 1204 -14.23 20.15 -35.30
C SER A 1204 -15.12 19.91 -34.09
N GLY A 1205 -16.10 19.02 -34.23
CA GLY A 1205 -17.13 18.78 -33.23
C GLY A 1205 -16.75 17.77 -32.16
N ILE A 1206 -15.81 16.85 -32.39
CA ILE A 1206 -15.41 15.81 -31.41
C ILE A 1206 -13.94 15.95 -31.00
N THR A 1207 -13.03 16.13 -31.97
CA THR A 1207 -11.59 16.12 -31.66
C THR A 1207 -11.15 17.41 -30.95
N LEU A 1208 -11.53 18.57 -31.51
CA LEU A 1208 -11.11 19.86 -30.96
C LEU A 1208 -11.84 20.22 -29.66
N THR A 1209 -13.13 19.89 -29.53
CA THR A 1209 -13.91 20.06 -28.29
C THR A 1209 -13.23 19.35 -27.13
N LYS A 1210 -12.93 18.05 -27.31
CA LYS A 1210 -12.26 17.24 -26.29
C LYS A 1210 -10.83 17.70 -26.02
N LEU A 1211 -10.07 18.08 -27.05
CA LEU A 1211 -8.70 18.58 -26.86
C LEU A 1211 -8.68 19.86 -26.01
N VAL A 1212 -9.54 20.84 -26.33
CA VAL A 1212 -9.64 22.10 -25.58
C VAL A 1212 -10.05 21.82 -24.13
N GLY A 1213 -11.05 20.96 -23.94
CA GLY A 1213 -11.50 20.58 -22.62
C GLY A 1213 -10.39 19.91 -21.78
N VAL A 1214 -9.71 18.92 -22.35
CA VAL A 1214 -8.69 18.15 -21.63
C VAL A 1214 -7.49 19.03 -21.27
N VAL A 1215 -7.09 19.96 -22.14
CA VAL A 1215 -5.96 20.86 -21.87
C VAL A 1215 -6.15 21.68 -20.60
N VAL A 1216 -7.38 22.02 -20.22
CA VAL A 1216 -7.64 22.76 -18.97
C VAL A 1216 -7.26 21.94 -17.73
N LEU A 1217 -7.43 20.61 -17.77
CA LEU A 1217 -7.10 19.72 -16.65
C LEU A 1217 -5.60 19.72 -16.32
N ARG A 1218 -4.72 20.12 -17.26
CA ARG A 1218 -3.28 20.26 -17.00
C ARG A 1218 -2.96 21.28 -15.90
N PHE A 1219 -3.86 22.24 -15.67
CA PHE A 1219 -3.71 23.29 -14.68
C PHE A 1219 -4.35 22.94 -13.31
N SER A 1220 -4.89 21.72 -13.15
CA SER A 1220 -5.34 21.23 -11.84
C SER A 1220 -4.17 21.15 -10.85
N LYS A 1221 -4.46 21.42 -9.57
CA LYS A 1221 -3.45 21.32 -8.50
C LYS A 1221 -3.25 19.89 -8.01
N SER A 1222 -4.24 19.03 -8.24
CA SER A 1222 -4.20 17.60 -7.91
C SER A 1222 -3.30 16.84 -8.88
N GLU A 1223 -2.48 15.95 -8.34
CA GLU A 1223 -1.66 15.06 -9.15
C GLU A 1223 -2.49 13.92 -9.76
N VAL A 1224 -3.52 13.43 -9.07
CA VAL A 1224 -4.45 12.43 -9.61
C VAL A 1224 -5.07 12.92 -10.91
N PHE A 1225 -5.56 14.16 -10.95
CA PHE A 1225 -6.17 14.74 -12.14
C PHE A 1225 -5.16 14.93 -13.27
N VAL A 1226 -3.93 15.34 -12.97
CA VAL A 1226 -2.90 15.52 -14.00
C VAL A 1226 -2.46 14.17 -14.60
N VAL A 1227 -2.24 13.15 -13.77
CA VAL A 1227 -1.71 11.85 -14.22
C VAL A 1227 -2.83 10.97 -14.80
N TYR A 1228 -3.89 10.71 -14.05
CA TYR A 1228 -4.90 9.72 -14.43
C TYR A 1228 -6.00 10.27 -15.35
N TYR A 1229 -6.26 11.57 -15.34
CA TYR A 1229 -7.31 12.18 -16.19
C TYR A 1229 -6.69 12.93 -17.37
N PHE A 1230 -5.85 13.94 -17.14
CA PHE A 1230 -5.27 14.74 -18.23
C PHE A 1230 -4.41 13.89 -19.18
N GLN A 1231 -3.40 13.16 -18.70
CA GLN A 1231 -2.52 12.39 -19.58
C GLN A 1231 -3.27 11.26 -20.29
N MET A 1232 -4.10 10.49 -19.58
CA MET A 1232 -4.88 9.42 -20.19
C MET A 1232 -5.91 9.97 -21.20
N TYR A 1233 -6.61 11.06 -20.91
CA TYR A 1233 -7.62 11.60 -21.83
C TYR A 1233 -6.96 12.26 -23.04
N LEU A 1234 -5.81 12.90 -22.86
CA LEU A 1234 -5.04 13.43 -23.99
C LEU A 1234 -4.61 12.29 -24.93
N ALA A 1235 -4.09 11.20 -24.37
CA ALA A 1235 -3.73 10.01 -25.13
C ALA A 1235 -4.95 9.42 -25.87
N LEU A 1236 -6.09 9.31 -25.18
CA LEU A 1236 -7.34 8.81 -25.74
C LEU A 1236 -7.83 9.65 -26.92
N VAL A 1237 -7.86 10.98 -26.78
CA VAL A 1237 -8.33 11.89 -27.84
C VAL A 1237 -7.43 11.79 -29.07
N LEU A 1238 -6.11 11.73 -28.88
CA LEU A 1238 -5.16 11.60 -29.99
C LEU A 1238 -5.25 10.22 -30.67
N ILE A 1239 -5.28 9.13 -29.91
CA ILE A 1239 -5.41 7.77 -30.44
C ILE A 1239 -6.77 7.61 -31.14
N GLY A 1240 -7.84 8.09 -30.53
CA GLY A 1240 -9.21 8.03 -31.07
C GLY A 1240 -9.35 8.81 -32.37
N PHE A 1241 -8.79 10.02 -32.44
CA PHE A 1241 -8.70 10.81 -33.67
C PHE A 1241 -7.97 10.06 -34.78
N LEU A 1242 -6.78 9.54 -34.49
CA LEU A 1242 -5.96 8.80 -35.46
C LEU A 1242 -6.69 7.53 -35.95
N HIS A 1243 -7.30 6.77 -35.04
CA HIS A 1243 -8.04 5.56 -35.41
C HIS A 1243 -9.31 5.85 -36.19
N GLY A 1244 -10.09 6.87 -35.79
CA GLY A 1244 -11.38 7.20 -36.40
C GLY A 1244 -11.28 7.88 -37.77
N LEU A 1245 -10.33 8.81 -37.95
CA LEU A 1245 -10.21 9.62 -39.18
C LEU A 1245 -9.08 9.18 -40.14
N VAL A 1246 -8.19 8.28 -39.72
CA VAL A 1246 -7.10 7.75 -40.58
C VAL A 1246 -7.23 6.25 -40.79
N PHE A 1247 -7.23 5.44 -39.72
CA PHE A 1247 -7.23 3.97 -39.83
C PHE A 1247 -8.57 3.40 -40.31
N LEU A 1248 -9.68 3.80 -39.68
CA LEU A 1248 -11.02 3.30 -39.98
C LEU A 1248 -11.43 3.51 -41.46
N PRO A 1249 -11.23 4.70 -42.09
CA PRO A 1249 -11.53 4.87 -43.52
C PRO A 1249 -10.75 3.91 -44.42
N VAL A 1250 -9.47 3.66 -44.12
CA VAL A 1250 -8.63 2.72 -44.89
C VAL A 1250 -9.17 1.29 -44.78
N VAL A 1251 -9.55 0.87 -43.57
CA VAL A 1251 -10.16 -0.45 -43.33
C VAL A 1251 -11.50 -0.59 -44.04
N LEU A 1252 -12.36 0.44 -44.00
CA LEU A 1252 -13.65 0.45 -44.69
C LEU A 1252 -13.48 0.41 -46.22
N SER A 1253 -12.48 1.10 -46.77
CA SER A 1253 -12.18 1.10 -48.21
C SER A 1253 -11.79 -0.30 -48.73
N ILE A 1254 -11.07 -1.09 -47.92
CA ILE A 1254 -10.58 -2.42 -48.32
C ILE A 1254 -11.59 -3.51 -47.96
N CYS A 1255 -12.06 -3.52 -46.72
CA CYS A 1255 -12.81 -4.61 -46.09
C CYS A 1255 -14.28 -4.26 -45.77
N GLY A 1256 -14.76 -3.06 -46.10
CA GLY A 1256 -16.14 -2.66 -45.80
C GLY A 1256 -17.20 -3.54 -46.50
N PRO A 1257 -18.42 -3.66 -45.94
CA PRO A 1257 -19.48 -4.45 -46.56
C PRO A 1257 -19.83 -3.95 -47.97
N PRO A 1258 -20.14 -4.85 -48.92
CA PRO A 1258 -20.64 -4.47 -50.24
C PRO A 1258 -21.97 -3.74 -50.14
N SER A 1259 -22.29 -2.92 -51.14
CA SER A 1259 -23.59 -2.23 -51.23
C SER A 1259 -24.72 -3.25 -51.37
N ARG A 1260 -25.76 -3.16 -50.54
CA ARG A 1260 -26.98 -3.99 -50.65
C ARG A 1260 -27.75 -3.56 -51.91
N SER A 1261 -27.64 -4.30 -53.01
CA SER A 1261 -28.39 -4.02 -54.26
C SER A 1261 -28.97 -5.30 -54.86
N MET A 1262 -30.21 -5.24 -55.35
CA MET A 1262 -30.79 -6.20 -56.30
C MET A 1262 -31.41 -5.44 -57.49
N PRO A 1263 -31.45 -6.04 -58.70
CA PRO A 1263 -32.03 -5.43 -59.88
C PRO A 1263 -33.55 -5.35 -59.76
N VAL A 1264 -34.11 -4.15 -59.92
CA VAL A 1264 -35.55 -3.96 -60.10
C VAL A 1264 -35.86 -4.20 -61.58
N TYR A 1265 -36.52 -5.31 -61.91
CA TYR A 1265 -37.19 -5.46 -63.20
C TYR A 1265 -38.44 -4.58 -63.18
N MET A 1266 -38.45 -3.48 -63.93
CA MET A 1266 -39.70 -2.78 -64.25
C MET A 1266 -40.54 -3.70 -65.14
N ARG A 1267 -41.77 -4.03 -64.71
CA ARG A 1267 -42.81 -4.47 -65.64
C ARG A 1267 -43.30 -3.24 -66.41
N PRO A 1268 -43.49 -3.32 -67.75
CA PRO A 1268 -44.11 -2.24 -68.49
C PRO A 1268 -45.59 -2.16 -68.11
N HIS A 1269 -46.04 -0.99 -67.68
CA HIS A 1269 -47.45 -0.66 -67.67
C HIS A 1269 -47.89 -0.45 -69.12
N GLN A 1270 -48.89 -1.24 -69.50
CA GLN A 1270 -49.62 -1.18 -70.74
C GLN A 1270 -50.56 0.03 -70.69
N GLN A 1271 -50.50 0.81 -71.75
CA GLN A 1271 -51.33 1.96 -72.07
C GLN A 1271 -52.67 1.44 -72.61
N ASP A 1272 -53.79 1.94 -72.11
CA ASP A 1272 -55.07 2.09 -72.83
C ASP A 1272 -56.01 3.01 -72.01
N ASP A 1273 -56.45 4.08 -72.68
CA ASP A 1273 -57.52 5.07 -72.46
C ASP A 1273 -57.71 5.80 -71.11
#